data_AF-A0A9R1CV86-F1
#
_entry.id   AF-A0A9R1CV86-F1
#
_cell.length_a   1.000
_cell.length_b   1.000
_cell.length_c   1.000
_cell.angle_alpha   90.00
_cell.angle_beta   90.00
_cell.angle_gamma   90.00
#
_symmetry.space_group_name_H-M   'P 1'
#
loop_
_entity.id
_entity.type
_entity.pdbx_description
1 polymer ?
#
loop_
_entity_poly.entity_id
_entity_poly.type
_entity_poly.pdbx_seq_one_letter_code
_entity_poly.pdbx_strand_id
1 'polypeptide(L)'
;MTKYVVGQTYDFTVNSVRYNFCELVDGDGFFVYLQHTEGLNLTKGQTIRCRVTANYQKRPKIELVDSSRYSDGASKISVETVSRIMNTPERQWDTTSFVSLLLMTEVEDKTFGGECRQWIEELRKDECDLTQVKADCGQFMEESDFLSICNTTERELYQQRLTFIIDSLGYFIEADKLLADGTAPQFLEHLLDKLEKTGYVYHPEQNFKVMSILFLIDGSLMEENIPRLFDIIRKWPADIWNKDPFKDPLIRALTLYVDGNILKVEKISDNGKLVRNLVQALAILFIIADNKDNHDTRLPDERLLLSRLCVMSTYIDEFCNKELLAMAVSTLFSDSYYRPRPALADTLGYKIPFDLKTHSRLLPPWAVNTTNLYIGSRMRLVVSPDGMAVWADSQKAKAVIPEQLALWGNIQVYANRSAMPSLSGQITVNDSRRLWEAIERELFTPDPTVVHTPEKRTTKPMKVVHGVGDVVTITINSVGEDENEKSDNRAWCTIEGEDSVSGYIYGQDIVSYMHHTATWMFEDYNGNPLSFNAEIIDEDDDGMFHFSMLEQIKEFVCSQFTYGEDVICSLGSSRKASVTNYPSPGITKDGYSVSLNGSIGEDLQRGDIVVGTYQSQANGTFHIYCDLKERYDGFKVDMARAFHNLMLNYANTPDDDYEEDENKEDSMQLTSSDLDNTDRMVDAAYVKEIIRIVDRMAVIDADYVRSYNYIAFARLLCRMIGWNELGEYYSGRLHIIDMLYDFAINDKVDTSQLDRLQDEDGELFASDTPMHEKFRQLRIISFMGAQPHDDELMRFRGATQGMTRQIASLAIAYNILIENNMKPQANDVLNYVKNMLRLKGYESHLKVYGNGIESRTVEFKTSIVYPPSNDSMPDLRRQTHTILSVIASFLNTDGGTLYLGVNDSGAGVGVYDDLCYQEFNGDRDKYQRYVLDAVALQWDNNVASYVSADWDHSEESGKDVLVVHVEPYAKGVDLDGEWLYRNGSGNRHLSKSEFDEYNTRRQSRLARQSARQAQTDTLEPATDTVATPEPVAAAVPTVAEEAQAVAPAVAAAAPSGSSEKPAAPAQEKVMTSVRRKNILEDYQEGYVPYEACFKFLSDSKFEKVTEYDYDTTTELTLPVYEDDVKDRYLVLGYENGTIGKVPVREIMRFEDYRPYSRYGGSRLLFAAIASDADGIISVTEEDKTSHRTMVRVDTLANIDRCRLADAGCRVFNEGIATRTLQYEIAPAAGLPVVKNILDRDSRTLGFPLATMAPDITDQLRQWGIKDNG
;
A
#
# COMPACT_ATOMS: atom_id res chain seq x y z
N MET A 1 10.72 29.35 -25.78
CA MET A 1 11.90 28.71 -26.38
C MET A 1 12.44 29.55 -27.53
N THR A 2 13.43 30.38 -27.24
CA THR A 2 14.13 31.26 -28.19
C THR A 2 15.62 31.39 -27.83
N LYS A 3 16.12 30.56 -26.90
CA LYS A 3 17.45 30.71 -26.28
C LYS A 3 18.59 30.25 -27.19
N TYR A 4 18.38 29.19 -27.97
CA TYR A 4 19.41 28.53 -28.77
C TYR A 4 19.16 28.71 -30.27
N VAL A 5 20.20 29.16 -30.98
CA VAL A 5 20.17 29.36 -32.44
C VAL A 5 20.86 28.17 -33.11
N VAL A 6 20.14 27.50 -34.01
CA VAL A 6 20.66 26.38 -34.79
C VAL A 6 21.90 26.82 -35.60
N GLY A 7 22.97 26.03 -35.52
CA GLY A 7 24.27 26.29 -36.16
C GLY A 7 25.25 27.10 -35.31
N GLN A 8 24.82 27.70 -34.19
CA GLN A 8 25.73 28.38 -33.25
C GLN A 8 26.30 27.42 -32.21
N THR A 9 27.39 27.87 -31.59
CA THR A 9 28.15 27.11 -30.60
C THR A 9 28.05 27.78 -29.24
N TYR A 10 27.82 26.98 -28.20
CA TYR A 10 27.69 27.43 -26.82
C TYR A 10 28.59 26.59 -25.91
N ASP A 11 28.99 27.17 -24.78
CA ASP A 11 29.74 26.47 -23.74
C ASP A 11 28.76 25.89 -22.73
N PHE A 12 28.93 24.61 -22.41
CA PHE A 12 28.13 23.86 -21.45
C PHE A 12 29.05 23.19 -20.43
N THR A 13 28.58 23.00 -19.21
CA THR A 13 29.30 22.25 -18.18
C THR A 13 28.75 20.84 -18.10
N VAL A 14 29.64 19.84 -18.10
CA VAL A 14 29.25 18.43 -17.93
C VAL A 14 28.66 18.25 -16.53
N ASN A 15 27.38 17.90 -16.45
CA ASN A 15 26.68 17.64 -15.20
C ASN A 15 26.81 16.17 -14.77
N SER A 16 26.62 15.23 -15.71
CA SER A 16 26.84 13.80 -15.50
C SER A 16 27.37 13.14 -16.77
N VAL A 17 28.19 12.11 -16.59
CA VAL A 17 28.79 11.32 -17.67
C VAL A 17 28.20 9.91 -17.59
N ARG A 18 27.62 9.44 -18.68
CA ARG A 18 27.13 8.07 -18.85
C ARG A 18 27.81 7.44 -20.07
N TYR A 19 27.69 6.13 -20.21
CA TYR A 19 28.44 5.36 -21.22
C TYR A 19 28.30 5.92 -22.65
N ASN A 20 27.07 6.17 -23.11
CA ASN A 20 26.80 6.64 -24.49
C ASN A 20 26.20 8.06 -24.56
N PHE A 21 26.05 8.76 -23.44
CA PHE A 21 25.63 10.16 -23.43
C PHE A 21 26.18 10.92 -22.22
N CYS A 22 26.23 12.24 -22.32
CA CYS A 22 26.51 13.14 -21.21
C CYS A 22 25.36 14.12 -21.02
N GLU A 23 24.93 14.32 -19.77
CA GLU A 23 24.07 15.44 -19.43
C GLU A 23 24.93 16.68 -19.24
N LEU A 24 24.59 17.76 -19.93
CA LEU A 24 25.24 19.04 -19.79
C LEU A 24 24.26 20.07 -19.25
N VAL A 25 24.79 21.07 -18.58
CA VAL A 25 24.03 22.20 -18.03
C VAL A 25 24.63 23.51 -18.53
N ASP A 26 23.78 24.46 -18.88
CA ASP A 26 24.23 25.82 -19.23
C ASP A 26 24.35 26.74 -18.01
N GLY A 27 24.81 27.97 -18.23
CA GLY A 27 25.00 28.96 -17.17
C GLY A 27 23.72 29.42 -16.46
N ASP A 28 22.53 29.11 -16.97
CA ASP A 28 21.24 29.42 -16.34
C ASP A 28 20.56 28.17 -15.77
N GLY A 29 21.24 27.02 -15.71
CA GLY A 29 20.69 25.78 -15.14
C GLY A 29 19.81 24.97 -16.10
N PHE A 30 19.84 25.25 -17.41
CA PHE A 30 19.07 24.48 -18.39
C PHE A 30 19.87 23.27 -18.88
N PHE A 31 19.29 22.08 -18.77
CA PHE A 31 19.93 20.83 -19.12
C PHE A 31 19.77 20.48 -20.60
N VAL A 32 20.80 19.88 -21.19
CA VAL A 32 20.85 19.37 -22.57
C VAL A 32 21.63 18.05 -22.61
N TYR A 33 21.40 17.23 -23.63
CA TYR A 33 22.03 15.91 -23.73
C TYR A 33 22.96 15.82 -24.93
N LEU A 34 24.22 15.46 -24.68
CA LEU A 34 25.20 15.15 -25.70
C LEU A 34 25.21 13.63 -25.92
N GLN A 35 24.82 13.18 -27.10
CA GLN A 35 24.79 11.76 -27.50
C GLN A 35 26.15 11.32 -28.09
N HIS A 36 26.37 10.01 -28.20
CA HIS A 36 27.56 9.41 -28.82
C HIS A 36 28.86 9.78 -28.10
N THR A 37 28.84 9.73 -26.77
CA THR A 37 30.02 10.04 -25.94
C THR A 37 30.92 8.84 -25.67
N GLU A 38 30.62 7.69 -26.27
CA GLU A 38 31.43 6.48 -26.16
C GLU A 38 32.88 6.75 -26.63
N GLY A 39 33.86 6.39 -25.79
CA GLY A 39 35.29 6.62 -26.06
C GLY A 39 35.78 8.07 -25.84
N LEU A 40 34.97 8.95 -25.25
CA LEU A 40 35.38 10.30 -24.86
C LEU A 40 35.72 10.39 -23.36
N ASN A 41 36.90 10.95 -23.04
CA ASN A 41 37.33 11.29 -21.70
C ASN A 41 36.74 12.64 -21.25
N LEU A 42 35.46 12.60 -20.89
CA LEU A 42 34.73 13.72 -20.29
C LEU A 42 34.64 13.56 -18.78
N THR A 43 34.78 14.65 -18.04
CA THR A 43 34.67 14.64 -16.57
C THR A 43 33.59 15.60 -16.07
N LYS A 44 32.93 15.23 -14.97
CA LYS A 44 31.94 16.11 -14.32
C LYS A 44 32.56 17.45 -13.94
N GLY A 45 31.81 18.54 -14.18
CA GLY A 45 32.28 19.91 -13.97
C GLY A 45 33.16 20.47 -15.10
N GLN A 46 33.54 19.66 -16.09
CA GLN A 46 34.30 20.11 -17.25
C GLN A 46 33.43 20.99 -18.15
N THR A 47 33.91 22.17 -18.52
CA THR A 47 33.25 22.97 -19.56
C THR A 47 33.66 22.47 -20.94
N ILE A 48 32.67 22.09 -21.73
CA ILE A 48 32.82 21.64 -23.11
C ILE A 48 32.00 22.53 -24.05
N ARG A 49 32.42 22.55 -25.32
CA ARG A 49 31.84 23.42 -26.32
C ARG A 49 31.02 22.61 -27.30
N CYS A 50 29.73 22.92 -27.44
CA CYS A 50 28.81 22.16 -28.28
C CYS A 50 28.10 23.05 -29.30
N ARG A 51 27.90 22.52 -30.52
CA ARG A 51 27.14 23.17 -31.59
C ARG A 51 25.70 22.68 -31.57
N VAL A 52 24.75 23.61 -31.68
CA VAL A 52 23.32 23.28 -31.79
C VAL A 52 23.01 22.82 -33.21
N THR A 53 22.56 21.58 -33.37
CA THR A 53 22.26 20.96 -34.68
C THR A 53 20.78 21.05 -35.04
N ALA A 54 19.88 21.00 -34.05
CA ALA A 54 18.45 21.19 -34.23
C ALA A 54 17.78 21.71 -32.95
N ASN A 55 16.60 22.32 -33.06
CA ASN A 55 15.76 22.68 -31.92
C ASN A 55 14.53 21.74 -31.89
N TYR A 56 14.46 20.83 -30.93
CA TYR A 56 13.30 19.96 -30.70
C TYR A 56 12.39 20.55 -29.62
N GLN A 57 11.15 20.04 -29.51
CA GLN A 57 10.06 20.64 -28.72
C GLN A 57 10.41 20.91 -27.25
N LYS A 58 11.26 20.08 -26.61
CA LYS A 58 11.69 20.27 -25.21
C LYS A 58 13.13 20.76 -25.04
N ARG A 59 14.08 20.36 -25.91
CA ARG A 59 15.53 20.67 -25.80
C ARG A 59 16.20 20.78 -27.17
N PRO A 60 17.31 21.54 -27.32
CA PRO A 60 18.11 21.53 -28.53
C PRO A 60 18.92 20.23 -28.65
N LYS A 61 19.08 19.72 -29.88
CA LYS A 61 20.10 18.70 -30.20
C LYS A 61 21.45 19.37 -30.36
N ILE A 62 22.47 18.78 -29.78
CA ILE A 62 23.82 19.33 -29.73
C ILE A 62 24.86 18.29 -30.15
N GLU A 63 25.99 18.78 -30.64
CA GLU A 63 27.14 17.97 -31.04
C GLU A 63 28.43 18.59 -30.49
N LEU A 64 29.37 17.76 -30.02
CA LEU A 64 30.63 18.21 -29.44
C LEU A 64 31.53 18.84 -30.52
N VAL A 65 32.09 20.01 -30.22
CA VAL A 65 33.11 20.65 -31.06
C VAL A 65 34.48 20.08 -30.71
N ASP A 66 35.22 19.62 -31.72
CA ASP A 66 36.57 19.04 -31.60
C ASP A 66 36.65 17.76 -30.74
N SER A 67 35.87 16.73 -31.09
CA SER A 67 35.85 15.42 -30.39
C SER A 67 37.23 14.78 -30.21
N SER A 68 38.18 15.00 -31.13
CA SER A 68 39.56 14.49 -31.05
C SER A 68 40.36 15.01 -29.84
N ARG A 69 39.97 16.14 -29.24
CA ARG A 69 40.60 16.64 -28.01
C ARG A 69 40.28 15.78 -26.78
N TYR A 70 39.20 15.02 -26.87
CA TYR A 70 38.63 14.26 -25.75
C TYR A 70 38.75 12.74 -25.98
N SER A 71 39.23 12.27 -27.13
CA SER A 71 39.44 10.84 -27.41
C SER A 71 40.70 10.25 -26.78
N ASP A 72 40.68 8.95 -26.44
CA ASP A 72 41.75 8.18 -25.75
C ASP A 72 43.17 8.23 -26.35
N GLY A 73 43.35 8.66 -27.61
CA GLY A 73 44.62 8.57 -28.34
C GLY A 73 45.80 9.43 -27.85
N ALA A 74 45.73 10.08 -26.68
CA ALA A 74 46.73 11.05 -26.21
C ALA A 74 47.34 10.82 -24.81
N SER A 75 46.82 9.89 -24.00
CA SER A 75 47.35 9.66 -22.64
C SER A 75 48.52 8.68 -22.62
N LYS A 76 49.57 8.99 -21.85
CA LYS A 76 50.68 8.07 -21.54
C LYS A 76 50.51 7.38 -20.18
N ILE A 77 49.40 7.62 -19.49
CA ILE A 77 49.13 7.13 -18.14
C ILE A 77 48.29 5.85 -18.25
N SER A 78 48.78 4.76 -17.64
CA SER A 78 48.09 3.48 -17.54
C SER A 78 48.34 2.87 -16.15
N VAL A 79 47.48 1.94 -15.73
CA VAL A 79 47.65 1.18 -14.47
C VAL A 79 49.07 0.60 -14.39
N GLU A 80 49.55 -0.02 -15.47
CA GLU A 80 50.89 -0.60 -15.55
C GLU A 80 52.00 0.45 -15.37
N THR A 81 51.83 1.63 -15.96
CA THR A 81 52.82 2.72 -15.90
C THR A 81 52.93 3.27 -14.48
N VAL A 82 51.79 3.51 -13.82
CA VAL A 82 51.76 4.03 -12.44
C VAL A 82 52.24 2.98 -11.45
N SER A 83 51.80 1.72 -11.58
CA SER A 83 52.27 0.61 -10.73
C SER A 83 53.78 0.42 -10.81
N ARG A 84 54.38 0.56 -11.99
CA ARG A 84 55.85 0.50 -12.14
C ARG A 84 56.58 1.61 -11.39
N ILE A 85 56.08 2.86 -11.48
CA ILE A 85 56.69 4.00 -10.78
C ILE A 85 56.49 3.85 -9.26
N MET A 86 55.30 3.46 -8.82
CA MET A 86 54.99 3.22 -7.41
C MET A 86 55.87 2.08 -6.83
N ASN A 87 56.05 0.98 -7.54
CA ASN A 87 56.77 -0.19 -7.02
C ASN A 87 58.29 -0.12 -7.24
N THR A 88 58.84 1.04 -7.63
CA THR A 88 60.29 1.23 -7.76
C THR A 88 61.00 1.15 -6.40
N PRO A 89 60.49 1.81 -5.33
CA PRO A 89 60.82 1.48 -3.95
C PRO A 89 59.97 0.32 -3.40
N GLU A 90 60.56 -0.52 -2.55
CA GLU A 90 59.84 -1.60 -1.84
C GLU A 90 58.99 -1.00 -0.70
N ARG A 91 57.67 -1.24 -0.70
CA ARG A 91 56.71 -0.67 0.26
C ARG A 91 55.96 -1.76 1.03
N GLN A 92 55.52 -1.42 2.25
CA GLN A 92 54.90 -2.36 3.20
C GLN A 92 53.37 -2.33 3.23
N TRP A 93 52.73 -1.64 2.28
CA TRP A 93 51.28 -1.52 2.16
C TRP A 93 50.85 -1.74 0.70
N ASP A 94 49.59 -2.14 0.46
CA ASP A 94 49.11 -2.46 -0.88
C ASP A 94 49.05 -1.23 -1.79
N THR A 95 49.96 -1.17 -2.76
CA THR A 95 50.02 -0.09 -3.74
C THR A 95 48.97 -0.23 -4.84
N THR A 96 48.35 -1.40 -5.00
CA THR A 96 47.39 -1.69 -6.08
C THR A 96 46.11 -0.88 -5.90
N SER A 97 45.54 -0.91 -4.70
CA SER A 97 44.36 -0.11 -4.34
C SER A 97 44.60 1.40 -4.50
N PHE A 98 45.80 1.90 -4.17
CA PHE A 98 46.18 3.29 -4.41
C PHE A 98 46.23 3.66 -5.90
N VAL A 99 46.79 2.78 -6.74
CA VAL A 99 46.84 3.03 -8.19
C VAL A 99 45.43 3.09 -8.76
N SER A 100 44.55 2.18 -8.33
CA SER A 100 43.13 2.20 -8.69
C SER A 100 42.44 3.48 -8.24
N LEU A 101 42.68 3.94 -7.00
CA LEU A 101 42.15 5.20 -6.47
C LEU A 101 42.65 6.41 -7.28
N LEU A 102 43.94 6.49 -7.56
CA LEU A 102 44.53 7.64 -8.25
C LEU A 102 43.98 7.78 -9.68
N LEU A 103 43.80 6.64 -10.37
CA LEU A 103 43.35 6.55 -11.76
C LEU A 103 41.83 6.42 -11.91
N MET A 104 41.07 6.45 -10.81
CA MET A 104 39.63 6.27 -10.88
C MET A 104 38.94 7.34 -11.73
N THR A 105 37.89 6.96 -12.43
CA THR A 105 36.93 7.90 -12.99
C THR A 105 35.83 8.14 -11.97
N GLU A 106 35.54 9.40 -11.66
CA GLU A 106 34.40 9.72 -10.80
C GLU A 106 33.11 9.42 -11.56
N VAL A 107 32.28 8.55 -10.97
CA VAL A 107 30.93 8.20 -11.44
C VAL A 107 29.94 8.52 -10.33
N GLU A 108 28.63 8.53 -10.64
CA GLU A 108 27.58 9.10 -9.78
C GLU A 108 27.68 8.69 -8.29
N ASP A 109 27.99 7.43 -7.98
CA ASP A 109 28.10 6.94 -6.59
C ASP A 109 29.55 6.91 -6.02
N LYS A 110 30.58 7.19 -6.82
CA LYS A 110 32.00 7.12 -6.42
C LYS A 110 32.72 8.46 -6.64
N THR A 111 32.79 9.26 -5.58
CA THR A 111 33.61 10.49 -5.56
C THR A 111 35.03 10.16 -5.14
N PHE A 112 36.02 10.89 -5.66
CA PHE A 112 37.41 10.70 -5.29
C PHE A 112 37.62 10.88 -3.77
N GLY A 113 36.94 11.86 -3.17
CA GLY A 113 36.99 12.08 -1.72
C GLY A 113 36.42 10.92 -0.90
N GLY A 114 35.33 10.30 -1.38
CA GLY A 114 34.72 9.15 -0.73
C GLY A 114 35.57 7.89 -0.82
N GLU A 115 36.07 7.57 -2.02
CA GLU A 115 36.96 6.41 -2.24
C GLU A 115 38.30 6.59 -1.53
N CYS A 116 38.87 7.80 -1.51
CA CYS A 116 40.09 8.09 -0.74
C CYS A 116 39.90 7.82 0.75
N ARG A 117 38.72 8.15 1.30
CA ARG A 117 38.40 7.86 2.69
C ARG A 117 38.29 6.36 2.93
N GLN A 118 37.57 5.63 2.07
CA GLN A 118 37.43 4.18 2.19
C GLN A 118 38.79 3.48 2.12
N TRP A 119 39.65 3.91 1.19
CA TRP A 119 41.02 3.41 1.08
C TRP A 119 41.83 3.65 2.36
N ILE A 120 41.73 4.82 3.00
CA ILE A 120 42.38 5.09 4.29
C ILE A 120 41.81 4.20 5.41
N GLU A 121 40.50 3.94 5.42
CA GLU A 121 39.87 3.03 6.39
C GLU A 121 40.32 1.58 6.21
N GLU A 122 40.49 1.12 4.98
CA GLU A 122 41.05 -0.21 4.67
C GLU A 122 42.50 -0.32 5.17
N LEU A 123 43.34 0.69 4.91
CA LEU A 123 44.70 0.75 5.47
C LEU A 123 44.71 0.69 7.00
N ARG A 124 43.73 1.34 7.67
CA ARG A 124 43.60 1.30 9.13
C ARG A 124 43.16 -0.08 9.63
N LYS A 125 42.24 -0.75 8.91
CA LYS A 125 41.83 -2.13 9.22
C LYS A 125 42.99 -3.12 9.07
N ASP A 126 43.87 -2.88 8.10
CA ASP A 126 45.08 -3.67 7.85
C ASP A 126 46.26 -3.28 8.79
N GLU A 127 46.01 -2.41 9.79
CA GLU A 127 47.00 -1.91 10.75
C GLU A 127 48.26 -1.29 10.10
N CYS A 128 48.10 -0.68 8.92
CA CYS A 128 49.19 -0.01 8.21
C CYS A 128 49.64 1.28 8.93
N ASP A 129 50.94 1.59 8.89
CA ASP A 129 51.46 2.87 9.36
C ASP A 129 51.11 4.01 8.40
N LEU A 130 50.02 4.72 8.68
CA LEU A 130 49.55 5.85 7.88
C LEU A 130 50.60 6.96 7.74
N THR A 131 51.53 7.11 8.69
CA THR A 131 52.62 8.09 8.61
C THR A 131 53.58 7.72 7.49
N GLN A 132 53.90 6.42 7.37
CA GLN A 132 54.71 5.89 6.29
C GLN A 132 53.99 5.99 4.95
N VAL A 133 52.70 5.63 4.89
CA VAL A 133 51.88 5.75 3.66
C VAL A 133 51.86 7.21 3.16
N LYS A 134 51.67 8.17 4.08
CA LYS A 134 51.69 9.61 3.75
C LYS A 134 53.03 10.05 3.18
N ALA A 135 54.14 9.60 3.78
CA ALA A 135 55.49 9.89 3.28
C ALA A 135 55.70 9.31 1.88
N ASP A 136 55.27 8.06 1.65
CA ASP A 136 55.39 7.38 0.35
C ASP A 136 54.58 8.08 -0.75
N CYS A 137 53.36 8.55 -0.44
CA CYS A 137 52.55 9.34 -1.37
C CYS A 137 53.19 10.69 -1.69
N GLY A 138 53.80 11.34 -0.69
CA GLY A 138 54.57 12.57 -0.88
C GLY A 138 55.78 12.38 -1.78
N GLN A 139 56.57 11.33 -1.54
CA GLN A 139 57.71 10.96 -2.40
C GLN A 139 57.26 10.64 -3.83
N PHE A 140 56.14 9.93 -3.99
CA PHE A 140 55.59 9.68 -5.32
C PHE A 140 55.22 10.98 -6.06
N MET A 141 54.66 11.96 -5.36
CA MET A 141 54.28 13.24 -5.96
C MET A 141 55.50 14.13 -6.28
N GLU A 142 56.47 14.21 -5.37
CA GLU A 142 57.55 15.21 -5.41
C GLU A 142 58.88 14.68 -5.96
N GLU A 143 59.15 13.38 -5.81
CA GLU A 143 60.45 12.76 -6.10
C GLU A 143 60.40 11.72 -7.24
N SER A 144 59.23 11.50 -7.88
CA SER A 144 59.07 10.58 -9.01
C SER A 144 58.87 11.27 -10.36
N ASP A 145 59.09 10.52 -11.44
CA ASP A 145 58.85 10.98 -12.82
C ASP A 145 57.36 11.00 -13.20
N PHE A 146 56.42 10.66 -12.32
CA PHE A 146 55.00 10.53 -12.64
C PHE A 146 54.38 11.81 -13.23
N LEU A 147 54.56 12.97 -12.58
CA LEU A 147 53.98 14.21 -13.10
C LEU A 147 54.65 14.68 -14.41
N SER A 148 55.84 14.18 -14.72
CA SER A 148 56.58 14.52 -15.94
C SER A 148 56.06 13.82 -17.19
N ILE A 149 55.39 12.67 -17.03
CA ILE A 149 54.80 11.90 -18.13
C ILE A 149 53.34 12.29 -18.43
N CYS A 150 52.69 13.03 -17.52
CA CYS A 150 51.34 13.57 -17.68
C CYS A 150 51.29 14.70 -18.72
N ASN A 151 50.18 14.80 -19.45
CA ASN A 151 49.86 16.01 -20.21
C ASN A 151 49.40 17.15 -19.27
N THR A 152 49.18 18.37 -19.79
CA THR A 152 48.85 19.55 -18.96
C THR A 152 47.58 19.36 -18.12
N THR A 153 46.52 18.78 -18.68
CA THR A 153 45.25 18.55 -17.98
C THR A 153 45.38 17.45 -16.92
N GLU A 154 46.03 16.33 -17.27
CA GLU A 154 46.31 15.22 -16.35
C GLU A 154 47.16 15.67 -15.17
N ARG A 155 48.17 16.51 -15.42
CA ARG A 155 49.08 16.98 -14.39
C ARG A 155 48.35 17.78 -13.32
N GLU A 156 47.47 18.71 -13.72
CA GLU A 156 46.67 19.49 -12.77
C GLU A 156 45.73 18.58 -11.96
N LEU A 157 45.04 17.64 -12.62
CA LEU A 157 44.14 16.68 -11.96
C LEU A 157 44.86 15.82 -10.92
N TYR A 158 45.95 15.16 -11.31
CA TYR A 158 46.66 14.24 -10.41
C TYR A 158 47.41 14.98 -9.29
N GLN A 159 47.89 16.21 -9.52
CA GLN A 159 48.43 17.05 -8.44
C GLN A 159 47.39 17.34 -7.38
N GLN A 160 46.16 17.70 -7.77
CA GLN A 160 45.07 17.94 -6.84
C GLN A 160 44.70 16.66 -6.07
N ARG A 161 44.57 15.53 -6.76
CA ARG A 161 44.26 14.23 -6.16
C ARG A 161 45.31 13.77 -5.15
N LEU A 162 46.60 13.83 -5.50
CA LEU A 162 47.70 13.47 -4.61
C LEU A 162 47.78 14.38 -3.39
N THR A 163 47.63 15.69 -3.58
CA THR A 163 47.57 16.66 -2.47
C THR A 163 46.43 16.31 -1.51
N PHE A 164 45.24 16.04 -2.04
CA PHE A 164 44.08 15.65 -1.26
C PHE A 164 44.31 14.36 -0.45
N ILE A 165 44.95 13.34 -1.05
CA ILE A 165 45.32 12.10 -0.36
C ILE A 165 46.26 12.38 0.81
N ILE A 166 47.34 13.14 0.57
CA ILE A 166 48.37 13.46 1.57
C ILE A 166 47.79 14.25 2.75
N ASP A 167 46.94 15.23 2.47
CA ASP A 167 46.26 16.03 3.50
C ASP A 167 45.27 15.17 4.30
N SER A 168 44.47 14.35 3.61
CA SER A 168 43.51 13.43 4.24
C SER A 168 44.21 12.46 5.20
N LEU A 169 45.29 11.80 4.76
CA LEU A 169 46.13 10.96 5.62
C LEU A 169 46.64 11.76 6.84
N GLY A 170 47.04 13.01 6.65
CA GLY A 170 47.45 13.90 7.73
C GLY A 170 46.39 14.09 8.80
N TYR A 171 45.15 14.34 8.40
CA TYR A 171 44.04 14.52 9.34
C TYR A 171 43.65 13.23 10.06
N PHE A 172 43.72 12.07 9.37
CA PHE A 172 43.50 10.76 10.00
C PHE A 172 44.56 10.44 11.05
N ILE A 173 45.85 10.67 10.75
CA ILE A 173 46.94 10.49 11.72
C ILE A 173 46.73 11.35 12.97
N GLU A 174 46.30 12.61 12.80
CA GLU A 174 46.01 13.50 13.93
C GLU A 174 44.83 13.00 14.78
N ALA A 175 43.74 12.55 14.13
CA ALA A 175 42.58 11.99 14.82
C ALA A 175 42.91 10.68 15.56
N ASP A 176 43.66 9.76 14.93
CA ASP A 176 44.08 8.50 15.54
C ASP A 176 44.95 8.74 16.78
N LYS A 177 45.84 9.74 16.71
CA LYS A 177 46.64 10.16 17.87
C LYS A 177 45.76 10.69 19.01
N LEU A 178 44.79 11.55 18.72
CA LEU A 178 43.88 12.10 19.74
C LEU A 178 43.05 11.01 20.43
N LEU A 179 42.63 9.99 19.68
CA LEU A 179 41.90 8.84 20.22
C LEU A 179 42.80 7.93 21.05
N ALA A 180 44.00 7.59 20.55
CA ALA A 180 44.97 6.76 21.27
C ALA A 180 45.41 7.41 22.59
N ASP A 181 45.58 8.73 22.61
CA ASP A 181 45.95 9.51 23.80
C ASP A 181 44.75 9.77 24.75
N GLY A 182 43.52 9.43 24.35
CA GLY A 182 42.29 9.72 25.11
C GLY A 182 41.97 11.21 25.26
N THR A 183 42.51 12.06 24.38
CA THR A 183 42.38 13.53 24.43
C THR A 183 41.36 14.09 23.42
N ALA A 184 40.74 13.24 22.59
CA ALA A 184 39.72 13.65 21.63
C ALA A 184 38.55 14.46 22.23
N PRO A 185 37.93 14.09 23.37
CA PRO A 185 36.88 14.91 23.98
C PRO A 185 37.36 16.31 24.39
N GLN A 186 38.60 16.41 24.89
CA GLN A 186 39.20 17.69 25.30
C GLN A 186 39.47 18.58 24.09
N PHE A 187 39.95 18.01 22.98
CA PHE A 187 40.12 18.73 21.72
C PHE A 187 38.80 19.34 21.23
N LEU A 188 37.73 18.53 21.20
CA LEU A 188 36.39 18.97 20.79
C LEU A 188 35.84 20.06 21.72
N GLU A 189 35.97 19.88 23.04
CA GLU A 189 35.57 20.87 24.02
C GLU A 189 36.26 22.22 23.78
N HIS A 190 37.59 22.22 23.59
CA HIS A 190 38.37 23.44 23.34
C HIS A 190 38.05 24.08 21.99
N LEU A 191 37.79 23.28 20.94
CA LEU A 191 37.40 23.77 19.62
C LEU A 191 36.05 24.48 19.69
N LEU A 192 35.04 23.81 20.26
CA LEU A 192 33.69 24.35 20.39
C LEU A 192 33.66 25.57 21.32
N ASP A 193 34.44 25.58 22.41
CA ASP A 193 34.61 26.74 23.30
C ASP A 193 35.11 27.99 22.57
N LYS A 194 36.11 27.80 21.69
CA LYS A 194 36.67 28.91 20.89
C LYS A 194 35.60 29.44 19.91
N LEU A 195 34.97 28.54 19.15
CA LEU A 195 33.91 28.90 18.20
C LEU A 195 32.73 29.58 18.91
N GLU A 196 32.35 29.12 20.09
CA GLU A 196 31.28 29.72 20.88
C GLU A 196 31.62 31.13 21.38
N LYS A 197 32.88 31.40 21.73
CA LYS A 197 33.33 32.70 22.26
C LYS A 197 33.58 33.74 21.16
N THR A 198 34.16 33.33 20.02
CA THR A 198 34.65 34.26 19.00
C THR A 198 34.05 34.07 17.61
N GLY A 199 33.32 32.98 17.36
CA GLY A 199 32.83 32.63 16.03
C GLY A 199 33.94 32.24 15.05
N TYR A 200 35.17 32.00 15.56
CA TYR A 200 36.34 31.74 14.74
C TYR A 200 37.34 30.83 15.46
N VAL A 201 38.04 29.97 14.72
CA VAL A 201 39.17 29.18 15.21
C VAL A 201 40.36 29.31 14.26
N TYR A 202 41.56 29.29 14.81
CA TYR A 202 42.81 29.28 14.04
C TYR A 202 42.99 27.93 13.33
N HIS A 203 43.32 27.92 12.03
CA HIS A 203 43.27 26.74 11.14
C HIS A 203 41.90 26.03 11.09
N PRO A 204 40.85 26.71 10.64
CA PRO A 204 39.49 26.18 10.66
C PRO A 204 39.30 24.93 9.78
N GLU A 205 39.90 24.89 8.58
CA GLU A 205 39.82 23.71 7.71
C GLU A 205 40.38 22.45 8.38
N GLN A 206 41.60 22.52 8.93
CA GLN A 206 42.23 21.42 9.66
C GLN A 206 41.38 20.98 10.86
N ASN A 207 40.96 21.91 11.72
CA ASN A 207 40.19 21.56 12.92
C ASN A 207 38.85 20.89 12.58
N PHE A 208 38.14 21.37 11.56
CA PHE A 208 36.87 20.77 11.15
C PHE A 208 37.05 19.42 10.45
N LYS A 209 38.14 19.23 9.69
CA LYS A 209 38.49 17.93 9.10
C LYS A 209 38.80 16.89 10.19
N VAL A 210 39.63 17.24 11.17
CA VAL A 210 39.92 16.37 12.33
C VAL A 210 38.65 16.08 13.14
N MET A 211 37.82 17.09 13.43
CA MET A 211 36.52 16.90 14.08
C MET A 211 35.62 15.93 13.31
N SER A 212 35.52 16.08 11.99
CA SER A 212 34.68 15.21 11.14
C SER A 212 35.17 13.76 11.16
N ILE A 213 36.49 13.55 11.17
CA ILE A 213 37.10 12.22 11.26
C ILE A 213 36.86 11.61 12.64
N LEU A 214 37.02 12.38 13.73
CA LEU A 214 36.72 11.92 15.08
C LEU A 214 35.26 11.46 15.22
N PHE A 215 34.32 12.24 14.68
CA PHE A 215 32.91 11.88 14.64
C PHE A 215 32.60 10.62 13.83
N LEU A 216 33.37 10.37 12.78
CA LEU A 216 33.23 9.18 11.95
C LEU A 216 33.77 7.92 12.65
N ILE A 217 34.92 8.05 13.34
CA ILE A 217 35.56 6.93 14.04
C ILE A 217 34.79 6.58 15.32
N ASP A 218 34.39 7.58 16.09
CA ASP A 218 33.64 7.42 17.34
C ASP A 218 32.33 8.22 17.30
N GLY A 219 31.25 7.49 16.97
CA GLY A 219 29.90 8.08 16.88
C GLY A 219 29.39 8.68 18.19
N SER A 220 29.91 8.24 19.36
CA SER A 220 29.51 8.80 20.65
C SER A 220 29.93 10.26 20.80
N LEU A 221 31.14 10.60 20.34
CA LEU A 221 31.64 11.98 20.32
C LEU A 221 30.75 12.88 19.49
N MET A 222 30.22 12.37 18.38
CA MET A 222 29.32 13.11 17.51
C MET A 222 27.97 13.36 18.19
N GLU A 223 27.36 12.33 18.78
CA GLU A 223 26.06 12.46 19.46
C GLU A 223 26.07 13.42 20.64
N GLU A 224 27.19 13.47 21.38
CA GLU A 224 27.37 14.38 22.51
C GLU A 224 27.57 15.84 22.07
N ASN A 225 28.29 16.08 20.97
CA ASN A 225 28.74 17.42 20.59
C ASN A 225 27.90 18.08 19.49
N ILE A 226 27.15 17.33 18.67
CA ILE A 226 26.39 17.90 17.55
C ILE A 226 25.33 18.95 17.98
N PRO A 227 24.57 18.80 19.09
CA PRO A 227 23.59 19.80 19.48
C PRO A 227 24.26 21.13 19.85
N ARG A 228 25.43 21.06 20.50
CA ARG A 228 26.23 22.24 20.84
C ARG A 228 26.76 22.94 19.59
N LEU A 229 27.17 22.18 18.57
CA LEU A 229 27.56 22.76 17.28
C LEU A 229 26.40 23.52 16.63
N PHE A 230 25.17 22.98 16.65
CA PHE A 230 23.99 23.70 16.16
C PHE A 230 23.76 25.03 16.90
N ASP A 231 23.89 25.03 18.22
CA ASP A 231 23.75 26.24 19.04
C ASP A 231 24.82 27.30 18.71
N ILE A 232 26.07 26.87 18.50
CA ILE A 232 27.15 27.75 18.07
C ILE A 232 26.86 28.36 16.69
N ILE A 233 26.40 27.55 15.74
CA ILE A 233 26.07 28.02 14.39
C ILE A 233 24.97 29.10 14.46
N ARG A 234 23.92 28.85 15.25
CA ARG A 234 22.80 29.80 15.46
C ARG A 234 23.19 31.09 16.17
N LYS A 235 24.20 31.04 17.04
CA LYS A 235 24.66 32.19 17.83
C LYS A 235 25.28 33.29 16.96
N TRP A 236 25.84 32.93 15.81
CA TRP A 236 26.58 33.83 14.94
C TRP A 236 25.84 34.12 13.61
N PRO A 237 26.13 35.25 12.94
CA PRO A 237 25.54 35.55 11.64
C PRO A 237 25.85 34.49 10.58
N ALA A 238 24.87 34.16 9.72
CA ALA A 238 24.99 33.15 8.67
C ALA A 238 26.17 33.40 7.71
N ASP A 239 26.51 34.67 7.46
CA ASP A 239 27.63 35.06 6.58
C ASP A 239 28.99 34.51 7.00
N ILE A 240 29.16 34.14 8.28
CA ILE A 240 30.40 33.51 8.78
C ILE A 240 30.51 32.08 8.25
N TRP A 241 29.38 31.36 8.20
CA TRP A 241 29.33 29.95 7.82
C TRP A 241 29.20 29.77 6.30
N ASN A 242 28.65 30.76 5.60
CA ASN A 242 28.40 30.68 4.15
C ASN A 242 29.64 31.05 3.30
N LYS A 243 30.82 31.20 3.91
CA LYS A 243 32.07 31.56 3.25
C LYS A 243 33.23 30.67 3.71
N ASP A 244 34.23 30.56 2.84
CA ASP A 244 35.50 29.98 3.24
C ASP A 244 36.13 30.78 4.39
N PRO A 245 36.78 30.10 5.35
CA PRO A 245 37.16 28.68 5.32
C PRO A 245 36.18 27.71 6.02
N PHE A 246 34.98 28.15 6.43
CA PHE A 246 34.04 27.31 7.20
C PHE A 246 33.00 26.59 6.36
N LYS A 247 32.62 27.16 5.20
CA LYS A 247 31.54 26.64 4.36
C LYS A 247 31.71 25.16 4.05
N ASP A 248 32.77 24.81 3.33
CA ASP A 248 32.94 23.43 2.88
C ASP A 248 33.18 22.43 4.02
N PRO A 249 34.00 22.72 5.05
CA PRO A 249 34.18 21.79 6.16
C PRO A 249 32.88 21.55 6.95
N LEU A 250 32.06 22.59 7.15
CA LEU A 250 30.81 22.46 7.90
C LEU A 250 29.75 21.69 7.10
N ILE A 251 29.62 21.95 5.79
CA ILE A 251 28.75 21.16 4.91
C ILE A 251 29.13 19.68 4.98
N ARG A 252 30.43 19.36 4.83
CA ARG A 252 30.91 17.97 4.90
C ARG A 252 30.61 17.32 6.24
N ALA A 253 30.87 18.01 7.35
CA ALA A 253 30.61 17.48 8.69
C ALA A 253 29.11 17.16 8.90
N LEU A 254 28.22 18.07 8.48
CA LEU A 254 26.78 17.87 8.60
C LEU A 254 26.25 16.80 7.64
N THR A 255 26.77 16.72 6.41
CA THR A 255 26.42 15.65 5.46
C THR A 255 26.81 14.28 6.02
N LEU A 256 28.02 14.14 6.59
CA LEU A 256 28.45 12.92 7.27
C LEU A 256 27.52 12.56 8.44
N TYR A 257 27.13 13.54 9.25
CA TYR A 257 26.17 13.32 10.34
C TYR A 257 24.82 12.81 9.81
N VAL A 258 24.29 13.42 8.75
CA VAL A 258 23.02 13.01 8.15
C VAL A 258 23.12 11.60 7.58
N ASP A 259 24.08 11.34 6.69
CA ASP A 259 24.17 10.05 6.00
C ASP A 259 24.48 8.89 6.97
N GLY A 260 25.29 9.14 8.00
CA GLY A 260 25.61 8.14 9.04
C GLY A 260 24.46 7.84 10.01
N ASN A 261 23.39 8.64 10.02
CA ASN A 261 22.28 8.48 10.97
C ASN A 261 20.90 8.36 10.32
N ILE A 262 20.73 8.70 9.04
CA ILE A 262 19.42 8.72 8.39
C ILE A 262 18.76 7.34 8.37
N LEU A 263 19.53 6.28 8.07
CA LEU A 263 19.03 4.90 8.09
C LEU A 263 18.78 4.38 9.51
N LYS A 264 19.37 5.01 10.54
CA LYS A 264 19.15 4.63 11.94
C LYS A 264 17.78 5.06 12.46
N VAL A 265 17.16 6.07 11.84
CA VAL A 265 15.83 6.57 12.24
C VAL A 265 14.79 5.46 12.17
N GLU A 266 14.81 4.71 11.06
CA GLU A 266 13.94 3.57 10.86
C GLU A 266 14.37 2.35 11.69
N LYS A 267 15.66 2.30 12.09
CA LYS A 267 16.26 1.21 12.87
C LYS A 267 16.12 1.33 14.41
N ILE A 268 15.61 2.44 14.96
CA ILE A 268 15.53 2.67 16.42
C ILE A 268 14.09 3.01 16.86
N SER A 269 13.61 2.37 17.94
CA SER A 269 12.24 2.57 18.46
C SER A 269 12.02 3.91 19.20
N ASP A 270 13.02 4.40 19.93
CA ASP A 270 13.03 5.77 20.51
C ASP A 270 13.97 6.69 19.72
N ASN A 271 13.49 7.12 18.55
CA ASN A 271 14.26 7.94 17.62
C ASN A 271 13.98 9.45 17.76
N GLY A 272 13.16 9.89 18.72
CA GLY A 272 12.67 11.29 18.76
C GLY A 272 13.78 12.34 18.88
N LYS A 273 14.85 12.05 19.65
CA LYS A 273 16.04 12.92 19.74
C LYS A 273 16.83 12.92 18.43
N LEU A 274 17.01 11.75 17.82
CA LEU A 274 17.72 11.58 16.56
C LEU A 274 17.03 12.33 15.41
N VAL A 275 15.72 12.13 15.26
CA VAL A 275 14.87 12.83 14.29
C VAL A 275 15.01 14.34 14.45
N ARG A 276 14.92 14.86 15.69
CA ARG A 276 15.06 16.30 15.95
C ARG A 276 16.43 16.84 15.56
N ASN A 277 17.49 16.07 15.80
CA ASN A 277 18.84 16.49 15.42
C ASN A 277 19.06 16.41 13.90
N LEU A 278 18.50 15.41 13.23
CA LEU A 278 18.55 15.28 11.77
C LEU A 278 17.77 16.41 11.08
N VAL A 279 16.57 16.76 11.57
CA VAL A 279 15.81 17.90 11.06
C VAL A 279 16.59 19.21 11.22
N GLN A 280 17.23 19.41 12.37
CA GLN A 280 18.11 20.57 12.59
C GLN A 280 19.31 20.56 11.64
N ALA A 281 20.00 19.43 11.49
CA ALA A 281 21.15 19.31 10.60
C ALA A 281 20.77 19.58 9.14
N LEU A 282 19.67 18.99 8.65
CA LEU A 282 19.15 19.20 7.30
C LEU A 282 18.74 20.65 7.06
N ALA A 283 18.07 21.28 8.03
CA ALA A 283 17.68 22.69 7.92
C ALA A 283 18.90 23.63 7.91
N ILE A 284 19.91 23.37 8.75
CA ILE A 284 21.16 24.12 8.76
C ILE A 284 21.92 23.92 7.44
N LEU A 285 22.03 22.67 6.95
CA LEU A 285 22.62 22.34 5.65
C LEU A 285 21.94 23.10 4.52
N PHE A 286 20.61 23.10 4.49
CA PHE A 286 19.82 23.80 3.47
C PHE A 286 20.12 25.31 3.46
N ILE A 287 20.31 25.93 4.63
CA ILE A 287 20.64 27.37 4.74
C ILE A 287 22.10 27.67 4.33
N ILE A 288 23.05 26.80 4.70
CA ILE A 288 24.49 27.08 4.53
C ILE A 288 25.00 26.68 3.15
N ALA A 289 24.51 25.57 2.60
CA ALA A 289 24.86 25.17 1.24
C ALA A 289 24.31 26.18 0.22
N ASP A 290 23.05 26.61 0.39
CA ASP A 290 22.32 27.52 -0.50
C ASP A 290 22.60 27.24 -1.99
N ASN A 291 22.47 25.97 -2.39
CA ASN A 291 22.74 25.51 -3.75
C ASN A 291 21.51 25.70 -4.65
N LYS A 292 21.06 26.95 -4.76
CA LYS A 292 19.86 27.28 -5.51
C LYS A 292 19.95 26.72 -6.93
N ASP A 293 18.90 26.01 -7.35
CA ASP A 293 18.79 25.41 -8.69
C ASP A 293 19.95 24.45 -9.03
N ASN A 294 20.67 23.95 -8.02
CA ASN A 294 21.83 23.05 -8.12
C ASN A 294 22.96 23.57 -9.04
N HIS A 295 23.23 24.88 -9.02
CA HIS A 295 24.27 25.50 -9.85
C HIS A 295 25.71 25.04 -9.51
N ASP A 296 26.01 24.72 -8.25
CA ASP A 296 27.34 24.22 -7.85
C ASP A 296 27.28 22.72 -7.57
N THR A 297 27.82 21.94 -8.49
CA THR A 297 27.85 20.47 -8.41
C THR A 297 28.72 19.94 -7.26
N ARG A 298 29.51 20.79 -6.59
CA ARG A 298 30.32 20.44 -5.42
C ARG A 298 29.55 20.50 -4.11
N LEU A 299 28.39 21.16 -4.11
CA LEU A 299 27.51 21.27 -2.94
C LEU A 299 26.43 20.19 -2.98
N PRO A 300 25.84 19.81 -1.83
CA PRO A 300 24.73 18.87 -1.80
C PRO A 300 23.57 19.34 -2.68
N ASP A 301 22.87 18.39 -3.30
CA ASP A 301 21.67 18.66 -4.09
C ASP A 301 20.56 19.21 -3.17
N GLU A 302 20.09 20.42 -3.47
CA GLU A 302 19.08 21.11 -2.67
C GLU A 302 17.74 20.36 -2.66
N ARG A 303 17.34 19.78 -3.79
CA ARG A 303 16.06 19.05 -3.91
C ARG A 303 16.08 17.79 -3.06
N LEU A 304 17.19 17.06 -3.07
CA LEU A 304 17.38 15.91 -2.19
C LEU A 304 17.36 16.32 -0.71
N LEU A 305 18.04 17.41 -0.34
CA LEU A 305 18.05 17.92 1.04
C LEU A 305 16.64 18.31 1.51
N LEU A 306 15.90 19.07 0.70
CA LEU A 306 14.57 19.55 1.07
C LEU A 306 13.52 18.44 1.07
N SER A 307 13.59 17.51 0.11
CA SER A 307 12.78 16.29 0.12
C SER A 307 13.00 15.49 1.41
N ARG A 308 14.27 15.26 1.76
CA ARG A 308 14.63 14.54 2.98
C ARG A 308 14.17 15.25 4.24
N LEU A 309 14.25 16.58 4.27
CA LEU A 309 13.71 17.39 5.36
C LEU A 309 12.18 17.25 5.48
N CYS A 310 11.45 17.18 4.37
CA CYS A 310 10.02 16.91 4.36
C CYS A 310 9.70 15.52 4.92
N VAL A 311 10.40 14.47 4.44
CA VAL A 311 10.26 13.09 4.94
C VAL A 311 10.53 13.05 6.45
N MET A 312 11.65 13.61 6.92
CA MET A 312 12.00 13.65 8.34
C MET A 312 10.99 14.44 9.18
N SER A 313 10.39 15.49 8.62
CA SER A 313 9.35 16.27 9.29
C SER A 313 8.05 15.49 9.49
N THR A 314 7.81 14.41 8.75
CA THR A 314 6.64 13.51 8.99
C THR A 314 6.76 12.71 10.29
N TYR A 315 7.95 12.63 10.89
CA TYR A 315 8.16 12.00 12.20
C TYR A 315 7.82 12.94 13.36
N ILE A 316 7.58 14.22 13.05
CA ILE A 316 7.26 15.27 14.01
C ILE A 316 5.77 15.58 13.84
N ASP A 317 4.91 15.03 14.71
CA ASP A 317 3.44 15.17 14.71
C ASP A 317 2.71 14.29 13.65
N GLU A 318 1.44 13.96 13.89
CA GLU A 318 0.62 13.05 13.09
C GLU A 318 -0.22 13.74 11.98
N PHE A 319 -0.36 15.06 11.99
CA PHE A 319 -1.19 15.76 10.98
C PHE A 319 -0.43 16.03 9.66
N CYS A 320 -1.17 16.03 8.55
CA CYS A 320 -0.75 16.36 7.17
C CYS A 320 0.48 15.59 6.63
N ASN A 321 0.69 14.37 7.10
CA ASN A 321 1.86 13.58 6.73
C ASN A 321 1.85 13.12 5.26
N LYS A 322 0.67 12.83 4.68
CA LYS A 322 0.57 12.43 3.26
C LYS A 322 0.86 13.60 2.32
N GLU A 323 0.34 14.78 2.64
CA GLU A 323 0.57 16.02 1.90
C GLU A 323 2.04 16.43 1.98
N LEU A 324 2.69 16.21 3.13
CA LEU A 324 4.12 16.48 3.28
C LEU A 324 4.99 15.53 2.44
N LEU A 325 4.59 14.26 2.29
CA LEU A 325 5.23 13.37 1.32
C LEU A 325 4.96 13.78 -0.13
N ALA A 326 3.77 14.30 -0.46
CA ALA A 326 3.49 14.89 -1.76
C ALA A 326 4.38 16.11 -2.04
N MET A 327 4.64 16.95 -1.03
CA MET A 327 5.62 18.05 -1.11
C MET A 327 7.04 17.53 -1.35
N ALA A 328 7.44 16.44 -0.68
CA ALA A 328 8.75 15.82 -0.87
C ALA A 328 8.94 15.38 -2.34
N VAL A 329 7.97 14.64 -2.89
CA VAL A 329 7.99 14.22 -4.30
C VAL A 329 7.95 15.41 -5.25
N SER A 330 7.08 16.40 -4.99
CA SER A 330 7.00 17.60 -5.82
C SER A 330 8.33 18.35 -5.86
N THR A 331 9.00 18.45 -4.71
CA THR A 331 10.34 19.05 -4.57
C THR A 331 11.37 18.31 -5.42
N LEU A 332 11.32 16.97 -5.43
CA LEU A 332 12.20 16.18 -6.27
C LEU A 332 11.89 16.42 -7.75
N PHE A 333 10.64 16.28 -8.19
CA PHE A 333 10.27 15.99 -9.59
C PHE A 333 9.45 17.07 -10.30
N SER A 334 9.25 18.25 -9.71
CA SER A 334 8.52 19.34 -10.40
C SER A 334 9.47 20.42 -10.92
N ASP A 335 9.06 21.08 -11.99
CA ASP A 335 9.76 22.26 -12.54
C ASP A 335 9.84 23.37 -11.49
N SER A 336 8.75 23.56 -10.73
CA SER A 336 8.66 24.52 -9.63
C SER A 336 8.26 23.82 -8.34
N TYR A 337 8.93 24.14 -7.25
CA TYR A 337 8.62 23.61 -5.92
C TYR A 337 8.65 24.72 -4.86
N TYR A 338 8.02 24.45 -3.72
CA TYR A 338 8.06 25.36 -2.58
C TYR A 338 9.47 25.35 -1.96
N ARG A 339 10.18 26.47 -2.09
CA ARG A 339 11.49 26.68 -1.47
C ARG A 339 11.35 27.56 -0.22
N PRO A 340 11.45 27.00 1.00
CA PRO A 340 11.36 27.80 2.22
C PRO A 340 12.56 28.75 2.34
N ARG A 341 12.39 29.87 3.05
CA ARG A 341 13.48 30.83 3.35
C ARG A 341 13.69 30.98 4.87
N PRO A 342 14.10 29.92 5.57
CA PRO A 342 14.28 29.97 7.02
C PRO A 342 15.54 30.76 7.40
N ALA A 343 15.49 31.46 8.53
CA ALA A 343 16.68 31.97 9.20
C ALA A 343 17.33 30.86 10.05
N LEU A 344 18.62 31.00 10.39
CA LEU A 344 19.30 30.04 11.29
C LEU A 344 18.56 29.89 12.63
N ALA A 345 17.95 30.97 13.14
CA ALA A 345 17.15 30.92 14.37
C ALA A 345 15.91 30.00 14.26
N ASP A 346 15.34 29.84 13.05
CA ASP A 346 14.14 29.03 12.81
C ASP A 346 14.43 27.52 12.83
N THR A 347 15.70 27.14 12.73
CA THR A 347 16.14 25.73 12.82
C THR A 347 15.91 25.13 14.20
N LEU A 348 15.73 25.96 15.25
CA LEU A 348 15.47 25.46 16.60
C LEU A 348 14.01 25.02 16.77
N GLY A 349 13.81 23.83 17.33
CA GLY A 349 12.49 23.31 17.67
C GLY A 349 11.72 22.78 16.46
N TYR A 350 10.43 23.11 16.38
CA TYR A 350 9.50 22.55 15.39
C TYR A 350 8.99 23.56 14.36
N LYS A 351 9.57 24.76 14.29
CA LYS A 351 9.10 25.82 13.40
C LYS A 351 9.17 25.42 11.91
N ILE A 352 10.34 24.98 11.43
CA ILE A 352 10.50 24.55 10.03
C ILE A 352 9.57 23.37 9.68
N PRO A 353 9.51 22.27 10.46
CA PRO A 353 8.53 21.20 10.23
C PRO A 353 7.08 21.71 10.16
N PHE A 354 6.69 22.61 11.07
CA PHE A 354 5.35 23.19 11.09
C PHE A 354 5.07 24.05 9.85
N ASP A 355 6.03 24.87 9.42
CA ASP A 355 5.91 25.69 8.22
C ASP A 355 5.76 24.80 6.98
N LEU A 356 6.58 23.76 6.84
CA LEU A 356 6.49 22.79 5.73
C LEU A 356 5.12 22.09 5.71
N LYS A 357 4.64 21.61 6.87
CA LYS A 357 3.32 20.96 7.00
C LYS A 357 2.15 21.90 6.70
N THR A 358 2.29 23.18 6.99
CA THR A 358 1.23 24.16 6.70
C THR A 358 1.15 24.42 5.20
N HIS A 359 2.31 24.57 4.54
CA HIS A 359 2.36 24.79 3.10
C HIS A 359 1.96 23.56 2.29
N SER A 360 2.19 22.35 2.80
CA SER A 360 1.86 21.12 2.08
C SER A 360 0.36 20.91 1.88
N ARG A 361 -0.49 21.51 2.72
CA ARG A 361 -1.96 21.48 2.59
C ARG A 361 -2.48 22.09 1.30
N LEU A 362 -1.69 22.94 0.65
CA LEU A 362 -2.06 23.60 -0.61
C LEU A 362 -1.78 22.71 -1.83
N LEU A 363 -1.09 21.59 -1.66
CA LEU A 363 -0.71 20.70 -2.74
C LEU A 363 -1.78 19.62 -2.97
N PRO A 364 -2.01 19.22 -4.23
CA PRO A 364 -2.80 18.02 -4.51
C PRO A 364 -2.08 16.77 -3.99
N PRO A 365 -2.80 15.64 -3.82
CA PRO A 365 -2.22 14.37 -3.34
C PRO A 365 -1.02 13.88 -4.16
N TRP A 366 -0.98 14.21 -5.45
CA TRP A 366 0.15 14.00 -6.34
C TRP A 366 0.46 15.31 -7.08
N ALA A 367 1.58 15.94 -6.73
CA ALA A 367 1.93 17.29 -7.16
C ALA A 367 3.19 17.30 -8.05
N VAL A 368 3.25 16.37 -9.03
CA VAL A 368 4.32 16.28 -10.04
C VAL A 368 3.81 16.85 -11.36
N ASN A 369 4.58 17.74 -11.99
CA ASN A 369 4.22 18.36 -13.26
C ASN A 369 5.22 18.12 -14.41
N THR A 370 6.24 17.29 -14.20
CA THR A 370 7.22 16.92 -15.23
C THR A 370 7.39 15.41 -15.31
N THR A 371 7.91 14.93 -16.44
CA THR A 371 8.27 13.52 -16.65
C THR A 371 9.76 13.30 -16.40
N ASN A 372 10.09 12.53 -15.37
CA ASN A 372 11.45 12.20 -14.96
C ASN A 372 11.72 10.73 -15.23
N LEU A 373 12.94 10.43 -15.66
CA LEU A 373 13.34 9.08 -16.05
C LEU A 373 14.64 8.67 -15.36
N TYR A 374 14.63 7.50 -14.74
CA TYR A 374 15.82 6.77 -14.31
C TYR A 374 15.94 5.49 -15.13
N ILE A 375 17.17 5.13 -15.51
CA ILE A 375 17.49 3.92 -16.28
C ILE A 375 18.41 3.06 -15.45
N GLY A 376 17.93 1.87 -15.10
CA GLY A 376 18.72 0.77 -14.57
C GLY A 376 19.20 -0.16 -15.70
N SER A 377 19.80 -1.29 -15.35
CA SER A 377 20.37 -2.23 -16.31
C SER A 377 19.31 -2.86 -17.25
N ARG A 378 18.14 -3.25 -16.72
CA ARG A 378 17.05 -3.91 -17.50
C ARG A 378 15.68 -3.24 -17.35
N MET A 379 15.63 -2.09 -16.69
CA MET A 379 14.39 -1.50 -16.21
C MET A 379 14.49 0.02 -16.23
N ARG A 380 13.38 0.71 -16.51
CA ARG A 380 13.29 2.17 -16.30
C ARG A 380 12.24 2.50 -15.27
N LEU A 381 12.54 3.50 -14.44
CA LEU A 381 11.59 4.14 -13.55
C LEU A 381 11.18 5.50 -14.15
N VAL A 382 9.89 5.69 -14.33
CA VAL A 382 9.27 6.92 -14.81
C VAL A 382 8.48 7.54 -13.67
N VAL A 383 8.74 8.82 -13.36
CA VAL A 383 7.95 9.62 -12.41
C VAL A 383 7.36 10.81 -13.16
N SER A 384 6.05 10.84 -13.30
CA SER A 384 5.32 11.77 -14.18
C SER A 384 4.07 12.33 -13.49
N PRO A 385 3.33 13.26 -14.12
CA PRO A 385 2.02 13.68 -13.62
C PRO A 385 1.03 12.53 -13.44
N ASP A 386 1.18 11.45 -14.22
CA ASP A 386 0.32 10.26 -14.16
C ASP A 386 0.67 9.32 -13.01
N GLY A 387 1.85 9.44 -12.40
CA GLY A 387 2.30 8.61 -11.29
C GLY A 387 3.74 8.11 -11.39
N MET A 388 4.05 7.09 -10.57
CA MET A 388 5.33 6.37 -10.57
C MET A 388 5.16 5.01 -11.24
N ALA A 389 5.94 4.75 -12.31
CA ALA A 389 5.86 3.52 -13.06
C ALA A 389 7.24 2.89 -13.32
N VAL A 390 7.38 1.60 -13.05
CA VAL A 390 8.56 0.82 -13.49
C VAL A 390 8.20 0.04 -14.75
N TRP A 391 9.04 0.10 -15.77
CA TRP A 391 8.84 -0.61 -17.03
C TRP A 391 9.95 -1.65 -17.24
N ALA A 392 9.52 -2.87 -17.58
CA ALA A 392 10.37 -3.91 -18.14
C ALA A 392 10.84 -3.55 -19.55
N ASP A 393 11.98 -4.08 -19.96
CA ASP A 393 12.49 -4.00 -21.34
C ASP A 393 11.77 -5.01 -22.25
N SER A 394 10.46 -4.81 -22.45
CA SER A 394 9.64 -5.66 -23.31
C SER A 394 8.61 -4.84 -24.08
N GLN A 395 8.50 -5.07 -25.39
CA GLN A 395 7.47 -4.47 -26.23
C GLN A 395 6.04 -4.95 -25.86
N LYS A 396 5.92 -6.06 -25.11
CA LYS A 396 4.65 -6.63 -24.64
C LYS A 396 4.26 -6.18 -23.22
N ALA A 397 5.00 -5.22 -22.62
CA ALA A 397 4.76 -4.77 -21.26
C ALA A 397 3.39 -4.07 -21.09
N LYS A 398 2.59 -4.54 -20.13
CA LYS A 398 1.27 -3.98 -19.76
C LYS A 398 1.22 -3.72 -18.25
N ALA A 399 0.30 -2.86 -17.82
CA ALA A 399 0.06 -2.60 -16.41
C ALA A 399 -0.31 -3.89 -15.65
N VAL A 400 0.41 -4.20 -14.57
CA VAL A 400 0.21 -5.44 -13.79
C VAL A 400 -0.38 -5.21 -12.40
N ILE A 401 -0.18 -4.04 -11.81
CA ILE A 401 -0.75 -3.68 -10.51
C ILE A 401 -2.23 -3.29 -10.70
N PRO A 402 -3.18 -3.96 -10.02
CA PRO A 402 -4.61 -3.63 -10.14
C PRO A 402 -4.95 -2.26 -9.58
N GLU A 403 -5.80 -1.50 -10.28
CA GLU A 403 -6.27 -0.17 -9.84
C GLU A 403 -7.01 -0.20 -8.49
N GLN A 404 -7.62 -1.34 -8.16
CA GLN A 404 -8.35 -1.58 -6.91
C GLN A 404 -7.50 -1.34 -5.65
N LEU A 405 -6.18 -1.51 -5.75
CA LEU A 405 -5.25 -1.26 -4.64
C LEU A 405 -5.12 0.22 -4.29
N ALA A 406 -5.50 1.13 -5.21
CA ALA A 406 -5.50 2.59 -5.01
C ALA A 406 -4.20 3.11 -4.34
N LEU A 407 -3.04 2.67 -4.85
CA LEU A 407 -1.74 3.03 -4.30
C LEU A 407 -1.44 4.53 -4.53
N TRP A 408 -0.91 5.18 -3.51
CA TRP A 408 -0.52 6.59 -3.57
C TRP A 408 0.53 6.83 -4.64
N GLY A 409 0.35 7.91 -5.40
CA GLY A 409 1.21 8.24 -6.55
C GLY A 409 0.99 7.33 -7.76
N ASN A 410 -0.15 6.64 -7.84
CA ASN A 410 -0.52 5.74 -8.92
C ASN A 410 0.63 4.78 -9.30
N ILE A 411 1.18 4.13 -8.26
CA ILE A 411 2.29 3.19 -8.41
C ILE A 411 1.87 2.08 -9.36
N GLN A 412 2.65 1.89 -10.42
CA GLN A 412 2.40 0.89 -11.45
C GLN A 412 3.69 0.15 -11.85
N VAL A 413 3.54 -1.08 -12.31
CA VAL A 413 4.59 -1.84 -12.98
C VAL A 413 4.06 -2.26 -14.35
N TYR A 414 4.88 -2.09 -15.37
CA TYR A 414 4.60 -2.54 -16.73
C TYR A 414 5.50 -3.73 -17.04
N ALA A 415 4.90 -4.92 -17.12
CA ALA A 415 5.57 -6.20 -17.34
C ALA A 415 4.67 -7.14 -18.15
N ASN A 416 5.14 -8.36 -18.45
CA ASN A 416 4.34 -9.33 -19.19
C ASN A 416 3.12 -9.80 -18.38
N ARG A 417 1.91 -9.42 -18.80
CA ARG A 417 0.64 -9.73 -18.10
C ARG A 417 0.36 -11.23 -18.02
N SER A 418 0.76 -12.04 -19.01
CA SER A 418 0.51 -13.48 -18.99
C SER A 418 1.35 -14.23 -17.95
N ALA A 419 2.43 -13.61 -17.45
CA ALA A 419 3.26 -14.15 -16.38
C ALA A 419 2.73 -13.83 -14.97
N MET A 420 1.65 -13.03 -14.87
CA MET A 420 1.08 -12.56 -13.60
C MET A 420 -0.09 -13.45 -13.14
N PRO A 421 -0.30 -13.61 -11.83
CA PRO A 421 -1.46 -14.32 -11.31
C PRO A 421 -2.76 -13.56 -11.64
N SER A 422 -3.85 -14.29 -11.87
CA SER A 422 -5.19 -13.70 -11.98
C SER A 422 -5.67 -13.24 -10.60
N LEU A 423 -6.05 -11.97 -10.49
CA LEU A 423 -6.53 -11.35 -9.25
C LEU A 423 -7.99 -10.93 -9.42
N SER A 424 -8.88 -11.41 -8.56
CA SER A 424 -10.31 -11.08 -8.57
C SER A 424 -10.82 -10.83 -7.14
N GLY A 425 -11.86 -10.00 -7.02
CA GLY A 425 -12.41 -9.62 -5.71
C GLY A 425 -11.46 -8.74 -4.88
N GLN A 426 -11.68 -8.70 -3.56
CA GLN A 426 -10.86 -7.91 -2.64
C GLN A 426 -9.44 -8.49 -2.52
N ILE A 427 -8.45 -7.70 -2.92
CA ILE A 427 -7.04 -8.11 -2.94
C ILE A 427 -6.50 -8.23 -1.52
N THR A 428 -5.88 -9.36 -1.22
CA THR A 428 -5.26 -9.65 0.08
C THR A 428 -3.74 -9.49 0.07
N VAL A 429 -3.10 -9.64 1.24
CA VAL A 429 -1.63 -9.69 1.32
C VAL A 429 -1.07 -10.91 0.60
N ASN A 430 -1.72 -12.08 0.70
CA ASN A 430 -1.29 -13.29 -0.02
C ASN A 430 -1.37 -13.10 -1.54
N ASP A 431 -2.40 -12.43 -2.03
CA ASP A 431 -2.54 -12.08 -3.45
C ASP A 431 -1.45 -11.11 -3.89
N SER A 432 -1.16 -10.10 -3.06
CA SER A 432 -0.08 -9.13 -3.28
C SER A 432 1.28 -9.84 -3.31
N ARG A 433 1.55 -10.78 -2.39
CA ARG A 433 2.77 -11.60 -2.37
C ARG A 433 2.97 -12.32 -3.70
N ARG A 434 1.96 -13.09 -4.14
CA ARG A 434 2.01 -13.84 -5.41
C ARG A 434 2.26 -12.92 -6.60
N LEU A 435 1.64 -11.74 -6.62
CA LEU A 435 1.85 -10.74 -7.65
C LEU A 435 3.29 -10.23 -7.65
N TRP A 436 3.82 -9.78 -6.52
CA TRP A 436 5.17 -9.22 -6.43
C TRP A 436 6.27 -10.27 -6.65
N GLU A 437 6.07 -11.53 -6.23
CA GLU A 437 6.96 -12.64 -6.59
C GLU A 437 6.99 -12.89 -8.09
N ALA A 438 5.83 -12.81 -8.78
CA ALA A 438 5.76 -12.95 -10.23
C ALA A 438 6.45 -11.77 -10.94
N ILE A 439 6.25 -10.54 -10.44
CA ILE A 439 6.93 -9.33 -10.92
C ILE A 439 8.44 -9.44 -10.75
N GLU A 440 8.94 -9.79 -9.57
CA GLU A 440 10.38 -9.92 -9.33
C GLU A 440 10.98 -11.06 -10.17
N ARG A 441 10.27 -12.18 -10.32
CA ARG A 441 10.72 -13.30 -11.16
C ARG A 441 10.85 -12.87 -12.61
N GLU A 442 9.87 -12.16 -13.15
CA GLU A 442 9.96 -11.67 -14.52
C GLU A 442 11.15 -10.70 -14.66
N LEU A 443 11.21 -9.67 -13.81
CA LEU A 443 12.10 -8.54 -14.04
C LEU A 443 13.58 -8.82 -13.74
N PHE A 444 13.87 -9.81 -12.89
CA PHE A 444 15.24 -10.08 -12.43
C PHE A 444 15.73 -11.50 -12.71
N THR A 445 14.89 -12.44 -13.15
CA THR A 445 15.40 -13.77 -13.52
C THR A 445 15.97 -13.66 -14.93
N PRO A 446 17.26 -13.96 -15.14
CA PRO A 446 17.78 -14.09 -16.50
C PRO A 446 17.03 -15.22 -17.21
N ASP A 447 16.70 -15.01 -18.48
CA ASP A 447 16.03 -16.03 -19.29
C ASP A 447 16.80 -17.36 -19.14
N PRO A 448 16.15 -18.47 -18.73
CA PRO A 448 16.83 -19.72 -18.43
C PRO A 448 17.40 -20.43 -19.67
N THR A 449 17.44 -19.79 -20.83
CA THR A 449 17.99 -20.32 -22.08
C THR A 449 19.52 -20.44 -22.07
N VAL A 450 20.23 -19.82 -21.11
CA VAL A 450 21.67 -20.07 -20.90
C VAL A 450 21.93 -21.18 -19.87
N VAL A 451 21.26 -22.32 -20.03
CA VAL A 451 21.75 -23.59 -19.48
C VAL A 451 22.30 -24.37 -20.65
N HIS A 452 23.64 -24.42 -20.73
CA HIS A 452 24.37 -25.38 -21.54
C HIS A 452 23.86 -26.80 -21.26
N THR A 453 22.87 -27.23 -22.05
CA THR A 453 22.47 -28.62 -22.11
C THR A 453 23.43 -29.28 -23.09
N PRO A 454 24.17 -30.33 -22.70
CA PRO A 454 25.18 -30.93 -23.56
C PRO A 454 24.51 -31.44 -24.83
N GLU A 455 25.12 -31.10 -25.97
CA GLU A 455 24.77 -31.51 -27.32
C GLU A 455 24.12 -32.90 -27.35
N LYS A 456 22.79 -32.95 -27.46
CA LYS A 456 22.16 -34.06 -28.14
C LYS A 456 22.30 -33.80 -29.62
N ARG A 457 23.38 -34.35 -30.19
CA ARG A 457 23.42 -34.75 -31.59
C ARG A 457 22.24 -35.67 -31.88
N THR A 458 21.12 -35.10 -32.29
CA THR A 458 20.05 -35.81 -32.96
C THR A 458 20.06 -35.40 -34.42
N THR A 459 20.78 -36.22 -35.18
CA THR A 459 20.40 -36.71 -36.52
C THR A 459 19.29 -35.95 -37.25
N LYS A 460 19.63 -35.47 -38.46
CA LYS A 460 18.77 -35.07 -39.60
C LYS A 460 17.26 -35.23 -39.37
N PRO A 461 16.45 -34.18 -39.58
CA PRO A 461 15.01 -34.26 -39.36
C PRO A 461 14.41 -35.39 -40.18
N MET A 462 13.78 -36.33 -39.48
CA MET A 462 12.83 -37.25 -40.06
C MET A 462 11.66 -36.38 -40.54
N LYS A 463 11.24 -36.50 -41.81
CA LYS A 463 10.01 -35.87 -42.31
C LYS A 463 8.88 -36.14 -41.32
N VAL A 464 8.47 -35.11 -40.56
CA VAL A 464 7.29 -35.17 -39.72
C VAL A 464 6.10 -35.18 -40.69
N VAL A 465 5.24 -36.17 -40.56
CA VAL A 465 4.01 -36.23 -41.37
C VAL A 465 2.97 -35.45 -40.57
N HIS A 466 2.62 -34.26 -41.05
CA HIS A 466 1.56 -33.43 -40.49
C HIS A 466 0.20 -33.90 -41.00
N GLY A 467 -0.83 -33.83 -40.16
CA GLY A 467 -2.21 -34.13 -40.50
C GLY A 467 -3.17 -33.00 -40.16
N VAL A 468 -4.38 -33.04 -40.75
CA VAL A 468 -5.46 -32.10 -40.42
C VAL A 468 -5.82 -32.23 -38.93
N GLY A 469 -5.83 -31.09 -38.22
CA GLY A 469 -6.00 -30.95 -36.78
C GLY A 469 -4.70 -30.76 -35.99
N ASP A 470 -3.53 -30.89 -36.62
CA ASP A 470 -2.26 -30.61 -35.96
C ASP A 470 -2.03 -29.10 -35.82
N VAL A 471 -1.49 -28.67 -34.67
CA VAL A 471 -1.00 -27.30 -34.47
C VAL A 471 0.50 -27.28 -34.75
N VAL A 472 0.91 -26.43 -35.69
CA VAL A 472 2.29 -26.30 -36.17
C VAL A 472 2.76 -24.85 -36.11
N THR A 473 4.06 -24.62 -35.98
CA THR A 473 4.63 -23.28 -36.10
C THR A 473 4.85 -22.94 -37.57
N ILE A 474 4.30 -21.82 -38.02
CA ILE A 474 4.39 -21.32 -39.38
C ILE A 474 5.02 -19.93 -39.43
N THR A 475 5.79 -19.68 -40.49
CA THR A 475 6.26 -18.33 -40.86
C THR A 475 5.52 -17.88 -42.12
N ILE A 476 4.99 -16.65 -42.11
CA ILE A 476 4.29 -16.08 -43.26
C ILE A 476 5.31 -15.34 -44.13
N ASN A 477 5.68 -15.93 -45.26
CA ASN A 477 6.81 -15.46 -46.08
C ASN A 477 6.42 -14.43 -47.13
N SER A 478 5.18 -14.49 -47.64
CA SER A 478 4.69 -13.54 -48.64
C SER A 478 3.17 -13.58 -48.70
N VAL A 479 2.56 -12.46 -49.09
CA VAL A 479 1.13 -12.41 -49.44
C VAL A 479 1.02 -12.26 -50.94
N GLY A 480 0.20 -13.09 -51.60
CA GLY A 480 0.06 -13.10 -53.05
C GLY A 480 -0.46 -11.75 -53.59
N GLU A 481 0.35 -11.08 -54.40
CA GLU A 481 -0.04 -9.90 -55.18
C GLU A 481 -0.20 -10.28 -56.65
N ASP A 482 -1.28 -10.99 -57.01
CA ASP A 482 -1.59 -11.23 -58.43
C ASP A 482 -2.56 -10.15 -58.95
N GLU A 483 -2.07 -9.26 -59.82
CA GLU A 483 -2.86 -8.19 -60.44
C GLU A 483 -3.97 -8.70 -61.40
N ASN A 484 -4.04 -10.01 -61.68
CA ASN A 484 -4.95 -10.59 -62.68
C ASN A 484 -6.01 -11.58 -62.16
N GLU A 485 -6.03 -11.93 -60.87
CA GLU A 485 -7.11 -12.75 -60.29
C GLU A 485 -7.73 -12.05 -59.08
N LYS A 486 -8.95 -11.52 -59.27
CA LYS A 486 -9.79 -11.02 -58.19
C LYS A 486 -10.31 -12.19 -57.34
N SER A 487 -9.49 -12.80 -56.50
CA SER A 487 -10.00 -13.51 -55.30
C SER A 487 -8.96 -14.04 -54.33
N ASP A 488 -7.68 -14.17 -54.68
CA ASP A 488 -6.77 -14.96 -53.83
C ASP A 488 -5.89 -14.11 -52.91
N ASN A 489 -6.49 -13.60 -51.82
CA ASN A 489 -5.74 -12.96 -50.72
C ASN A 489 -5.09 -14.02 -49.81
N ARG A 490 -4.33 -14.96 -50.41
CA ARG A 490 -3.60 -16.03 -49.71
C ARG A 490 -2.26 -15.51 -49.22
N ALA A 491 -1.98 -15.73 -47.94
CA ALA A 491 -0.65 -15.58 -47.37
C ALA A 491 0.04 -16.95 -47.37
N TRP A 492 1.20 -17.04 -47.99
CA TRP A 492 1.97 -18.28 -48.14
C TRP A 492 2.82 -18.54 -46.92
N CYS A 493 2.69 -19.74 -46.37
CA CYS A 493 3.26 -20.15 -45.09
C CYS A 493 4.26 -21.29 -45.26
N THR A 494 5.33 -21.27 -44.47
CA THR A 494 6.27 -22.39 -44.33
C THR A 494 6.24 -22.87 -42.89
N ILE A 495 6.10 -24.18 -42.71
CA ILE A 495 6.22 -24.82 -41.38
C ILE A 495 7.69 -24.79 -40.95
N GLU A 496 7.95 -24.45 -39.70
CA GLU A 496 9.31 -24.44 -39.15
C GLU A 496 9.99 -25.81 -39.32
N GLY A 497 11.19 -25.81 -39.92
CA GLY A 497 11.95 -27.01 -40.24
C GLY A 497 11.73 -27.55 -41.67
N GLU A 498 10.86 -26.92 -42.47
CA GLU A 498 10.70 -27.21 -43.91
C GLU A 498 11.38 -26.16 -44.80
N ASP A 499 11.99 -26.62 -45.90
CA ASP A 499 12.74 -25.77 -46.84
C ASP A 499 11.85 -25.13 -47.95
N SER A 500 10.54 -25.42 -47.95
CA SER A 500 9.59 -25.00 -48.99
C SER A 500 8.29 -24.48 -48.39
N VAL A 501 7.49 -23.75 -49.18
CA VAL A 501 6.12 -23.36 -48.79
C VAL A 501 5.31 -24.62 -48.50
N SER A 502 4.77 -24.70 -47.29
CA SER A 502 4.04 -25.87 -46.77
C SER A 502 2.53 -25.69 -46.90
N GLY A 503 2.06 -24.45 -47.08
CA GLY A 503 0.64 -24.17 -47.16
C GLY A 503 0.30 -22.68 -47.24
N TYR A 504 -0.94 -22.34 -46.94
CA TYR A 504 -1.46 -20.96 -46.99
C TYR A 504 -2.47 -20.67 -45.88
N ILE A 505 -2.68 -19.38 -45.59
CA ILE A 505 -3.70 -18.87 -44.67
C ILE A 505 -4.40 -17.64 -45.27
N TYR A 506 -5.71 -17.49 -45.07
CA TYR A 506 -6.43 -16.26 -45.42
C TYR A 506 -6.58 -15.35 -44.19
N GLY A 507 -6.69 -14.04 -44.40
CA GLY A 507 -6.91 -13.09 -43.30
C GLY A 507 -8.14 -13.41 -42.43
N GLN A 508 -9.18 -14.00 -43.03
CA GLN A 508 -10.39 -14.44 -42.32
C GLN A 508 -10.18 -15.66 -41.40
N ASP A 509 -9.14 -16.46 -41.67
CA ASP A 509 -8.73 -17.58 -40.80
C ASP A 509 -7.78 -17.11 -39.69
N ILE A 510 -7.50 -15.80 -39.64
CA ILE A 510 -6.76 -15.14 -38.57
C ILE A 510 -7.73 -14.34 -37.69
N VAL A 511 -8.50 -13.44 -38.30
CA VAL A 511 -9.55 -12.66 -37.63
C VAL A 511 -10.70 -12.33 -38.59
N SER A 512 -11.92 -12.32 -38.09
CA SER A 512 -13.13 -12.13 -38.92
C SER A 512 -13.29 -10.75 -39.58
N TYR A 513 -12.60 -9.72 -39.09
CA TYR A 513 -12.69 -8.37 -39.63
C TYR A 513 -11.66 -8.05 -40.72
N MET A 514 -10.68 -8.95 -40.99
CA MET A 514 -9.58 -8.69 -41.92
C MET A 514 -9.72 -9.54 -43.19
N HIS A 515 -9.97 -8.87 -44.32
CA HIS A 515 -10.15 -9.54 -45.62
C HIS A 515 -8.99 -9.32 -46.60
N HIS A 516 -8.12 -8.36 -46.30
CA HIS A 516 -6.96 -8.01 -47.12
C HIS A 516 -5.74 -7.94 -46.23
N THR A 517 -4.68 -8.66 -46.57
CA THR A 517 -3.45 -8.72 -45.78
C THR A 517 -2.28 -8.30 -46.64
N ALA A 518 -1.19 -7.87 -46.01
CA ALA A 518 0.03 -7.48 -46.69
C ALA A 518 1.24 -7.98 -45.88
N THR A 519 2.37 -8.22 -46.54
CA THR A 519 3.55 -8.85 -45.91
C THR A 519 4.01 -8.10 -44.66
N TRP A 520 4.06 -6.77 -44.70
CA TRP A 520 4.47 -5.93 -43.55
C TRP A 520 3.63 -6.16 -42.28
N MET A 521 2.41 -6.67 -42.40
CA MET A 521 1.56 -6.95 -41.24
C MET A 521 2.07 -8.14 -40.41
N PHE A 522 2.96 -8.96 -40.99
CA PHE A 522 3.53 -10.18 -40.39
C PHE A 522 5.05 -10.08 -40.20
N GLU A 523 5.62 -8.88 -40.29
CA GLU A 523 7.05 -8.62 -40.07
C GLU A 523 7.28 -7.90 -38.72
N ASP A 524 8.48 -8.00 -38.15
CA ASP A 524 8.91 -7.19 -37.01
C ASP A 524 9.31 -5.75 -37.44
N TYR A 525 9.73 -4.92 -36.48
CA TYR A 525 10.18 -3.54 -36.78
C TYR A 525 11.46 -3.45 -37.61
N ASN A 526 12.22 -4.55 -37.73
CA ASN A 526 13.44 -4.66 -38.53
C ASN A 526 13.16 -5.25 -39.92
N GLY A 527 11.92 -5.67 -40.21
CA GLY A 527 11.51 -6.29 -41.47
C GLY A 527 11.73 -7.80 -41.52
N ASN A 528 11.96 -8.47 -40.38
CA ASN A 528 12.08 -9.92 -40.30
C ASN A 528 10.68 -10.55 -40.19
N PRO A 529 10.41 -11.70 -40.84
CA PRO A 529 9.12 -12.37 -40.76
C PRO A 529 8.90 -12.98 -39.37
N LEU A 530 7.66 -12.92 -38.87
CA LEU A 530 7.25 -13.45 -37.58
C LEU A 530 6.80 -14.92 -37.68
N SER A 531 7.01 -15.70 -36.61
CA SER A 531 6.53 -17.08 -36.47
C SER A 531 5.25 -17.16 -35.63
N PHE A 532 4.34 -18.08 -35.96
CA PHE A 532 3.02 -18.21 -35.33
C PHE A 532 2.60 -19.67 -35.16
N ASN A 533 1.84 -19.98 -34.11
CA ASN A 533 1.18 -21.28 -34.00
C ASN A 533 -0.13 -21.27 -34.79
N ALA A 534 -0.32 -22.23 -35.70
CA ALA A 534 -1.53 -22.36 -36.50
C ALA A 534 -1.99 -23.82 -36.61
N GLU A 535 -3.30 -24.03 -36.65
CA GLU A 535 -3.91 -25.34 -36.86
C GLU A 535 -4.08 -25.63 -38.35
N ILE A 536 -3.75 -26.85 -38.77
CA ILE A 536 -4.03 -27.34 -40.11
C ILE A 536 -5.51 -27.70 -40.20
N ILE A 537 -6.30 -26.95 -40.97
CA ILE A 537 -7.75 -27.16 -41.11
C ILE A 537 -8.13 -27.95 -42.36
N ASP A 538 -7.29 -27.95 -43.40
CA ASP A 538 -7.48 -28.75 -44.61
C ASP A 538 -6.14 -29.05 -45.30
N GLU A 539 -6.15 -30.02 -46.22
CA GLU A 539 -5.02 -30.31 -47.12
C GLU A 539 -5.55 -30.39 -48.56
N ASP A 540 -5.08 -29.48 -49.41
CA ASP A 540 -5.53 -29.38 -50.80
C ASP A 540 -4.97 -30.53 -51.67
N ASP A 541 -5.56 -30.73 -52.85
CA ASP A 541 -5.15 -31.74 -53.84
C ASP A 541 -3.65 -31.66 -54.26
N ASP A 542 -3.04 -30.48 -54.11
CA ASP A 542 -1.62 -30.21 -54.39
C ASP A 542 -0.68 -30.52 -53.22
N GLY A 543 -1.20 -31.00 -52.08
CA GLY A 543 -0.45 -31.31 -50.86
C GLY A 543 -0.03 -30.08 -50.06
N MET A 544 -0.76 -28.96 -50.22
CA MET A 544 -0.58 -27.72 -49.46
C MET A 544 -1.57 -27.68 -48.30
N PHE A 545 -1.11 -27.32 -47.10
CA PHE A 545 -1.97 -27.19 -45.94
C PHE A 545 -2.71 -25.85 -45.92
N HIS A 546 -3.99 -25.86 -45.58
CA HIS A 546 -4.75 -24.66 -45.23
C HIS A 546 -4.69 -24.47 -43.71
N PHE A 547 -4.13 -23.35 -43.26
CA PHE A 547 -3.96 -23.03 -41.84
C PHE A 547 -5.07 -22.12 -41.29
N SER A 548 -5.32 -22.22 -39.99
CA SER A 548 -6.16 -21.29 -39.22
C SER A 548 -5.49 -20.92 -37.90
N MET A 549 -5.66 -19.66 -37.49
CA MET A 549 -5.21 -19.12 -36.20
C MET A 549 -6.38 -18.62 -35.34
N LEU A 550 -7.63 -18.83 -35.76
CA LEU A 550 -8.81 -18.26 -35.10
C LEU A 550 -8.93 -18.67 -33.62
N GLU A 551 -8.73 -19.95 -33.30
CA GLU A 551 -8.88 -20.45 -31.93
C GLU A 551 -7.70 -20.01 -31.07
N GLN A 552 -6.48 -20.12 -31.60
CA GLN A 552 -5.25 -19.78 -30.89
C GLN A 552 -5.16 -18.29 -30.58
N ILE A 553 -5.55 -17.42 -31.53
CA ILE A 553 -5.64 -15.98 -31.30
C ILE A 553 -6.76 -15.67 -30.31
N LYS A 554 -7.90 -16.38 -30.38
CA LYS A 554 -9.01 -16.15 -29.45
C LYS A 554 -8.61 -16.50 -28.02
N GLU A 555 -7.97 -17.65 -27.80
CA GLU A 555 -7.43 -18.06 -26.50
C GLU A 555 -6.38 -17.06 -26.00
N PHE A 556 -5.44 -16.66 -26.86
CA PHE A 556 -4.45 -15.64 -26.56
C PHE A 556 -5.12 -14.33 -26.11
N VAL A 557 -6.05 -13.78 -26.88
CA VAL A 557 -6.71 -12.51 -26.56
C VAL A 557 -7.52 -12.62 -25.27
N CYS A 558 -8.23 -13.72 -25.04
CA CYS A 558 -9.01 -13.91 -23.81
C CYS A 558 -8.10 -13.97 -22.56
N SER A 559 -6.88 -14.50 -22.69
CA SER A 559 -5.90 -14.51 -21.59
C SER A 559 -5.39 -13.10 -21.21
N GLN A 560 -5.65 -12.09 -22.04
CA GLN A 560 -5.20 -10.71 -21.81
C GLN A 560 -6.16 -9.87 -20.96
N PHE A 561 -7.37 -10.36 -20.66
CA PHE A 561 -8.43 -9.58 -19.99
C PHE A 561 -8.96 -10.25 -18.73
N THR A 562 -9.33 -9.44 -17.73
CA THR A 562 -9.97 -9.87 -16.48
C THR A 562 -11.39 -9.33 -16.34
N TYR A 563 -12.30 -10.11 -15.71
CA TYR A 563 -13.70 -9.71 -15.54
C TYR A 563 -13.81 -8.31 -14.92
N GLY A 564 -14.60 -7.43 -15.53
CA GLY A 564 -14.79 -6.05 -15.07
C GLY A 564 -13.77 -5.02 -15.58
N GLU A 565 -12.78 -5.43 -16.38
CA GLU A 565 -11.76 -4.54 -16.94
C GLU A 565 -12.33 -3.63 -18.04
N ASP A 566 -11.94 -2.35 -18.06
CA ASP A 566 -12.37 -1.41 -19.09
C ASP A 566 -11.58 -1.62 -20.40
N VAL A 567 -12.31 -1.77 -21.50
CA VAL A 567 -11.80 -2.03 -22.84
C VAL A 567 -12.14 -0.88 -23.77
N ILE A 568 -11.12 -0.19 -24.26
CA ILE A 568 -11.27 0.91 -25.22
C ILE A 568 -11.26 0.33 -26.64
N CYS A 569 -12.34 0.58 -27.39
CA CYS A 569 -12.45 0.11 -28.77
C CYS A 569 -13.18 1.10 -29.69
N SER A 570 -12.87 1.01 -30.98
CA SER A 570 -13.53 1.76 -32.05
C SER A 570 -14.74 0.99 -32.56
N LEU A 571 -15.89 1.65 -32.62
CA LEU A 571 -17.15 1.07 -33.05
C LEU A 571 -17.17 0.75 -34.56
N GLY A 572 -17.51 -0.48 -34.92
CA GLY A 572 -17.55 -0.97 -36.30
C GLY A 572 -18.82 -0.58 -37.08
N SER A 573 -19.91 -0.21 -36.39
CA SER A 573 -21.19 0.16 -37.00
C SER A 573 -21.92 1.25 -36.23
N SER A 574 -22.57 2.20 -36.90
CA SER A 574 -23.38 3.23 -36.24
C SER A 574 -24.55 2.60 -35.45
N ARG A 575 -24.85 3.17 -34.28
CA ARG A 575 -25.88 2.69 -33.35
C ARG A 575 -26.72 3.85 -32.85
N LYS A 576 -28.04 3.67 -32.79
CA LYS A 576 -28.95 4.66 -32.19
C LYS A 576 -29.15 4.41 -30.70
N ALA A 577 -29.37 5.49 -29.94
CA ALA A 577 -29.62 5.44 -28.50
C ALA A 577 -30.75 4.47 -28.09
N SER A 578 -31.74 4.26 -28.97
CA SER A 578 -32.92 3.42 -28.74
C SER A 578 -32.69 1.91 -28.91
N VAL A 579 -31.50 1.46 -29.33
CA VAL A 579 -31.22 0.05 -29.63
C VAL A 579 -30.39 -0.57 -28.50
N THR A 580 -31.02 -1.38 -27.64
CA THR A 580 -30.37 -2.03 -26.49
C THR A 580 -30.05 -3.51 -26.71
N ASN A 581 -30.66 -4.17 -27.70
CA ASN A 581 -30.67 -5.65 -27.81
C ASN A 581 -29.82 -6.21 -28.96
N TYR A 582 -28.87 -5.44 -29.51
CA TYR A 582 -28.01 -5.91 -30.60
C TYR A 582 -26.54 -5.65 -30.27
N PRO A 583 -25.71 -6.71 -30.17
CA PRO A 583 -24.28 -6.53 -29.97
C PRO A 583 -23.67 -5.80 -31.17
N SER A 584 -22.92 -4.75 -30.90
CA SER A 584 -22.24 -3.93 -31.90
C SER A 584 -20.77 -4.35 -32.02
N PRO A 585 -20.24 -4.56 -33.23
CA PRO A 585 -18.83 -4.87 -33.42
C PRO A 585 -17.95 -3.69 -32.98
N GLY A 586 -16.83 -3.98 -32.35
CA GLY A 586 -15.76 -3.03 -32.05
C GLY A 586 -14.39 -3.63 -32.31
N ILE A 587 -13.37 -2.78 -32.46
CA ILE A 587 -11.97 -3.19 -32.57
C ILE A 587 -11.09 -2.34 -31.66
N THR A 588 -10.22 -2.97 -30.86
CA THR A 588 -9.25 -2.25 -30.03
C THR A 588 -8.07 -1.74 -30.86
N LYS A 589 -7.27 -0.83 -30.29
CA LYS A 589 -6.00 -0.38 -30.91
C LYS A 589 -4.99 -1.52 -31.14
N ASP A 590 -5.13 -2.61 -30.38
CA ASP A 590 -4.28 -3.79 -30.41
C ASP A 590 -4.86 -4.91 -31.30
N GLY A 591 -5.93 -4.62 -32.04
CA GLY A 591 -6.55 -5.54 -33.01
C GLY A 591 -7.51 -6.57 -32.40
N TYR A 592 -7.92 -6.41 -31.15
CA TYR A 592 -8.87 -7.35 -30.55
C TYR A 592 -10.29 -7.03 -31.01
N SER A 593 -11.02 -8.05 -31.47
CA SER A 593 -12.42 -7.91 -31.88
C SER A 593 -13.34 -7.98 -30.65
N VAL A 594 -14.22 -7.00 -30.54
CA VAL A 594 -15.09 -6.78 -29.38
C VAL A 594 -16.57 -6.88 -29.80
N SER A 595 -17.36 -7.61 -29.02
CA SER A 595 -18.82 -7.62 -29.11
C SER A 595 -19.40 -6.75 -27.99
N LEU A 596 -19.90 -5.57 -28.34
CA LEU A 596 -20.38 -4.57 -27.37
C LEU A 596 -21.91 -4.62 -27.19
N ASN A 597 -22.39 -4.82 -25.97
CA ASN A 597 -23.81 -4.76 -25.64
C ASN A 597 -24.15 -3.57 -24.72
N GLY A 598 -25.43 -3.30 -24.43
CA GLY A 598 -25.82 -2.17 -23.54
C GLY A 598 -25.92 -0.81 -24.24
N SER A 599 -26.41 0.23 -23.57
CA SER A 599 -26.64 1.57 -24.16
C SER A 599 -26.22 2.67 -23.19
N ILE A 600 -25.68 3.76 -23.75
CA ILE A 600 -25.26 4.96 -23.00
C ILE A 600 -26.21 6.15 -23.21
N GLY A 601 -27.36 5.93 -23.85
CA GLY A 601 -28.36 6.97 -24.06
C GLY A 601 -28.04 7.98 -25.17
N GLU A 602 -26.97 7.77 -25.94
CA GLU A 602 -26.53 8.63 -27.05
C GLU A 602 -26.46 7.87 -28.39
N ASP A 603 -26.58 8.60 -29.49
CA ASP A 603 -26.32 8.06 -30.83
C ASP A 603 -24.81 7.97 -31.07
N LEU A 604 -24.34 6.77 -31.45
CA LEU A 604 -22.95 6.48 -31.78
C LEU A 604 -22.78 6.27 -33.29
N GLN A 605 -21.70 6.78 -33.86
CA GLN A 605 -21.35 6.58 -35.26
C GLN A 605 -20.25 5.52 -35.41
N ARG A 606 -20.19 4.90 -36.59
CA ARG A 606 -19.04 4.06 -36.98
C ARG A 606 -17.75 4.87 -36.84
N GLY A 607 -16.78 4.32 -36.12
CA GLY A 607 -15.49 4.94 -35.83
C GLY A 607 -15.44 5.75 -34.53
N ASP A 608 -16.56 5.91 -33.81
CA ASP A 608 -16.55 6.47 -32.47
C ASP A 608 -15.76 5.55 -31.53
N ILE A 609 -15.00 6.14 -30.61
CA ILE A 609 -14.26 5.40 -29.58
C ILE A 609 -15.13 5.31 -28.33
N VAL A 610 -15.22 4.11 -27.77
CA VAL A 610 -16.05 3.81 -26.61
C VAL A 610 -15.28 2.96 -25.61
N VAL A 611 -15.69 3.06 -24.35
CA VAL A 611 -15.25 2.19 -23.26
C VAL A 611 -16.34 1.13 -23.06
N GLY A 612 -15.95 -0.14 -23.08
CA GLY A 612 -16.79 -1.26 -22.68
C GLY A 612 -16.16 -2.03 -21.54
N THR A 613 -16.94 -2.49 -20.57
CA THR A 613 -16.46 -3.32 -19.47
C THR A 613 -16.45 -4.78 -19.90
N TYR A 614 -15.29 -5.45 -19.84
CA TYR A 614 -15.14 -6.85 -20.20
C TYR A 614 -15.97 -7.76 -19.29
N GLN A 615 -16.74 -8.66 -19.92
CA GLN A 615 -17.63 -9.58 -19.24
C GLN A 615 -17.19 -11.03 -19.44
N SER A 616 -16.88 -11.44 -20.66
CA SER A 616 -16.48 -12.82 -20.96
C SER A 616 -15.85 -12.94 -22.34
N GLN A 617 -15.38 -14.14 -22.68
CA GLN A 617 -15.16 -14.54 -24.07
C GLN A 617 -16.44 -14.33 -24.89
N ALA A 618 -16.32 -13.83 -26.12
CA ALA A 618 -17.47 -13.66 -27.00
C ALA A 618 -17.82 -14.94 -27.77
N ASN A 619 -19.10 -15.10 -28.08
CA ASN A 619 -19.57 -16.17 -28.95
C ASN A 619 -19.19 -15.92 -30.42
N GLY A 620 -18.92 -17.00 -31.16
CA GLY A 620 -18.59 -16.92 -32.59
C GLY A 620 -17.20 -16.33 -32.85
N THR A 621 -17.10 -15.44 -33.82
CA THR A 621 -15.82 -14.93 -34.38
C THR A 621 -15.26 -13.68 -33.70
N PHE A 622 -15.94 -13.16 -32.67
CA PHE A 622 -15.41 -12.09 -31.83
C PHE A 622 -14.53 -12.69 -30.73
N HIS A 623 -13.49 -11.96 -30.32
CA HIS A 623 -12.61 -12.40 -29.23
C HIS A 623 -13.30 -12.20 -27.88
N ILE A 624 -13.73 -10.98 -27.58
CA ILE A 624 -14.22 -10.60 -26.25
C ILE A 624 -15.61 -9.95 -26.26
N TYR A 625 -16.38 -10.17 -25.21
CA TYR A 625 -17.71 -9.61 -25.00
C TYR A 625 -17.64 -8.56 -23.89
N CYS A 626 -18.16 -7.36 -24.17
CA CYS A 626 -18.09 -6.22 -23.28
C CYS A 626 -19.45 -5.50 -23.19
N ASP A 627 -19.75 -4.93 -22.02
CA ASP A 627 -20.89 -4.04 -21.83
C ASP A 627 -20.47 -2.58 -21.99
N LEU A 628 -21.12 -1.88 -22.91
CA LEU A 628 -20.86 -0.49 -23.24
C LEU A 628 -21.09 0.42 -22.01
N LYS A 629 -20.05 1.15 -21.63
CA LYS A 629 -20.01 2.01 -20.44
C LYS A 629 -20.17 3.48 -20.79
N GLU A 630 -19.32 4.01 -21.67
CA GLU A 630 -19.33 5.43 -22.07
C GLU A 630 -18.64 5.69 -23.41
N ARG A 631 -18.82 6.90 -23.95
CA ARG A 631 -18.06 7.42 -25.09
C ARG A 631 -16.71 7.96 -24.59
N TYR A 632 -15.66 7.77 -25.38
CA TYR A 632 -14.31 8.20 -25.04
C TYR A 632 -13.73 9.08 -26.13
N ASP A 633 -13.16 10.23 -25.76
CA ASP A 633 -12.48 11.14 -26.68
C ASP A 633 -11.03 10.69 -26.89
N GLY A 634 -10.85 9.72 -27.81
CA GLY A 634 -9.56 9.08 -28.09
C GLY A 634 -9.11 9.14 -29.55
N PHE A 635 -7.92 8.59 -29.81
CA PHE A 635 -7.36 8.49 -31.16
C PHE A 635 -8.15 7.48 -32.02
N LYS A 636 -8.30 7.79 -33.32
CA LYS A 636 -8.92 6.87 -34.29
C LYS A 636 -8.08 5.62 -34.43
N VAL A 637 -8.73 4.45 -34.37
CA VAL A 637 -8.08 3.16 -34.60
C VAL A 637 -7.93 2.92 -36.10
N ASP A 638 -6.69 2.71 -36.55
CA ASP A 638 -6.38 2.23 -37.90
C ASP A 638 -6.44 0.70 -37.89
N MET A 639 -7.32 0.12 -38.70
CA MET A 639 -7.59 -1.32 -38.71
C MET A 639 -6.37 -2.15 -39.15
N ALA A 640 -5.58 -1.65 -40.11
CA ALA A 640 -4.41 -2.35 -40.62
C ALA A 640 -3.28 -2.34 -39.58
N ARG A 641 -3.07 -1.22 -38.89
CA ARG A 641 -2.12 -1.15 -37.77
C ARG A 641 -2.58 -1.94 -36.55
N ALA A 642 -3.87 -1.91 -36.24
CA ALA A 642 -4.43 -2.70 -35.14
C ALA A 642 -4.23 -4.20 -35.40
N PHE A 643 -4.46 -4.65 -36.62
CA PHE A 643 -4.18 -6.03 -37.02
C PHE A 643 -2.68 -6.37 -36.92
N HIS A 644 -1.78 -5.50 -37.40
CA HIS A 644 -0.34 -5.72 -37.25
C HIS A 644 0.10 -5.80 -35.78
N ASN A 645 -0.44 -4.93 -34.91
CA ASN A 645 -0.20 -4.99 -33.47
C ASN A 645 -0.67 -6.33 -32.87
N LEU A 646 -1.80 -6.87 -33.32
CA LEU A 646 -2.26 -8.20 -32.92
C LEU A 646 -1.23 -9.27 -33.29
N MET A 647 -0.74 -9.24 -34.53
CA MET A 647 0.26 -10.21 -35.01
C MET A 647 1.58 -10.10 -34.23
N LEU A 648 2.09 -8.89 -33.98
CA LEU A 648 3.28 -8.67 -33.15
C LEU A 648 3.11 -9.22 -31.73
N ASN A 649 1.94 -8.97 -31.12
CA ASN A 649 1.64 -9.43 -29.77
C ASN A 649 1.54 -10.96 -29.70
N TYR A 650 0.99 -11.58 -30.74
CA TYR A 650 0.75 -13.02 -30.83
C TYR A 650 1.99 -13.83 -31.25
N ALA A 651 2.92 -13.25 -32.02
CA ALA A 651 4.07 -13.95 -32.57
C ALA A 651 4.91 -14.69 -31.51
N ASN A 652 5.38 -15.88 -31.89
CA ASN A 652 6.44 -16.62 -31.22
C ASN A 652 7.75 -15.85 -31.43
N THR A 653 8.47 -15.51 -30.35
CA THR A 653 9.83 -14.98 -30.46
C THR A 653 10.73 -16.12 -30.96
N PRO A 654 11.48 -15.92 -32.07
CA PRO A 654 12.55 -16.85 -32.41
C PRO A 654 13.49 -16.96 -31.20
N ASP A 655 13.96 -18.17 -30.88
CA ASP A 655 15.18 -18.31 -30.07
C ASP A 655 16.24 -17.40 -30.72
N ASP A 656 16.74 -16.40 -29.98
CA ASP A 656 17.80 -15.50 -30.42
C ASP A 656 19.12 -16.30 -30.57
N ASP A 657 19.22 -17.07 -31.66
CA ASP A 657 20.43 -17.72 -32.16
C ASP A 657 21.13 -16.81 -33.19
N TYR A 658 20.97 -15.49 -33.07
CA TYR A 658 21.94 -14.58 -33.68
C TYR A 658 23.15 -14.53 -32.75
N GLU A 659 24.32 -14.95 -33.26
CA GLU A 659 25.61 -14.78 -32.59
C GLU A 659 25.78 -13.31 -32.15
N GLU A 660 25.42 -13.00 -30.91
CA GLU A 660 25.79 -11.76 -30.27
C GLU A 660 27.31 -11.81 -30.01
N ASP A 661 28.02 -10.82 -30.52
CA ASP A 661 29.40 -10.52 -30.12
C ASP A 661 29.46 -10.54 -28.58
N GLU A 662 30.21 -11.50 -28.01
CA GLU A 662 30.35 -11.81 -26.57
C GLU A 662 30.87 -10.65 -25.67
N ASN A 663 30.82 -9.39 -26.11
CA ASN A 663 31.35 -8.23 -25.37
C ASN A 663 30.39 -7.04 -25.22
N LYS A 664 29.08 -7.19 -25.44
CA LYS A 664 28.11 -6.15 -25.05
C LYS A 664 27.37 -6.59 -23.79
N GLU A 665 27.61 -5.90 -22.68
CA GLU A 665 26.80 -6.05 -21.47
C GLU A 665 25.32 -5.81 -21.82
N ASP A 666 24.45 -6.78 -21.51
CA ASP A 666 22.97 -6.72 -21.48
C ASP A 666 22.49 -5.49 -20.70
N SER A 667 22.54 -4.33 -21.34
CA SER A 667 22.12 -3.05 -20.76
C SER A 667 21.09 -2.42 -21.68
N MET A 668 19.93 -2.10 -21.10
CA MET A 668 18.83 -1.44 -21.76
C MET A 668 19.34 -0.16 -22.43
N GLN A 669 19.23 -0.09 -23.76
CA GLN A 669 19.75 1.03 -24.53
C GLN A 669 18.78 2.21 -24.50
N LEU A 670 19.29 3.37 -24.08
CA LEU A 670 18.57 4.64 -24.09
C LEU A 670 18.11 4.98 -25.52
N THR A 671 16.80 5.06 -25.75
CA THR A 671 16.27 5.41 -27.08
C THR A 671 16.28 6.92 -27.32
N SER A 672 16.33 7.32 -28.59
CA SER A 672 16.16 8.74 -28.96
C SER A 672 14.81 9.32 -28.51
N SER A 673 13.75 8.50 -28.51
CA SER A 673 12.43 8.87 -27.99
C SER A 673 12.40 9.09 -26.48
N ASP A 674 13.17 8.33 -25.70
CA ASP A 674 13.24 8.51 -24.25
C ASP A 674 13.81 9.88 -23.88
N LEU A 675 14.88 10.29 -24.57
CA LEU A 675 15.52 11.59 -24.40
C LEU A 675 14.64 12.76 -24.88
N ASP A 676 13.85 12.55 -25.93
CA ASP A 676 12.97 13.60 -26.48
C ASP A 676 11.72 13.82 -25.61
N ASN A 677 11.21 12.77 -24.95
CA ASN A 677 9.97 12.83 -24.14
C ASN A 677 10.21 13.16 -22.66
N THR A 678 11.40 12.87 -22.13
CA THR A 678 11.77 13.10 -20.72
C THR A 678 12.09 14.57 -20.45
N ASP A 679 11.53 15.12 -19.37
CA ASP A 679 11.87 16.47 -18.90
C ASP A 679 13.17 16.50 -18.14
N ARG A 680 13.55 15.45 -17.40
CA ARG A 680 14.86 15.33 -16.72
C ARG A 680 15.27 13.87 -16.46
N MET A 681 16.52 13.54 -16.74
CA MET A 681 17.16 12.29 -16.31
C MET A 681 17.56 12.41 -14.83
N VAL A 682 17.28 11.39 -14.04
CA VAL A 682 17.64 11.37 -12.61
C VAL A 682 18.63 10.25 -12.33
N ASP A 683 19.39 10.41 -11.24
CA ASP A 683 20.40 9.46 -10.79
C ASP A 683 19.87 8.52 -9.69
N ALA A 684 20.73 7.61 -9.24
CA ALA A 684 20.39 6.67 -8.18
C ALA A 684 20.07 7.36 -6.85
N ALA A 685 20.60 8.56 -6.56
CA ALA A 685 20.33 9.28 -5.33
C ALA A 685 18.86 9.76 -5.24
N TYR A 686 18.27 10.14 -6.37
CA TYR A 686 16.82 10.41 -6.45
C TYR A 686 15.99 9.16 -6.21
N VAL A 687 16.40 8.00 -6.75
CA VAL A 687 15.72 6.72 -6.50
C VAL A 687 15.81 6.31 -5.03
N LYS A 688 17.00 6.48 -4.40
CA LYS A 688 17.20 6.27 -2.96
C LYS A 688 16.24 7.12 -2.11
N GLU A 689 15.96 8.34 -2.54
CA GLU A 689 15.02 9.22 -1.85
C GLU A 689 13.54 8.83 -2.11
N ILE A 690 13.18 8.37 -3.32
CA ILE A 690 11.86 7.76 -3.59
C ILE A 690 11.62 6.57 -2.66
N ILE A 691 12.61 5.68 -2.51
CA ILE A 691 12.51 4.50 -1.63
C ILE A 691 12.12 4.91 -0.21
N ARG A 692 12.76 5.95 0.34
CA ARG A 692 12.43 6.49 1.68
C ARG A 692 11.03 7.10 1.75
N ILE A 693 10.61 7.82 0.72
CA ILE A 693 9.26 8.40 0.64
C ILE A 693 8.19 7.29 0.64
N VAL A 694 8.38 6.28 -0.22
CA VAL A 694 7.46 5.14 -0.33
C VAL A 694 7.44 4.33 0.96
N ASP A 695 8.61 4.08 1.57
CA ASP A 695 8.68 3.39 2.85
C ASP A 695 7.95 4.17 3.95
N ARG A 696 8.15 5.49 3.99
CA ARG A 696 7.43 6.34 4.95
C ARG A 696 5.93 6.33 4.68
N MET A 697 5.50 6.29 3.42
CA MET A 697 4.10 6.12 3.06
C MET A 697 3.53 4.79 3.57
N ALA A 698 4.30 3.70 3.51
CA ALA A 698 3.89 2.40 4.06
C ALA A 698 3.60 2.43 5.56
N VAL A 699 4.28 3.30 6.31
CA VAL A 699 4.06 3.49 7.76
C VAL A 699 2.89 4.44 8.05
N ILE A 700 2.67 5.45 7.20
CA ILE A 700 1.59 6.43 7.35
C ILE A 700 0.24 5.84 6.93
N ASP A 701 0.21 4.99 5.92
CA ASP A 701 -1.01 4.33 5.48
C ASP A 701 -1.48 3.32 6.53
N ALA A 702 -2.78 3.33 6.83
CA ALA A 702 -3.37 2.47 7.84
C ALA A 702 -3.74 1.08 7.30
N ASP A 703 -3.77 0.94 5.97
CA ASP A 703 -4.14 -0.27 5.27
C ASP A 703 -2.93 -1.17 5.03
N TYR A 704 -2.93 -2.34 5.64
CA TYR A 704 -1.84 -3.31 5.59
C TYR A 704 -1.59 -3.88 4.20
N VAL A 705 -2.62 -4.03 3.37
CA VAL A 705 -2.46 -4.50 1.98
C VAL A 705 -1.70 -3.42 1.21
N ARG A 706 -2.09 -2.15 1.34
CA ARG A 706 -1.35 -1.04 0.72
C ARG A 706 0.07 -0.90 1.28
N SER A 707 0.26 -1.01 2.60
CA SER A 707 1.59 -1.03 3.23
C SER A 707 2.49 -2.13 2.66
N TYR A 708 1.95 -3.34 2.46
CA TYR A 708 2.70 -4.43 1.82
C TYR A 708 3.15 -4.06 0.41
N ASN A 709 2.23 -3.55 -0.41
CA ASN A 709 2.51 -3.15 -1.79
C ASN A 709 3.53 -1.99 -1.88
N TYR A 710 3.50 -1.02 -0.96
CA TYR A 710 4.51 0.03 -0.89
C TYR A 710 5.90 -0.53 -0.54
N ILE A 711 6.00 -1.44 0.43
CA ILE A 711 7.28 -2.06 0.81
C ILE A 711 7.82 -2.93 -0.32
N ALA A 712 6.96 -3.68 -1.02
CA ALA A 712 7.34 -4.48 -2.17
C ALA A 712 7.84 -3.60 -3.33
N PHE A 713 7.18 -2.46 -3.60
CA PHE A 713 7.66 -1.49 -4.58
C PHE A 713 9.01 -0.86 -4.16
N ALA A 714 9.19 -0.49 -2.89
CA ALA A 714 10.46 0.01 -2.38
C ALA A 714 11.58 -1.04 -2.53
N ARG A 715 11.29 -2.31 -2.28
CA ARG A 715 12.20 -3.44 -2.51
C ARG A 715 12.55 -3.61 -4.00
N LEU A 716 11.57 -3.54 -4.90
CA LEU A 716 11.81 -3.56 -6.35
C LEU A 716 12.81 -2.46 -6.75
N LEU A 717 12.62 -1.24 -6.25
CA LEU A 717 13.54 -0.12 -6.50
C LEU A 717 14.93 -0.36 -5.90
N CYS A 718 15.04 -0.92 -4.69
CA CYS A 718 16.34 -1.30 -4.11
C CYS A 718 17.09 -2.27 -5.02
N ARG A 719 16.42 -3.32 -5.52
CA ARG A 719 17.01 -4.29 -6.46
C ARG A 719 17.42 -3.63 -7.78
N MET A 720 16.59 -2.73 -8.32
CA MET A 720 16.87 -1.99 -9.56
C MET A 720 18.17 -1.16 -9.47
N ILE A 721 18.51 -0.62 -8.30
CA ILE A 721 19.73 0.19 -8.09
C ILE A 721 20.87 -0.58 -7.39
N GLY A 722 20.70 -1.88 -7.12
CA GLY A 722 21.70 -2.72 -6.45
C GLY A 722 21.89 -2.43 -4.94
N TRP A 723 20.88 -1.88 -4.25
CA TRP A 723 20.94 -1.58 -2.81
C TRP A 723 20.56 -2.80 -1.95
N ASN A 724 21.43 -3.82 -1.97
CA ASN A 724 21.13 -5.15 -1.43
C ASN A 724 20.78 -5.15 0.07
N GLU A 725 21.55 -4.46 0.92
CA GLU A 725 21.31 -4.41 2.39
C GLU A 725 19.89 -3.92 2.72
N LEU A 726 19.43 -2.86 2.05
CA LEU A 726 18.09 -2.31 2.28
C LEU A 726 17.01 -3.18 1.62
N GLY A 727 17.33 -3.83 0.50
CA GLY A 727 16.46 -4.83 -0.13
C GLY A 727 16.16 -6.02 0.79
N GLU A 728 17.18 -6.57 1.47
CA GLU A 728 17.05 -7.65 2.46
C GLU A 728 16.21 -7.20 3.67
N TYR A 729 16.45 -5.98 4.17
CA TYR A 729 15.61 -5.39 5.22
C TYR A 729 14.12 -5.33 4.84
N TYR A 730 13.79 -4.91 3.62
CA TYR A 730 12.41 -4.93 3.15
C TYR A 730 11.87 -6.36 2.96
N SER A 731 12.71 -7.33 2.61
CA SER A 731 12.35 -8.75 2.58
C SER A 731 11.83 -9.22 3.93
N GLY A 732 12.59 -9.00 5.00
CA GLY A 732 12.20 -9.40 6.35
C GLY A 732 10.92 -8.69 6.84
N ARG A 733 10.72 -7.42 6.44
CA ARG A 733 9.47 -6.68 6.71
C ARG A 733 8.25 -7.29 6.04
N LEU A 734 8.36 -7.69 4.77
CA LEU A 734 7.29 -8.38 4.05
C LEU A 734 6.93 -9.70 4.74
N HIS A 735 7.94 -10.51 5.13
CA HIS A 735 7.72 -11.76 5.87
C HIS A 735 7.02 -11.56 7.22
N ILE A 736 7.35 -10.50 7.96
CA ILE A 736 6.64 -10.16 9.21
C ILE A 736 5.18 -9.81 8.94
N ILE A 737 4.89 -9.02 7.89
CA ILE A 737 3.51 -8.67 7.52
C ILE A 737 2.74 -9.92 7.11
N ASP A 738 3.38 -10.82 6.38
CA ASP A 738 2.84 -12.11 5.96
C ASP A 738 2.44 -12.97 7.16
N MET A 739 3.32 -13.15 8.14
CA MET A 739 3.00 -13.91 9.35
C MET A 739 1.93 -13.24 10.22
N LEU A 740 1.90 -11.90 10.28
CA LEU A 740 0.83 -11.16 10.97
C LEU A 740 -0.51 -11.33 10.24
N TYR A 741 -0.50 -11.38 8.91
CA TYR A 741 -1.67 -11.64 8.07
C TYR A 741 -2.22 -13.03 8.33
N ASP A 742 -1.36 -14.04 8.30
CA ASP A 742 -1.74 -15.43 8.57
C ASP A 742 -2.27 -15.61 9.99
N PHE A 743 -1.68 -14.95 10.99
CA PHE A 743 -2.21 -14.94 12.35
C PHE A 743 -3.60 -14.29 12.46
N ALA A 744 -3.83 -13.19 11.73
CA ALA A 744 -5.13 -12.51 11.75
C ALA A 744 -6.26 -13.42 11.25
N ILE A 745 -5.96 -14.31 10.30
CA ILE A 745 -6.93 -15.23 9.69
C ILE A 745 -7.06 -16.54 10.45
N ASN A 746 -5.93 -17.13 10.86
CA ASN A 746 -5.87 -18.51 11.34
C ASN A 746 -5.80 -18.62 12.87
N ASP A 747 -5.79 -17.49 13.60
CA ASP A 747 -5.65 -17.42 15.07
C ASP A 747 -4.36 -18.04 15.62
N LYS A 748 -3.42 -18.42 14.75
CA LYS A 748 -2.18 -19.12 15.08
C LYS A 748 -1.02 -18.60 14.24
N VAL A 749 0.19 -18.70 14.81
CA VAL A 749 1.45 -18.40 14.13
C VAL A 749 2.16 -19.72 13.84
N ASP A 750 2.69 -19.89 12.62
CA ASP A 750 3.54 -21.01 12.26
C ASP A 750 4.91 -20.87 12.94
N THR A 751 5.14 -21.66 13.98
CA THR A 751 6.38 -21.63 14.75
C THR A 751 7.58 -22.07 13.92
N SER A 752 7.39 -22.97 12.93
CA SER A 752 8.48 -23.46 12.08
C SER A 752 8.96 -22.41 11.08
N GLN A 753 8.06 -21.57 10.58
CA GLN A 753 8.44 -20.41 9.76
C GLN A 753 9.14 -19.35 10.61
N LEU A 754 8.64 -19.10 11.82
CA LEU A 754 9.25 -18.14 12.72
C LEU A 754 10.66 -18.55 13.18
N ASP A 755 10.89 -19.86 13.38
CA ASP A 755 12.22 -20.41 13.68
C ASP A 755 13.18 -20.30 12.49
N ARG A 756 12.72 -20.68 11.29
CA ARG A 756 13.51 -20.49 10.05
C ARG A 756 13.91 -19.03 9.83
N LEU A 757 12.98 -18.10 10.02
CA LEU A 757 13.26 -16.67 9.89
C LEU A 757 14.31 -16.20 10.91
N GLN A 758 14.36 -16.79 12.11
CA GLN A 758 15.40 -16.47 13.09
C GLN A 758 16.76 -17.04 12.72
N ASP A 759 16.78 -18.25 12.13
CA ASP A 759 18.00 -18.97 11.80
C ASP A 759 18.64 -18.46 10.49
N GLU A 760 17.83 -18.11 9.49
CA GLU A 760 18.28 -17.61 8.18
C GLU A 760 18.65 -16.11 8.23
N ASP A 761 17.87 -15.32 8.97
CA ASP A 761 17.94 -13.85 8.98
C ASP A 761 18.24 -13.29 10.38
N GLY A 762 18.99 -14.03 11.20
CA GLY A 762 19.21 -13.69 12.62
C GLY A 762 19.78 -12.28 12.89
N GLU A 763 20.58 -11.73 11.96
CA GLU A 763 21.08 -10.35 12.05
C GLU A 763 20.00 -9.29 11.84
N LEU A 764 19.02 -9.54 10.96
CA LEU A 764 17.88 -8.66 10.69
C LEU A 764 16.97 -8.50 11.92
N PHE A 765 16.97 -9.50 12.81
CA PHE A 765 16.20 -9.51 14.05
C PHE A 765 17.08 -9.40 15.30
N ALA A 766 18.31 -8.91 15.17
CA ALA A 766 19.18 -8.65 16.32
C ALA A 766 18.54 -7.64 17.29
N SER A 767 18.94 -7.68 18.58
CA SER A 767 18.23 -6.96 19.66
C SER A 767 18.17 -5.43 19.52
N ASP A 768 19.04 -4.87 18.70
CA ASP A 768 19.19 -3.46 18.39
C ASP A 768 18.40 -3.01 17.15
N THR A 769 17.68 -3.92 16.49
CA THR A 769 16.85 -3.64 15.31
C THR A 769 15.38 -3.39 15.70
N PRO A 770 14.60 -2.60 14.92
CA PRO A 770 13.16 -2.43 15.17
C PRO A 770 12.37 -3.67 14.79
N MET A 771 12.88 -4.44 13.82
CA MET A 771 12.30 -5.71 13.42
C MET A 771 12.30 -6.70 14.58
N HIS A 772 13.27 -6.60 15.49
CA HIS A 772 13.29 -7.37 16.73
C HIS A 772 12.02 -7.23 17.55
N GLU A 773 11.46 -6.02 17.67
CA GLU A 773 10.27 -5.82 18.49
C GLU A 773 9.04 -6.46 17.84
N LYS A 774 8.88 -6.32 16.52
CA LYS A 774 7.80 -6.98 15.77
C LYS A 774 7.95 -8.50 15.76
N PHE A 775 9.18 -8.99 15.58
CA PHE A 775 9.52 -10.40 15.69
C PHE A 775 9.21 -10.96 17.09
N ARG A 776 9.59 -10.24 18.16
CA ARG A 776 9.22 -10.59 19.54
C ARG A 776 7.71 -10.63 19.74
N GLN A 777 6.96 -9.70 19.15
CA GLN A 777 5.50 -9.72 19.21
C GLN A 777 4.95 -11.00 18.58
N LEU A 778 5.41 -11.39 17.39
CA LEU A 778 5.05 -12.67 16.75
C LEU A 778 5.46 -13.88 17.57
N ARG A 779 6.64 -13.86 18.19
CA ARG A 779 7.11 -14.92 19.10
C ARG A 779 6.20 -15.05 20.32
N ILE A 780 5.84 -13.95 20.96
CA ILE A 780 4.88 -13.94 22.08
C ILE A 780 3.52 -14.51 21.65
N ILE A 781 3.02 -14.12 20.47
CA ILE A 781 1.75 -14.60 19.93
C ILE A 781 1.79 -16.10 19.63
N SER A 782 2.92 -16.60 19.12
CA SER A 782 3.13 -18.04 18.87
C SER A 782 2.99 -18.91 20.13
N PHE A 783 3.19 -18.32 21.31
CA PHE A 783 3.04 -19.00 22.60
C PHE A 783 1.62 -18.93 23.18
N MET A 784 0.69 -18.23 22.51
CA MET A 784 -0.72 -18.24 22.88
C MET A 784 -1.32 -19.63 22.62
N GLY A 785 -1.92 -20.22 23.65
CA GLY A 785 -2.41 -21.60 23.68
C GLY A 785 -1.34 -22.66 23.99
N ALA A 786 -0.06 -22.27 24.15
CA ALA A 786 1.06 -23.19 24.36
C ALA A 786 1.64 -23.09 25.77
N GLN A 787 1.00 -23.78 26.73
CA GLN A 787 1.36 -23.78 28.17
C GLN A 787 2.85 -24.03 28.49
N PRO A 788 3.61 -24.88 27.75
CA PRO A 788 5.05 -25.06 28.02
C PRO A 788 5.89 -23.78 27.94
N HIS A 789 5.39 -22.73 27.29
CA HIS A 789 6.12 -21.47 27.09
C HIS A 789 5.70 -20.35 28.07
N ASP A 790 4.91 -20.63 29.10
CA ASP A 790 4.44 -19.61 30.06
C ASP A 790 5.60 -18.93 30.82
N ASP A 791 6.66 -19.67 31.16
CA ASP A 791 7.87 -19.12 31.78
C ASP A 791 8.60 -18.14 30.84
N GLU A 792 8.59 -18.40 29.54
CA GLU A 792 9.18 -17.54 28.53
C GLU A 792 8.35 -16.28 28.33
N LEU A 793 7.02 -16.39 28.33
CA LEU A 793 6.10 -15.24 28.33
C LEU A 793 6.32 -14.32 29.54
N MET A 794 6.56 -14.89 30.73
CA MET A 794 6.90 -14.12 31.92
C MET A 794 8.23 -13.37 31.78
N ARG A 795 9.24 -13.99 31.16
CA ARG A 795 10.51 -13.34 30.83
C ARG A 795 10.31 -12.21 29.83
N PHE A 796 9.55 -12.42 28.76
CA PHE A 796 9.22 -11.38 27.79
C PHE A 796 8.51 -10.19 28.46
N ARG A 797 7.54 -10.45 29.33
CA ARG A 797 6.85 -9.41 30.10
C ARG A 797 7.81 -8.61 30.99
N GLY A 798 8.83 -9.24 31.57
CA GLY A 798 9.84 -8.59 32.39
C GLY A 798 10.88 -7.79 31.60
N ALA A 799 11.23 -8.26 30.39
CA ALA A 799 12.29 -7.70 29.55
C ALA A 799 11.82 -6.67 28.50
N THR A 800 10.51 -6.46 28.35
CA THR A 800 9.94 -5.56 27.33
C THR A 800 9.15 -4.41 27.97
N GLN A 801 8.83 -3.39 27.17
CA GLN A 801 8.02 -2.24 27.57
C GLN A 801 6.85 -2.00 26.59
N GLY A 802 6.05 -0.98 26.87
CA GLY A 802 4.98 -0.52 25.98
C GLY A 802 4.00 -1.62 25.56
N MET A 803 3.69 -1.64 24.26
CA MET A 803 2.74 -2.57 23.65
C MET A 803 3.21 -4.02 23.71
N THR A 804 4.48 -4.32 23.46
CA THR A 804 5.03 -5.69 23.46
C THR A 804 4.86 -6.36 24.83
N ARG A 805 5.08 -5.60 25.91
CA ARG A 805 4.81 -6.08 27.28
C ARG A 805 3.32 -6.35 27.54
N GLN A 806 2.44 -5.54 26.95
CA GLN A 806 0.99 -5.75 27.05
C GLN A 806 0.59 -7.03 26.30
N ILE A 807 1.11 -7.28 25.09
CA ILE A 807 0.87 -8.54 24.35
C ILE A 807 1.34 -9.74 25.18
N ALA A 808 2.54 -9.69 25.78
CA ALA A 808 3.02 -10.77 26.64
C ALA A 808 2.07 -11.03 27.84
N SER A 809 1.56 -9.95 28.44
CA SER A 809 0.60 -10.06 29.56
C SER A 809 -0.74 -10.66 29.12
N LEU A 810 -1.21 -10.32 27.92
CA LEU A 810 -2.45 -10.83 27.33
C LEU A 810 -2.30 -12.30 26.90
N ALA A 811 -1.14 -12.69 26.35
CA ALA A 811 -0.85 -14.07 26.00
C ALA A 811 -0.90 -14.99 27.24
N ILE A 812 -0.33 -14.54 28.37
CA ILE A 812 -0.44 -15.25 29.65
C ILE A 812 -1.91 -15.35 30.09
N ALA A 813 -2.67 -14.25 30.01
CA ALA A 813 -4.09 -14.25 30.37
C ALA A 813 -4.90 -15.21 29.49
N TYR A 814 -4.62 -15.26 28.19
CA TYR A 814 -5.22 -16.18 27.25
C TYR A 814 -4.97 -17.64 27.65
N ASN A 815 -3.71 -18.01 27.96
CA ASN A 815 -3.35 -19.37 28.36
C ASN A 815 -4.08 -19.82 29.63
N ILE A 816 -4.17 -18.93 30.63
CA ILE A 816 -4.92 -19.17 31.87
C ILE A 816 -6.42 -19.37 31.60
N LEU A 817 -7.02 -18.54 30.74
CA LEU A 817 -8.45 -18.65 30.40
C LEU A 817 -8.76 -19.96 29.67
N ILE A 818 -7.89 -20.37 28.74
CA ILE A 818 -8.01 -21.65 28.04
C ILE A 818 -7.90 -22.83 29.01
N GLU A 819 -6.92 -22.81 29.93
CA GLU A 819 -6.75 -23.84 30.97
C GLU A 819 -8.02 -24.01 31.83
N ASN A 820 -8.71 -22.91 32.12
CA ASN A 820 -9.92 -22.89 32.94
C ASN A 820 -11.23 -23.07 32.13
N ASN A 821 -11.14 -23.52 30.87
CA ASN A 821 -12.28 -23.72 29.96
C ASN A 821 -13.13 -22.45 29.69
N MET A 822 -12.53 -21.26 29.81
CA MET A 822 -13.16 -19.96 29.58
C MET A 822 -12.94 -19.47 28.14
N LYS A 823 -13.34 -20.29 27.16
CA LYS A 823 -13.09 -20.04 25.73
C LYS A 823 -13.65 -18.70 25.20
N PRO A 824 -14.87 -18.26 25.56
CA PRO A 824 -15.39 -16.97 25.08
C PRO A 824 -14.50 -15.79 25.51
N GLN A 825 -14.07 -15.78 26.77
CA GLN A 825 -13.21 -14.72 27.31
C GLN A 825 -11.79 -14.80 26.73
N ALA A 826 -11.28 -16.00 26.47
CA ALA A 826 -10.03 -16.17 25.75
C ALA A 826 -10.11 -15.57 24.34
N ASN A 827 -11.24 -15.76 23.64
CA ASN A 827 -11.48 -15.16 22.34
C ASN A 827 -11.53 -13.62 22.39
N ASP A 828 -12.13 -13.05 23.44
CA ASP A 828 -12.12 -11.59 23.66
C ASP A 828 -10.69 -11.05 23.82
N VAL A 829 -9.84 -11.77 24.57
CA VAL A 829 -8.41 -11.43 24.73
C VAL A 829 -7.66 -11.54 23.40
N LEU A 830 -7.90 -12.59 22.62
CA LEU A 830 -7.31 -12.78 21.30
C LEU A 830 -7.69 -11.63 20.34
N ASN A 831 -8.97 -11.28 20.31
CA ASN A 831 -9.46 -10.14 19.52
C ASN A 831 -8.86 -8.82 19.99
N TYR A 832 -8.67 -8.64 21.30
CA TYR A 832 -7.98 -7.47 21.83
C TYR A 832 -6.50 -7.43 21.40
N VAL A 833 -5.81 -8.57 21.37
CA VAL A 833 -4.43 -8.67 20.84
C VAL A 833 -4.38 -8.31 19.36
N LYS A 834 -5.27 -8.85 18.53
CA LYS A 834 -5.38 -8.50 17.10
C LYS A 834 -5.62 -7.00 16.89
N ASN A 835 -6.53 -6.43 17.67
CA ASN A 835 -6.82 -5.00 17.64
C ASN A 835 -5.60 -4.15 18.03
N MET A 836 -4.84 -4.58 19.04
CA MET A 836 -3.67 -3.86 19.50
C MET A 836 -2.54 -3.90 18.47
N LEU A 837 -2.38 -5.03 17.77
CA LEU A 837 -1.49 -5.20 16.61
C LEU A 837 -1.94 -4.40 15.38
N ARG A 838 -3.04 -3.64 15.50
CA ARG A 838 -3.69 -2.87 14.44
C ARG A 838 -4.07 -3.74 13.25
N LEU A 839 -4.31 -5.03 13.45
CA LEU A 839 -4.90 -5.91 12.44
C LEU A 839 -6.40 -5.60 12.22
N LYS A 840 -6.84 -4.37 12.52
CA LYS A 840 -8.18 -3.87 12.18
C LYS A 840 -8.15 -3.45 10.71
N GLY A 841 -9.03 -4.03 9.91
CA GLY A 841 -8.86 -4.19 8.46
C GLY A 841 -8.71 -5.67 8.06
N TYR A 842 -8.41 -6.52 9.05
CA TYR A 842 -8.74 -7.95 9.07
C TYR A 842 -10.00 -8.19 9.89
N GLU A 843 -10.93 -7.22 9.90
CA GLU A 843 -12.32 -7.63 10.03
C GLU A 843 -12.52 -8.50 8.81
N SER A 844 -12.65 -9.80 9.01
CA SER A 844 -12.56 -10.74 7.91
C SER A 844 -13.59 -10.41 6.81
N HIS A 845 -14.58 -9.54 7.11
CA HIS A 845 -15.85 -9.37 6.41
C HIS A 845 -16.54 -10.73 6.22
N LEU A 846 -15.94 -11.83 6.73
CA LEU A 846 -16.41 -13.17 6.58
C LEU A 846 -17.55 -13.25 7.55
N LYS A 847 -18.72 -13.48 6.97
CA LYS A 847 -19.91 -13.85 7.68
C LYS A 847 -19.58 -14.96 8.67
N VAL A 848 -19.96 -14.75 9.93
CA VAL A 848 -19.81 -15.75 10.99
C VAL A 848 -21.03 -16.65 10.96
N TYR A 849 -20.79 -17.96 10.80
CA TYR A 849 -21.83 -18.97 10.71
C TYR A 849 -22.02 -19.68 12.05
N GLY A 850 -23.26 -20.01 12.39
CA GLY A 850 -23.58 -20.80 13.58
C GLY A 850 -23.11 -20.21 14.92
N ASN A 851 -23.02 -18.88 15.04
CA ASN A 851 -22.45 -18.16 16.19
C ASN A 851 -20.96 -18.46 16.48
N GLY A 852 -20.22 -19.00 15.51
CA GLY A 852 -18.78 -19.27 15.66
C GLY A 852 -18.43 -20.50 16.52
N ILE A 853 -19.41 -21.35 16.85
CA ILE A 853 -19.21 -22.49 17.74
C ILE A 853 -19.82 -23.75 17.11
N GLU A 854 -18.97 -24.75 16.84
CA GLU A 854 -19.45 -26.07 16.45
C GLU A 854 -20.29 -26.70 17.58
N SER A 855 -21.36 -27.37 17.18
CA SER A 855 -22.31 -27.93 18.12
C SER A 855 -22.84 -29.26 17.64
N ARG A 856 -23.80 -29.83 18.36
CA ARG A 856 -24.44 -31.07 17.96
C ARG A 856 -25.27 -30.94 16.68
N THR A 857 -25.56 -29.70 16.24
CA THR A 857 -26.38 -29.38 15.07
C THR A 857 -25.66 -28.47 14.07
N VAL A 858 -24.38 -28.13 14.30
CA VAL A 858 -23.58 -27.22 13.46
C VAL A 858 -22.18 -27.80 13.31
N GLU A 859 -21.70 -27.92 12.07
CA GLU A 859 -20.34 -28.39 11.73
C GLU A 859 -19.70 -27.48 10.68
N PHE A 860 -18.39 -27.24 10.79
CA PHE A 860 -17.63 -26.46 9.83
C PHE A 860 -16.60 -27.33 9.09
N LYS A 861 -16.45 -27.10 7.78
CA LYS A 861 -15.36 -27.62 6.96
C LYS A 861 -14.91 -26.55 5.98
N THR A 862 -13.61 -26.42 5.81
CA THR A 862 -13.02 -25.41 4.92
C THR A 862 -13.09 -25.79 3.45
N SER A 863 -13.07 -27.08 3.11
CA SER A 863 -12.96 -27.56 1.72
C SER A 863 -13.46 -29.01 1.57
N ILE A 864 -13.98 -29.36 0.38
CA ILE A 864 -14.25 -30.75 -0.05
C ILE A 864 -13.13 -31.33 -0.93
N VAL A 865 -12.14 -30.51 -1.33
CA VAL A 865 -11.03 -30.93 -2.19
C VAL A 865 -9.74 -31.08 -1.38
N TYR A 866 -9.46 -30.14 -0.46
CA TYR A 866 -8.16 -29.98 0.18
C TYR A 866 -8.20 -30.39 1.66
N PRO A 867 -7.44 -31.42 2.09
CA PRO A 867 -7.33 -31.79 3.50
C PRO A 867 -6.49 -30.80 4.33
N PRO A 868 -6.82 -30.59 5.62
CA PRO A 868 -6.12 -29.64 6.50
C PRO A 868 -4.66 -29.97 6.87
N SER A 869 -4.03 -31.00 6.29
CA SER A 869 -2.74 -31.54 6.75
C SER A 869 -1.83 -32.07 5.63
N ASN A 870 -1.99 -31.62 4.39
CA ASN A 870 -1.32 -32.24 3.23
C ASN A 870 -0.69 -31.23 2.25
N ASP A 871 -0.11 -30.13 2.74
CA ASP A 871 0.60 -29.12 1.91
C ASP A 871 -0.16 -28.67 0.65
N SER A 872 -1.48 -28.46 0.78
CA SER A 872 -2.37 -28.04 -0.33
C SER A 872 -2.50 -29.04 -1.51
N MET A 873 -2.13 -30.32 -1.32
CA MET A 873 -2.38 -31.35 -2.32
C MET A 873 -3.87 -31.79 -2.33
N PRO A 874 -4.54 -31.80 -3.49
CA PRO A 874 -5.97 -32.12 -3.59
C PRO A 874 -6.23 -33.62 -3.37
N ASP A 875 -7.22 -33.96 -2.53
CA ASP A 875 -7.71 -35.32 -2.28
C ASP A 875 -9.24 -35.32 -2.11
N LEU A 876 -9.92 -35.15 -3.24
CA LEU A 876 -11.38 -35.07 -3.33
C LEU A 876 -12.08 -36.30 -2.74
N ARG A 877 -11.53 -37.51 -2.92
CA ARG A 877 -12.18 -38.75 -2.44
C ARG A 877 -12.20 -38.82 -0.92
N ARG A 878 -11.08 -38.54 -0.27
CA ARG A 878 -10.99 -38.59 1.20
C ARG A 878 -11.84 -37.52 1.86
N GLN A 879 -11.83 -36.32 1.31
CA GLN A 879 -12.67 -35.23 1.81
C GLN A 879 -14.15 -35.51 1.60
N THR A 880 -14.56 -36.01 0.44
CA THR A 880 -15.95 -36.44 0.20
C THR A 880 -16.41 -37.48 1.22
N HIS A 881 -15.57 -38.48 1.55
CA HIS A 881 -15.87 -39.44 2.61
C HIS A 881 -16.06 -38.77 3.98
N THR A 882 -15.22 -37.78 4.30
CA THR A 882 -15.31 -36.99 5.53
C THR A 882 -16.65 -36.23 5.59
N ILE A 883 -17.04 -35.58 4.49
CA ILE A 883 -18.32 -34.87 4.37
C ILE A 883 -19.51 -35.84 4.53
N LEU A 884 -19.49 -37.00 3.88
CA LEU A 884 -20.52 -38.01 4.02
C LEU A 884 -20.61 -38.52 5.48
N SER A 885 -19.50 -38.67 6.19
CA SER A 885 -19.52 -39.08 7.61
C SER A 885 -20.25 -38.08 8.51
N VAL A 886 -20.13 -36.79 8.21
CA VAL A 886 -20.83 -35.70 8.91
C VAL A 886 -22.31 -35.70 8.59
N ILE A 887 -22.67 -35.90 7.32
CA ILE A 887 -24.07 -35.97 6.88
C ILE A 887 -24.76 -37.21 7.50
N ALA A 888 -24.09 -38.37 7.48
CA ALA A 888 -24.58 -39.60 8.12
C ALA A 888 -24.86 -39.39 9.62
N SER A 889 -23.95 -38.71 10.33
CA SER A 889 -24.13 -38.46 11.77
C SER A 889 -25.27 -37.48 12.06
N PHE A 890 -25.55 -36.52 11.18
CA PHE A 890 -26.73 -35.65 11.27
C PHE A 890 -28.04 -36.40 10.98
N LEU A 891 -28.10 -37.17 9.88
CA LEU A 891 -29.25 -38.01 9.51
C LEU A 891 -29.64 -38.95 10.66
N ASN A 892 -28.64 -39.51 11.34
CA ASN A 892 -28.81 -40.46 12.44
C ASN A 892 -29.19 -39.81 13.78
N THR A 893 -29.00 -38.50 13.93
CA THR A 893 -29.28 -37.76 15.18
C THR A 893 -30.38 -36.72 14.98
N ASP A 894 -30.28 -35.53 15.54
CA ASP A 894 -31.39 -34.56 15.55
C ASP A 894 -31.40 -33.65 14.31
N GLY A 895 -30.67 -34.03 13.25
CA GLY A 895 -30.38 -33.17 12.10
C GLY A 895 -29.31 -32.11 12.39
N GLY A 896 -29.06 -31.24 11.42
CA GLY A 896 -28.12 -30.13 11.58
C GLY A 896 -27.78 -29.41 10.29
N THR A 897 -26.79 -28.53 10.36
CA THR A 897 -26.26 -27.76 9.24
C THR A 897 -24.75 -27.93 9.16
N LEU A 898 -24.26 -28.31 7.98
CA LEU A 898 -22.84 -28.33 7.64
C LEU A 898 -22.54 -27.13 6.75
N TYR A 899 -21.53 -26.36 7.11
CA TYR A 899 -21.04 -25.27 6.29
C TYR A 899 -19.72 -25.65 5.61
N LEU A 900 -19.71 -25.64 4.27
CA LEU A 900 -18.52 -25.88 3.44
C LEU A 900 -17.95 -24.54 2.97
N GLY A 901 -16.66 -24.31 3.21
CA GLY A 901 -16.02 -23.00 3.05
C GLY A 901 -15.97 -22.19 4.35
N VAL A 902 -16.08 -22.84 5.51
CA VAL A 902 -16.05 -22.20 6.83
C VAL A 902 -14.94 -22.84 7.68
N ASN A 903 -14.12 -22.01 8.33
CA ASN A 903 -13.05 -22.49 9.21
C ASN A 903 -13.56 -22.90 10.61
N ASP A 904 -12.70 -23.50 11.42
CA ASP A 904 -13.06 -24.02 12.75
C ASP A 904 -13.57 -22.94 13.73
N SER A 905 -13.25 -21.67 13.47
CA SER A 905 -13.74 -20.50 14.22
C SER A 905 -15.12 -20.01 13.75
N GLY A 906 -15.70 -20.66 12.72
CA GLY A 906 -17.00 -20.33 12.12
C GLY A 906 -16.98 -19.16 11.13
N ALA A 907 -15.81 -18.73 10.66
CA ALA A 907 -15.68 -17.68 9.66
C ALA A 907 -15.72 -18.24 8.23
N GLY A 908 -16.57 -17.67 7.36
CA GLY A 908 -16.72 -18.10 5.97
C GLY A 908 -15.57 -17.71 5.05
N VAL A 909 -14.51 -18.50 5.04
CA VAL A 909 -13.31 -18.34 4.19
C VAL A 909 -13.56 -18.57 2.70
N GLY A 910 -14.64 -19.28 2.37
CA GLY A 910 -15.11 -19.57 1.02
C GLY A 910 -14.53 -20.85 0.41
N VAL A 911 -15.11 -21.28 -0.73
CA VAL A 911 -14.71 -22.51 -1.46
C VAL A 911 -14.07 -22.22 -2.83
N TYR A 912 -13.47 -21.04 -3.04
CA TYR A 912 -12.92 -20.64 -4.35
C TYR A 912 -11.90 -21.63 -4.91
N ASP A 913 -10.95 -22.10 -4.09
CA ASP A 913 -9.95 -23.07 -4.51
C ASP A 913 -10.61 -24.40 -4.92
N ASP A 914 -11.69 -24.80 -4.24
CA ASP A 914 -12.46 -25.96 -4.65
C ASP A 914 -13.12 -25.72 -6.01
N LEU A 915 -13.75 -24.56 -6.23
CA LEU A 915 -14.37 -24.24 -7.51
C LEU A 915 -13.35 -24.26 -8.65
N CYS A 916 -12.11 -23.84 -8.41
CA CYS A 916 -11.03 -23.87 -9.40
C CYS A 916 -10.47 -25.28 -9.68
N TYR A 917 -10.82 -26.28 -8.88
CA TYR A 917 -10.39 -27.65 -9.12
C TYR A 917 -11.01 -28.20 -10.42
N GLN A 918 -10.23 -28.99 -11.17
CA GLN A 918 -10.57 -29.53 -12.51
C GLN A 918 -11.94 -30.23 -12.61
N GLU A 919 -12.46 -30.75 -11.50
CA GLU A 919 -13.79 -31.38 -11.47
C GLU A 919 -14.91 -30.34 -11.52
N PHE A 920 -14.69 -29.11 -11.05
CA PHE A 920 -15.72 -28.07 -10.91
C PHE A 920 -15.59 -26.92 -11.91
N ASN A 921 -14.38 -26.58 -12.39
CA ASN A 921 -14.14 -25.57 -13.45
C ASN A 921 -14.86 -24.22 -13.21
N GLY A 922 -14.92 -23.76 -11.97
CA GLY A 922 -15.57 -22.52 -11.55
C GLY A 922 -17.09 -22.59 -11.40
N ASP A 923 -17.72 -23.75 -11.66
CA ASP A 923 -19.16 -23.91 -11.69
C ASP A 923 -19.75 -24.27 -10.31
N ARG A 924 -20.46 -23.30 -9.72
CA ARG A 924 -21.16 -23.44 -8.42
C ARG A 924 -22.28 -24.49 -8.46
N ASP A 925 -23.01 -24.60 -9.56
CA ASP A 925 -24.09 -25.58 -9.69
C ASP A 925 -23.51 -26.99 -9.76
N LYS A 926 -22.37 -27.15 -10.44
CA LYS A 926 -21.65 -28.42 -10.51
C LYS A 926 -21.13 -28.84 -9.14
N TYR A 927 -20.57 -27.91 -8.36
CA TYR A 927 -20.09 -28.15 -6.99
C TYR A 927 -21.24 -28.56 -6.05
N GLN A 928 -22.34 -27.82 -6.04
CA GLN A 928 -23.53 -28.17 -5.25
C GLN A 928 -24.11 -29.53 -5.65
N ARG A 929 -24.24 -29.80 -6.95
CA ARG A 929 -24.76 -31.07 -7.46
C ARG A 929 -23.87 -32.24 -7.08
N TYR A 930 -22.55 -32.08 -7.11
CA TYR A 930 -21.60 -33.10 -6.70
C TYR A 930 -21.84 -33.56 -5.25
N VAL A 931 -22.06 -32.62 -4.32
CA VAL A 931 -22.34 -32.94 -2.92
C VAL A 931 -23.64 -33.74 -2.78
N LEU A 932 -24.71 -33.32 -3.46
CA LEU A 932 -26.01 -33.99 -3.40
C LEU A 932 -25.99 -35.37 -4.10
N ASP A 933 -25.30 -35.47 -5.25
CA ASP A 933 -25.12 -36.72 -5.98
C ASP A 933 -24.31 -37.72 -5.16
N ALA A 934 -23.30 -37.28 -4.41
CA ALA A 934 -22.54 -38.13 -3.50
C ALA A 934 -23.44 -38.73 -2.40
N VAL A 935 -24.37 -37.94 -1.85
CA VAL A 935 -25.37 -38.43 -0.86
C VAL A 935 -26.32 -39.43 -1.51
N ALA A 936 -26.86 -39.13 -2.69
CA ALA A 936 -27.77 -40.01 -3.42
C ALA A 936 -27.12 -41.32 -3.85
N LEU A 937 -25.85 -41.27 -4.27
CA LEU A 937 -25.06 -42.45 -4.64
C LEU A 937 -24.82 -43.35 -3.43
N GLN A 938 -24.59 -42.77 -2.24
CA GLN A 938 -24.31 -43.52 -1.02
C GLN A 938 -25.56 -44.14 -0.39
N TRP A 939 -26.69 -43.42 -0.34
CA TRP A 939 -27.87 -43.83 0.44
C TRP A 939 -29.20 -43.85 -0.31
N ASP A 940 -29.19 -43.71 -1.63
CA ASP A 940 -30.37 -43.60 -2.50
C ASP A 940 -31.12 -42.26 -2.47
N ASN A 941 -32.00 -42.07 -3.46
CA ASN A 941 -32.77 -40.84 -3.65
C ASN A 941 -33.81 -40.57 -2.55
N ASN A 942 -34.23 -41.60 -1.80
CA ASN A 942 -35.16 -41.42 -0.70
C ASN A 942 -34.46 -40.78 0.51
N VAL A 943 -33.24 -41.21 0.83
CA VAL A 943 -32.44 -40.55 1.88
C VAL A 943 -31.97 -39.17 1.44
N ALA A 944 -31.56 -39.01 0.18
CA ALA A 944 -31.14 -37.72 -0.35
C ALA A 944 -32.22 -36.63 -0.22
N SER A 945 -33.51 -36.99 -0.18
CA SER A 945 -34.61 -36.03 0.06
C SER A 945 -34.61 -35.35 1.43
N TYR A 946 -33.81 -35.85 2.39
CA TYR A 946 -33.59 -35.25 3.71
C TYR A 946 -32.37 -34.32 3.74
N VAL A 947 -31.71 -34.09 2.60
CA VAL A 947 -30.54 -33.21 2.47
C VAL A 947 -30.82 -32.17 1.40
N SER A 948 -30.68 -30.89 1.76
CA SER A 948 -30.70 -29.78 0.80
C SER A 948 -29.43 -28.96 0.94
N ALA A 949 -29.08 -28.22 -0.11
CA ALA A 949 -27.90 -27.36 -0.11
C ALA A 949 -28.21 -26.05 -0.81
N ASP A 950 -27.76 -24.95 -0.22
CA ASP A 950 -28.00 -23.59 -0.67
C ASP A 950 -26.70 -22.78 -0.62
N TRP A 951 -26.53 -21.87 -1.58
CA TRP A 951 -25.37 -20.98 -1.61
C TRP A 951 -25.61 -19.74 -0.76
N ASP A 952 -24.61 -19.42 0.06
CA ASP A 952 -24.55 -18.15 0.79
C ASP A 952 -23.36 -17.35 0.26
N HIS A 953 -23.66 -16.28 -0.48
CA HIS A 953 -22.68 -15.33 -0.99
C HIS A 953 -22.66 -14.10 -0.10
N SER A 954 -21.48 -13.78 0.45
CA SER A 954 -21.30 -12.58 1.25
C SER A 954 -21.02 -11.38 0.35
N GLU A 955 -21.96 -10.43 0.26
CA GLU A 955 -21.73 -9.16 -0.46
C GLU A 955 -20.62 -8.30 0.19
N GLU A 956 -20.34 -8.50 1.48
CA GLU A 956 -19.27 -7.78 2.20
C GLU A 956 -17.88 -8.40 2.00
N SER A 957 -17.75 -9.73 1.90
CA SER A 957 -16.43 -10.40 1.73
C SER A 957 -16.18 -11.03 0.37
N GLY A 958 -17.19 -11.10 -0.51
CA GLY A 958 -17.11 -11.75 -1.82
C GLY A 958 -16.87 -13.26 -1.76
N LYS A 959 -17.02 -13.90 -0.60
CA LYS A 959 -16.78 -15.34 -0.41
C LYS A 959 -18.05 -16.16 -0.57
N ASP A 960 -17.90 -17.33 -1.22
CA ASP A 960 -18.96 -18.32 -1.42
C ASP A 960 -18.87 -19.46 -0.41
N VAL A 961 -19.94 -19.68 0.35
CA VAL A 961 -20.08 -20.80 1.28
C VAL A 961 -21.25 -21.67 0.84
N LEU A 962 -21.07 -22.99 0.81
CA LEU A 962 -22.18 -23.92 0.56
C LEU A 962 -22.75 -24.39 1.90
N VAL A 963 -24.03 -24.09 2.13
CA VAL A 963 -24.77 -24.44 3.34
C VAL A 963 -25.57 -25.71 3.09
N VAL A 964 -25.23 -26.80 3.79
CA VAL A 964 -25.89 -28.10 3.64
C VAL A 964 -26.80 -28.35 4.84
N HIS A 965 -28.11 -28.37 4.60
CA HIS A 965 -29.13 -28.65 5.60
C HIS A 965 -29.47 -30.15 5.60
N VAL A 966 -29.45 -30.77 6.79
CA VAL A 966 -29.69 -32.20 6.95
C VAL A 966 -30.81 -32.42 7.96
N GLU A 967 -31.92 -32.98 7.49
CA GLU A 967 -33.05 -33.37 8.33
C GLU A 967 -32.83 -34.75 8.97
N PRO A 968 -33.33 -34.96 10.19
CA PRO A 968 -33.24 -36.25 10.85
C PRO A 968 -33.98 -37.37 10.09
N TYR A 969 -33.27 -38.43 9.71
CA TYR A 969 -33.86 -39.60 9.06
C TYR A 969 -34.20 -40.70 10.08
N ALA A 970 -35.49 -41.03 10.19
CA ALA A 970 -36.01 -41.88 11.27
C ALA A 970 -35.45 -43.31 11.26
N LYS A 971 -35.12 -43.88 10.09
CA LYS A 971 -34.54 -45.23 10.00
C LYS A 971 -33.02 -45.25 10.21
N GLY A 972 -32.39 -44.08 10.09
CA GLY A 972 -30.94 -43.91 10.06
C GLY A 972 -30.28 -44.52 8.82
N VAL A 973 -29.00 -44.25 8.68
CA VAL A 973 -28.12 -44.70 7.59
C VAL A 973 -26.79 -45.21 8.14
N ASP A 974 -26.17 -46.15 7.44
CA ASP A 974 -24.78 -46.54 7.68
C ASP A 974 -23.85 -45.94 6.62
N LEU A 975 -22.62 -45.61 7.00
CA LEU A 975 -21.54 -45.30 6.06
C LEU A 975 -20.54 -46.45 6.12
N ASP A 976 -20.40 -47.20 5.03
CA ASP A 976 -19.51 -48.37 4.93
C ASP A 976 -19.72 -49.43 6.04
N GLY A 977 -20.97 -49.65 6.46
CA GLY A 977 -21.32 -50.60 7.52
C GLY A 977 -21.22 -50.04 8.96
N GLU A 978 -20.84 -48.77 9.13
CA GLU A 978 -20.73 -48.10 10.42
C GLU A 978 -21.88 -47.11 10.66
N TRP A 979 -22.49 -47.15 11.85
CA TRP A 979 -23.60 -46.27 12.22
C TRP A 979 -23.10 -45.09 13.07
N LEU A 980 -22.88 -43.96 12.42
CA LEU A 980 -22.34 -42.76 13.06
C LEU A 980 -23.46 -41.98 13.77
N TYR A 981 -23.21 -41.49 14.99
CA TYR A 981 -24.09 -40.54 15.66
C TYR A 981 -23.28 -39.40 16.29
N ARG A 982 -23.87 -38.21 16.35
CA ARG A 982 -23.28 -37.03 17.00
C ARG A 982 -23.38 -37.06 18.53
N ASN A 983 -22.27 -36.77 19.19
CA ASN A 983 -22.17 -36.51 20.63
C ASN A 983 -21.28 -35.29 20.90
N GLY A 984 -21.87 -34.16 21.30
CA GLY A 984 -21.17 -32.87 21.28
C GLY A 984 -20.88 -32.43 19.85
N SER A 985 -19.68 -31.91 19.59
CA SER A 985 -19.16 -31.63 18.24
C SER A 985 -18.54 -32.85 17.54
N GLY A 986 -18.40 -33.99 18.23
CA GLY A 986 -17.75 -35.19 17.67
C GLY A 986 -18.71 -36.25 17.16
N ASN A 987 -18.23 -37.08 16.22
CA ASN A 987 -18.89 -38.29 15.74
C ASN A 987 -18.47 -39.51 16.58
N ARG A 988 -19.39 -40.44 16.84
CA ARG A 988 -19.12 -41.75 17.44
C ARG A 988 -19.72 -42.86 16.60
N HIS A 989 -19.03 -44.00 16.58
CA HIS A 989 -19.40 -45.17 15.80
C HIS A 989 -20.19 -46.15 16.68
N LEU A 990 -21.29 -46.67 16.15
CA LEU A 990 -22.10 -47.70 16.77
C LEU A 990 -22.19 -48.90 15.84
N SER A 991 -22.31 -50.10 16.43
CA SER A 991 -22.79 -51.27 15.71
C SER A 991 -24.29 -51.14 15.41
N LYS A 992 -24.79 -51.96 14.47
CA LYS A 992 -26.21 -51.94 14.10
C LYS A 992 -27.15 -52.13 15.28
N SER A 993 -26.85 -53.06 16.20
CA SER A 993 -27.73 -53.29 17.36
C SER A 993 -27.70 -52.13 18.35
N GLU A 994 -26.55 -51.51 18.57
CA GLU A 994 -26.41 -50.34 19.44
C GLU A 994 -27.12 -49.11 18.85
N PHE A 995 -27.07 -48.93 17.53
CA PHE A 995 -27.82 -47.89 16.84
C PHE A 995 -29.33 -48.11 16.95
N ASP A 996 -29.83 -49.34 16.77
CA ASP A 996 -31.26 -49.62 16.87
C ASP A 996 -31.79 -49.37 18.30
N GLU A 997 -30.99 -49.69 19.33
CA GLU A 997 -31.29 -49.33 20.72
C GLU A 997 -31.25 -47.83 20.98
N TYR A 998 -30.28 -47.13 20.40
CA TYR A 998 -30.19 -45.67 20.45
C TYR A 998 -31.41 -45.02 19.76
N ASN A 999 -31.75 -45.46 18.55
CA ASN A 999 -32.83 -44.92 17.74
C ASN A 999 -34.20 -45.16 18.36
N THR A 1000 -34.41 -46.34 18.97
CA THR A 1000 -35.63 -46.63 19.75
C THR A 1000 -35.78 -45.68 20.95
N ARG A 1001 -34.69 -45.38 21.66
CA ARG A 1001 -34.67 -44.39 22.75
C ARG A 1001 -34.90 -42.96 22.24
N ARG A 1002 -34.33 -42.61 21.09
CA ARG A 1002 -34.51 -41.32 20.42
C ARG A 1002 -35.97 -41.11 20.00
N GLN A 1003 -36.57 -42.06 19.30
CA GLN A 1003 -37.97 -42.00 18.84
C GLN A 1003 -38.96 -41.97 20.01
N SER A 1004 -38.73 -42.75 21.07
CA SER A 1004 -39.58 -42.70 22.28
C SER A 1004 -39.46 -41.38 23.05
N ARG A 1005 -38.28 -40.73 23.04
CA ARG A 1005 -38.09 -39.38 23.60
C ARG A 1005 -38.87 -38.32 22.79
N LEU A 1006 -38.77 -38.36 21.46
CA LEU A 1006 -39.48 -37.44 20.56
C LEU A 1006 -41.01 -37.62 20.68
N ALA A 1007 -41.50 -38.86 20.68
CA ALA A 1007 -42.93 -39.16 20.86
C ALA A 1007 -43.47 -38.66 22.22
N ARG A 1008 -42.68 -38.73 23.30
CA ARG A 1008 -43.05 -38.19 24.61
C ARG A 1008 -43.08 -36.66 24.65
N GLN A 1009 -42.23 -35.98 23.87
CA GLN A 1009 -42.26 -34.52 23.74
C GLN A 1009 -43.50 -34.06 22.95
N SER A 1010 -43.79 -34.70 21.82
CA SER A 1010 -45.00 -34.38 21.03
C SER A 1010 -46.29 -34.67 21.79
N ALA A 1011 -46.34 -35.75 22.60
CA ALA A 1011 -47.51 -36.06 23.44
C ALA A 1011 -47.72 -35.08 24.61
N ARG A 1012 -46.66 -34.44 25.12
CA ARG A 1012 -46.76 -33.41 26.17
C ARG A 1012 -47.25 -32.06 25.64
N GLN A 1013 -46.88 -31.71 24.40
CA GLN A 1013 -47.39 -30.51 23.72
C GLN A 1013 -48.88 -30.64 23.33
N ALA A 1014 -49.36 -31.86 23.02
CA ALA A 1014 -50.78 -32.07 22.71
C ALA A 1014 -51.74 -32.04 23.93
N GLN A 1015 -51.23 -32.14 25.16
CA GLN A 1015 -52.03 -32.14 26.40
C GLN A 1015 -52.26 -30.75 27.00
N THR A 1016 -51.61 -29.69 26.49
CA THR A 1016 -51.62 -28.35 27.09
C THR A 1016 -52.69 -27.40 26.50
N ASP A 1017 -53.38 -27.78 25.43
CA ASP A 1017 -54.32 -26.91 24.67
C ASP A 1017 -55.83 -27.02 25.03
N THR A 1018 -56.23 -27.57 26.19
CA THR A 1018 -57.68 -27.83 26.46
C THR A 1018 -58.34 -27.23 27.71
N LEU A 1019 -57.71 -26.38 28.53
CA LEU A 1019 -58.39 -25.81 29.71
C LEU A 1019 -57.91 -24.38 30.07
N GLU A 1020 -58.83 -23.41 30.12
CA GLU A 1020 -58.71 -22.11 30.79
C GLU A 1020 -60.04 -21.79 31.53
N PRO A 1021 -60.12 -20.84 32.50
CA PRO A 1021 -59.15 -20.47 33.54
C PRO A 1021 -59.81 -20.29 34.93
N ALA A 1022 -59.05 -20.34 36.05
CA ALA A 1022 -59.46 -19.71 37.32
C ALA A 1022 -58.29 -19.45 38.30
N THR A 1023 -58.04 -18.14 38.49
CA THR A 1023 -57.55 -17.42 39.70
C THR A 1023 -56.22 -17.78 40.38
N ASP A 1024 -55.28 -16.84 40.22
CA ASP A 1024 -54.31 -16.27 41.18
C ASP A 1024 -53.41 -17.20 42.01
N THR A 1025 -52.16 -17.34 41.56
CA THR A 1025 -51.00 -16.73 42.26
C THR A 1025 -49.70 -16.77 41.44
N VAL A 1026 -49.09 -15.58 41.33
CA VAL A 1026 -47.68 -15.25 41.04
C VAL A 1026 -47.13 -15.54 39.64
N ALA A 1027 -46.89 -14.42 38.95
CA ALA A 1027 -46.47 -14.28 37.56
C ALA A 1027 -44.95 -14.19 37.39
N THR A 1028 -44.47 -14.83 36.33
CA THR A 1028 -43.32 -14.43 35.50
C THR A 1028 -43.48 -15.13 34.15
N PRO A 1029 -43.86 -14.44 33.06
CA PRO A 1029 -43.99 -15.05 31.76
C PRO A 1029 -42.74 -14.79 30.90
N GLU A 1030 -42.30 -15.87 30.27
CA GLU A 1030 -41.45 -15.90 29.09
C GLU A 1030 -42.38 -15.80 27.83
N PRO A 1031 -41.86 -15.98 26.61
CA PRO A 1031 -42.06 -15.15 25.42
C PRO A 1031 -43.18 -15.70 24.51
N VAL A 1032 -43.36 -15.15 23.30
CA VAL A 1032 -44.07 -15.87 22.24
C VAL A 1032 -43.27 -15.84 20.95
N ALA A 1033 -42.98 -17.04 20.46
CA ALA A 1033 -42.35 -17.34 19.20
C ALA A 1033 -43.34 -17.28 18.02
N ALA A 1034 -42.74 -17.18 16.84
CA ALA A 1034 -43.34 -17.15 15.51
C ALA A 1034 -44.22 -18.37 15.15
N ALA A 1035 -45.12 -18.20 14.19
CA ALA A 1035 -45.25 -19.10 13.04
C ALA A 1035 -46.07 -18.50 11.86
N VAL A 1036 -45.41 -18.56 10.69
CA VAL A 1036 -45.77 -18.53 9.25
C VAL A 1036 -47.16 -19.14 8.90
N PRO A 1037 -47.82 -18.74 7.78
CA PRO A 1037 -47.72 -19.53 6.53
C PRO A 1037 -47.75 -18.74 5.18
N THR A 1038 -46.85 -19.14 4.27
CA THR A 1038 -47.01 -19.51 2.83
C THR A 1038 -47.88 -18.74 1.79
N VAL A 1039 -47.17 -18.35 0.70
CA VAL A 1039 -47.43 -18.37 -0.78
C VAL A 1039 -48.64 -17.64 -1.42
N ALA A 1040 -48.39 -16.62 -2.27
CA ALA A 1040 -48.62 -16.62 -3.74
C ALA A 1040 -48.82 -15.22 -4.37
N GLU A 1041 -48.05 -14.94 -5.42
CA GLU A 1041 -48.31 -14.15 -6.64
C GLU A 1041 -48.90 -12.73 -6.56
N GLU A 1042 -48.11 -11.72 -7.00
CA GLU A 1042 -48.60 -10.40 -7.42
C GLU A 1042 -48.33 -10.15 -8.91
N ALA A 1043 -49.41 -9.90 -9.67
CA ALA A 1043 -49.38 -9.22 -10.96
C ALA A 1043 -50.59 -8.28 -11.13
N GLN A 1044 -50.27 -7.02 -11.44
CA GLN A 1044 -51.00 -6.02 -12.26
C GLN A 1044 -52.32 -5.35 -11.81
N ALA A 1045 -52.22 -4.00 -11.73
CA ALA A 1045 -52.94 -3.00 -12.54
C ALA A 1045 -54.16 -2.19 -12.00
N VAL A 1046 -53.96 -0.85 -11.98
CA VAL A 1046 -54.82 0.25 -12.53
C VAL A 1046 -56.04 0.78 -11.72
N ALA A 1047 -55.87 2.01 -11.17
CA ALA A 1047 -56.69 3.27 -11.22
C ALA A 1047 -58.25 3.24 -11.06
N PRO A 1048 -59.00 4.34 -10.74
CA PRO A 1048 -58.66 5.77 -10.97
C PRO A 1048 -59.16 6.82 -9.93
N ALA A 1049 -58.80 8.07 -10.22
CA ALA A 1049 -59.15 9.32 -9.53
C ALA A 1049 -60.59 9.82 -9.78
N VAL A 1050 -61.12 10.67 -8.88
CA VAL A 1050 -62.06 11.76 -9.23
C VAL A 1050 -61.77 13.00 -8.38
N ALA A 1051 -61.68 14.15 -9.06
CA ALA A 1051 -61.50 15.50 -8.53
C ALA A 1051 -62.80 16.34 -8.67
N ALA A 1052 -62.97 17.36 -7.82
CA ALA A 1052 -63.67 18.66 -8.05
C ALA A 1052 -63.64 19.47 -6.72
N ALA A 1053 -63.45 20.79 -6.62
CA ALA A 1053 -63.28 21.92 -7.54
C ALA A 1053 -62.67 23.12 -6.75
N ALA A 1054 -61.97 24.04 -7.42
CA ALA A 1054 -61.53 25.34 -6.88
C ALA A 1054 -62.67 26.39 -6.94
N PRO A 1055 -62.63 27.53 -6.18
CA PRO A 1055 -61.83 28.69 -6.63
C PRO A 1055 -61.20 29.59 -5.53
N SER A 1056 -60.10 30.24 -5.92
CA SER A 1056 -59.54 31.55 -5.54
C SER A 1056 -60.02 32.32 -4.30
N GLY A 1057 -59.06 32.81 -3.50
CA GLY A 1057 -59.25 33.99 -2.64
C GLY A 1057 -58.27 34.09 -1.47
N SER A 1058 -57.28 34.97 -1.61
CA SER A 1058 -56.26 35.36 -0.63
C SER A 1058 -56.81 35.85 0.72
N SER A 1059 -56.23 35.38 1.83
CA SER A 1059 -55.53 36.18 2.87
C SER A 1059 -55.51 35.48 4.23
N GLU A 1060 -54.28 35.36 4.76
CA GLU A 1060 -53.86 35.22 6.16
C GLU A 1060 -54.39 34.06 7.01
N LYS A 1061 -53.48 33.09 7.26
CA LYS A 1061 -53.53 32.18 8.41
C LYS A 1061 -52.33 32.43 9.34
N PRO A 1062 -52.49 32.26 10.68
CA PRO A 1062 -51.58 32.74 11.71
C PRO A 1062 -50.27 31.95 11.80
N ALA A 1063 -49.24 32.61 12.35
CA ALA A 1063 -47.88 32.11 12.54
C ALA A 1063 -47.79 30.72 13.21
N ALA A 1064 -46.89 29.89 12.68
CA ALA A 1064 -46.46 28.63 13.26
C ALA A 1064 -45.64 28.85 14.56
N PRO A 1065 -45.68 27.92 15.53
CA PRO A 1065 -44.97 28.05 16.80
C PRO A 1065 -43.44 27.98 16.62
N ALA A 1066 -42.69 28.75 17.41
CA ALA A 1066 -41.24 28.85 17.37
C ALA A 1066 -40.54 27.52 17.70
N GLN A 1067 -39.53 27.13 16.92
CA GLN A 1067 -38.66 25.99 17.19
C GLN A 1067 -37.82 26.24 18.45
N GLU A 1068 -37.83 25.32 19.42
CA GLU A 1068 -36.98 25.37 20.62
C GLU A 1068 -35.52 25.02 20.27
N LYS A 1069 -34.57 25.92 20.57
CA LYS A 1069 -33.12 25.74 20.29
C LYS A 1069 -32.45 24.79 21.30
N VAL A 1070 -31.39 24.10 20.88
CA VAL A 1070 -30.54 23.25 21.75
C VAL A 1070 -29.70 24.15 22.66
N MET A 1071 -29.64 23.85 23.95
CA MET A 1071 -28.89 24.66 24.93
C MET A 1071 -27.41 24.27 24.96
N THR A 1072 -26.56 25.19 25.40
CA THR A 1072 -25.15 24.92 25.74
C THR A 1072 -24.83 25.43 27.14
N SER A 1073 -23.67 25.03 27.68
CA SER A 1073 -23.25 25.41 29.02
C SER A 1073 -23.15 26.93 29.17
N VAL A 1074 -23.73 27.48 30.24
CA VAL A 1074 -23.69 28.94 30.52
C VAL A 1074 -22.24 29.42 30.76
N ARG A 1075 -21.33 28.50 31.05
CA ARG A 1075 -19.92 28.78 31.32
C ARG A 1075 -19.06 28.72 30.06
N ARG A 1076 -19.60 28.22 28.95
CA ARG A 1076 -18.93 28.21 27.65
C ARG A 1076 -19.18 29.54 26.96
N LYS A 1077 -18.10 30.22 26.56
CA LYS A 1077 -18.20 31.38 25.67
C LYS A 1077 -18.63 30.87 24.30
N ASN A 1078 -19.89 31.10 23.94
CA ASN A 1078 -20.45 30.71 22.63
C ASN A 1078 -20.60 31.93 21.73
N ILE A 1079 -19.49 32.65 21.51
CA ILE A 1079 -19.42 33.88 20.72
C ILE A 1079 -18.77 33.52 19.38
N LEU A 1080 -19.51 33.62 18.29
CA LEU A 1080 -19.10 33.12 16.96
C LEU A 1080 -18.50 34.21 16.06
N GLU A 1081 -18.84 35.46 16.34
CA GLU A 1081 -18.50 36.63 15.52
C GLU A 1081 -17.32 37.39 16.14
N ASP A 1082 -16.29 37.67 15.33
CA ASP A 1082 -15.01 38.25 15.76
C ASP A 1082 -15.12 39.69 16.31
N TYR A 1083 -16.16 40.41 15.92
CA TYR A 1083 -16.45 41.77 16.38
C TYR A 1083 -17.25 41.83 17.68
N GLN A 1084 -17.75 40.71 18.20
CA GLN A 1084 -18.49 40.67 19.47
C GLN A 1084 -17.52 40.66 20.67
N GLU A 1085 -17.84 41.44 21.71
CA GLU A 1085 -17.01 41.55 22.91
C GLU A 1085 -16.88 40.19 23.63
N GLY A 1086 -15.63 39.73 23.81
CA GLY A 1086 -15.35 38.43 24.43
C GLY A 1086 -15.15 37.27 23.47
N TYR A 1087 -15.15 37.52 22.15
CA TYR A 1087 -14.75 36.56 21.11
C TYR A 1087 -13.35 35.97 21.38
N VAL A 1088 -13.21 34.68 21.06
CA VAL A 1088 -11.96 33.93 21.10
C VAL A 1088 -11.83 33.17 19.78
N PRO A 1089 -10.67 33.17 19.11
CA PRO A 1089 -10.45 32.39 17.90
C PRO A 1089 -10.71 30.89 18.15
N TYR A 1090 -11.39 30.22 17.21
CA TYR A 1090 -11.73 28.81 17.25
C TYR A 1090 -11.21 28.07 16.01
N GLU A 1091 -10.98 26.77 16.14
CA GLU A 1091 -10.45 25.88 15.09
C GLU A 1091 -11.54 25.39 14.11
N ALA A 1092 -12.77 25.24 14.61
CA ALA A 1092 -13.95 24.86 13.85
C ALA A 1092 -15.22 25.21 14.62
N CYS A 1093 -16.37 25.06 13.99
CA CYS A 1093 -17.69 25.08 14.62
C CYS A 1093 -18.42 23.74 14.40
N PHE A 1094 -19.10 23.28 15.44
CA PHE A 1094 -20.02 22.14 15.40
C PHE A 1094 -21.45 22.67 15.29
N LYS A 1095 -22.09 22.43 14.15
CA LYS A 1095 -23.45 22.86 13.84
C LYS A 1095 -24.43 21.71 14.10
N PHE A 1096 -25.43 21.98 14.91
CA PHE A 1096 -26.58 21.11 15.14
C PHE A 1096 -27.73 21.58 14.27
N LEU A 1097 -28.21 20.69 13.41
CA LEU A 1097 -29.26 20.96 12.45
C LEU A 1097 -30.54 20.22 12.84
N SER A 1098 -31.66 20.61 12.22
CA SER A 1098 -32.93 19.88 12.34
C SER A 1098 -32.80 18.43 11.82
N ASP A 1099 -33.79 17.60 12.12
CA ASP A 1099 -33.88 16.19 11.66
C ASP A 1099 -32.69 15.31 12.09
N SER A 1100 -32.13 15.60 13.27
CA SER A 1100 -30.99 14.86 13.84
C SER A 1100 -29.76 14.87 12.93
N LYS A 1101 -29.51 16.00 12.27
CA LYS A 1101 -28.31 16.24 11.47
C LYS A 1101 -27.27 17.08 12.22
N PHE A 1102 -26.02 16.93 11.81
CA PHE A 1102 -24.85 17.55 12.42
C PHE A 1102 -23.81 17.85 11.34
N GLU A 1103 -23.15 19.00 11.42
CA GLU A 1103 -22.08 19.41 10.51
C GLU A 1103 -20.88 19.96 11.28
N LYS A 1104 -19.69 19.73 10.73
CA LYS A 1104 -18.48 20.46 11.12
C LYS A 1104 -18.23 21.53 10.05
N VAL A 1105 -17.97 22.77 10.46
CA VAL A 1105 -17.59 23.86 9.56
C VAL A 1105 -16.35 24.58 10.09
N THR A 1106 -15.37 24.89 9.24
CA THR A 1106 -14.15 25.60 9.66
C THR A 1106 -14.36 27.10 9.80
N GLU A 1107 -15.29 27.68 9.06
CA GLU A 1107 -15.67 29.09 9.14
C GLU A 1107 -17.16 29.20 9.53
N TYR A 1108 -17.48 30.14 10.43
CA TYR A 1108 -18.87 30.40 10.76
C TYR A 1108 -19.58 31.04 9.55
N ASP A 1109 -20.56 30.31 9.02
CA ASP A 1109 -21.28 30.63 7.78
C ASP A 1109 -22.48 31.56 7.98
N TYR A 1110 -22.62 32.17 9.17
CA TYR A 1110 -23.73 33.04 9.57
C TYR A 1110 -25.11 32.39 9.46
N ASP A 1111 -25.16 31.05 9.42
CA ASP A 1111 -26.42 30.33 9.37
C ASP A 1111 -27.18 30.49 10.69
N THR A 1112 -28.33 31.16 10.61
CA THR A 1112 -29.22 31.43 11.76
C THR A 1112 -30.31 30.37 11.94
N THR A 1113 -30.38 29.40 11.02
CA THR A 1113 -31.39 28.32 11.01
C THR A 1113 -30.98 27.09 11.80
N THR A 1114 -29.73 27.05 12.31
CA THR A 1114 -29.24 25.96 13.16
C THR A 1114 -29.90 25.92 14.53
N GLU A 1115 -30.03 24.71 15.08
CA GLU A 1115 -30.50 24.48 16.45
C GLU A 1115 -29.47 24.98 17.48
N LEU A 1116 -28.17 24.85 17.18
CA LEU A 1116 -27.04 25.35 17.95
C LEU A 1116 -25.76 25.31 17.08
N THR A 1117 -24.90 26.33 17.21
CA THR A 1117 -23.54 26.31 16.66
C THR A 1117 -22.54 26.49 17.81
N LEU A 1118 -21.62 25.55 17.96
CA LEU A 1118 -20.60 25.54 19.01
C LEU A 1118 -19.20 25.76 18.42
N PRO A 1119 -18.48 26.84 18.75
CA PRO A 1119 -17.08 26.98 18.37
C PRO A 1119 -16.25 25.94 19.14
N VAL A 1120 -15.16 25.45 18.54
CA VAL A 1120 -14.23 24.48 19.10
C VAL A 1120 -12.88 25.18 19.25
N TYR A 1121 -12.41 25.38 20.47
CA TYR A 1121 -11.16 26.10 20.73
C TYR A 1121 -9.95 25.16 20.65
N GLU A 1122 -8.74 25.69 20.53
CA GLU A 1122 -7.50 24.91 20.46
C GLU A 1122 -7.38 23.86 21.60
N ASP A 1123 -7.72 24.26 22.84
CA ASP A 1123 -7.71 23.38 24.01
C ASP A 1123 -8.78 22.27 23.98
N ASP A 1124 -9.83 22.43 23.19
CA ASP A 1124 -10.91 21.46 23.07
C ASP A 1124 -10.53 20.27 22.17
N VAL A 1125 -9.59 20.45 21.23
CA VAL A 1125 -9.28 19.44 20.20
C VAL A 1125 -8.51 18.24 20.76
N LYS A 1126 -7.65 18.44 21.76
CA LYS A 1126 -6.70 17.42 22.24
C LYS A 1126 -7.35 16.35 23.13
N ASP A 1127 -7.99 16.76 24.23
CA ASP A 1127 -8.44 15.84 25.30
C ASP A 1127 -9.86 16.14 25.83
N ARG A 1128 -10.75 16.70 25.01
CA ARG A 1128 -12.14 16.98 25.40
C ARG A 1128 -13.18 16.22 24.58
N TYR A 1129 -14.40 16.21 25.11
CA TYR A 1129 -15.53 15.48 24.56
C TYR A 1129 -16.68 16.43 24.29
N LEU A 1130 -17.35 16.21 23.16
CA LEU A 1130 -18.68 16.72 22.92
C LEU A 1130 -19.66 15.88 23.74
N VAL A 1131 -20.31 16.52 24.70
CA VAL A 1131 -21.30 15.94 25.61
C VAL A 1131 -22.68 16.32 25.10
N LEU A 1132 -23.52 15.31 24.83
CA LEU A 1132 -24.87 15.45 24.30
C LEU A 1132 -25.87 14.92 25.33
N GLY A 1133 -26.79 15.76 25.80
CA GLY A 1133 -27.81 15.39 26.79
C GLY A 1133 -29.19 15.31 26.15
N TYR A 1134 -29.85 14.14 26.25
CA TYR A 1134 -31.15 13.85 25.64
C TYR A 1134 -32.30 13.85 26.66
N GLU A 1135 -33.52 14.12 26.19
CA GLU A 1135 -34.72 14.22 27.03
C GLU A 1135 -35.08 12.93 27.77
N ASN A 1136 -34.72 11.77 27.23
CA ASN A 1136 -34.92 10.46 27.88
C ASN A 1136 -33.85 10.11 28.94
N GLY A 1137 -32.90 11.01 29.21
CA GLY A 1137 -31.84 10.77 30.19
C GLY A 1137 -30.56 10.18 29.63
N THR A 1138 -30.52 9.86 28.34
CA THR A 1138 -29.31 9.34 27.72
C THR A 1138 -28.29 10.46 27.48
N ILE A 1139 -27.02 10.13 27.65
CA ILE A 1139 -25.89 11.04 27.51
C ILE A 1139 -24.91 10.45 26.49
N GLY A 1140 -24.69 11.17 25.40
CA GLY A 1140 -23.65 10.87 24.43
C GLY A 1140 -22.34 11.57 24.81
N LYS A 1141 -21.23 10.82 24.84
CA LYS A 1141 -19.89 11.37 25.10
C LYS A 1141 -19.00 11.04 23.91
N VAL A 1142 -18.86 12.01 23.01
CA VAL A 1142 -18.19 11.83 21.71
C VAL A 1142 -16.84 12.56 21.74
N PRO A 1143 -15.71 11.89 21.45
CA PRO A 1143 -14.40 12.56 21.44
C PRO A 1143 -14.33 13.68 20.39
N VAL A 1144 -13.98 14.90 20.79
CA VAL A 1144 -13.90 16.06 19.87
C VAL A 1144 -12.92 15.77 18.73
N ARG A 1145 -11.78 15.15 19.03
CA ARG A 1145 -10.78 14.72 18.05
C ARG A 1145 -11.31 13.82 16.94
N GLU A 1146 -12.37 13.05 17.20
CA GLU A 1146 -12.99 12.16 16.19
C GLU A 1146 -13.90 12.98 15.27
N ILE A 1147 -14.64 13.94 15.84
CA ILE A 1147 -15.50 14.86 15.07
C ILE A 1147 -14.65 15.82 14.23
N MET A 1148 -13.47 16.24 14.70
CA MET A 1148 -12.57 17.10 13.93
C MET A 1148 -12.08 16.46 12.62
N ARG A 1149 -12.14 15.12 12.51
CA ARG A 1149 -11.83 14.37 11.28
C ARG A 1149 -12.96 14.37 10.25
N PHE A 1150 -14.15 14.85 10.62
CA PHE A 1150 -15.28 14.93 9.70
C PHE A 1150 -14.96 15.92 8.57
N GLU A 1151 -15.47 15.63 7.37
CA GLU A 1151 -15.37 16.53 6.22
C GLU A 1151 -16.13 17.82 6.52
N ASP A 1152 -15.59 18.93 6.04
CA ASP A 1152 -16.17 20.24 6.27
C ASP A 1152 -17.45 20.43 5.46
N TYR A 1153 -18.47 21.04 6.05
CA TYR A 1153 -19.80 21.28 5.44
C TYR A 1153 -20.57 20.02 5.01
N ARG A 1154 -20.13 18.84 5.43
CA ARG A 1154 -20.83 17.58 5.14
C ARG A 1154 -21.82 17.24 6.25
N PRO A 1155 -23.10 16.94 5.94
CA PRO A 1155 -24.09 16.56 6.94
C PRO A 1155 -23.91 15.11 7.39
N TYR A 1156 -23.73 14.93 8.69
CA TYR A 1156 -23.70 13.65 9.39
C TYR A 1156 -24.99 13.45 10.20
N SER A 1157 -25.33 12.20 10.48
CA SER A 1157 -26.45 11.88 11.38
C SER A 1157 -25.97 11.82 12.83
N ARG A 1158 -26.69 12.48 13.73
CA ARG A 1158 -26.60 12.26 15.19
C ARG A 1158 -27.73 11.33 15.65
N TYR A 1159 -27.61 10.80 16.87
CA TYR A 1159 -28.69 10.00 17.44
C TYR A 1159 -30.02 10.77 17.44
N GLY A 1160 -31.02 10.17 16.78
CA GLY A 1160 -32.36 10.73 16.61
C GLY A 1160 -33.45 10.00 17.38
N GLY A 1161 -33.10 9.04 18.24
CA GLY A 1161 -34.07 8.27 19.03
C GLY A 1161 -34.66 9.03 20.24
N SER A 1162 -34.15 10.22 20.56
CA SER A 1162 -34.69 11.12 21.57
C SER A 1162 -34.34 12.58 21.26
N ARG A 1163 -35.12 13.52 21.79
CA ARG A 1163 -34.88 14.96 21.59
C ARG A 1163 -33.59 15.39 22.28
N LEU A 1164 -32.73 16.11 21.56
CA LEU A 1164 -31.51 16.69 22.11
C LEU A 1164 -31.86 17.97 22.87
N LEU A 1165 -31.49 18.05 24.15
CA LEU A 1165 -31.72 19.23 24.99
C LEU A 1165 -30.47 20.10 25.13
N PHE A 1166 -29.30 19.46 25.12
CA PHE A 1166 -28.05 20.10 25.52
C PHE A 1166 -26.86 19.56 24.76
N ALA A 1167 -25.96 20.46 24.35
CA ALA A 1167 -24.65 20.11 23.84
C ALA A 1167 -23.56 21.07 24.36
N ALA A 1168 -22.46 20.52 24.85
CA ALA A 1168 -21.29 21.30 25.30
C ALA A 1168 -20.00 20.49 25.15
N ILE A 1169 -18.86 21.18 25.14
CA ILE A 1169 -17.55 20.54 25.17
C ILE A 1169 -16.97 20.62 26.59
N ALA A 1170 -16.56 19.47 27.14
CA ALA A 1170 -16.06 19.34 28.51
C ALA A 1170 -14.93 18.29 28.63
N SER A 1171 -14.19 18.32 29.73
CA SER A 1171 -13.11 17.37 30.02
C SER A 1171 -13.60 16.16 30.83
N ASP A 1172 -12.83 15.06 30.86
CA ASP A 1172 -13.15 13.90 31.69
C ASP A 1172 -13.23 14.22 33.21
N ALA A 1173 -12.53 15.26 33.65
CA ALA A 1173 -12.50 15.68 35.05
C ALA A 1173 -13.77 16.46 35.46
N ASP A 1174 -14.54 16.96 34.50
CA ASP A 1174 -15.78 17.68 34.76
C ASP A 1174 -16.94 16.70 35.02
N GLY A 1175 -18.01 17.20 35.65
CA GLY A 1175 -19.25 16.47 35.84
C GLY A 1175 -20.36 16.96 34.91
N ILE A 1176 -21.31 16.09 34.58
CA ILE A 1176 -22.58 16.46 33.96
C ILE A 1176 -23.68 16.46 35.01
N ILE A 1177 -24.40 17.57 35.10
CA ILE A 1177 -25.56 17.73 35.97
C ILE A 1177 -26.79 17.31 35.18
N SER A 1178 -27.61 16.43 35.76
CA SER A 1178 -28.91 16.04 35.19
C SER A 1178 -30.02 16.45 36.14
N VAL A 1179 -30.95 17.29 35.65
CA VAL A 1179 -32.16 17.69 36.37
C VAL A 1179 -33.35 16.94 35.79
N THR A 1180 -33.99 16.08 36.56
CA THR A 1180 -35.02 15.15 36.08
C THR A 1180 -36.31 15.27 36.87
N GLU A 1181 -37.43 14.89 36.23
CA GLU A 1181 -38.74 14.80 36.87
C GLU A 1181 -38.99 13.34 37.31
N GLU A 1182 -39.19 13.10 38.62
CA GLU A 1182 -39.42 11.74 39.15
C GLU A 1182 -40.78 11.18 38.70
N ASP A 1183 -40.81 9.91 38.26
CA ASP A 1183 -41.99 9.24 37.69
C ASP A 1183 -43.08 8.82 38.71
N LYS A 1184 -42.90 9.17 39.99
CA LYS A 1184 -43.85 8.85 41.08
C LYS A 1184 -44.87 9.98 41.29
N THR A 1185 -45.97 9.68 42.01
CA THR A 1185 -47.11 10.57 42.33
C THR A 1185 -46.80 11.97 42.88
N SER A 1186 -45.53 12.29 43.19
CA SER A 1186 -45.11 13.62 43.66
C SER A 1186 -44.38 14.49 42.63
N HIS A 1187 -44.10 14.02 41.41
CA HIS A 1187 -43.44 14.77 40.31
C HIS A 1187 -42.31 15.71 40.79
N ARG A 1188 -41.43 15.20 41.66
CA ARG A 1188 -40.39 16.04 42.26
C ARG A 1188 -39.28 16.27 41.24
N THR A 1189 -38.75 17.49 41.23
CA THR A 1189 -37.53 17.80 40.50
C THR A 1189 -36.33 17.26 41.27
N MET A 1190 -35.62 16.33 40.65
CA MET A 1190 -34.46 15.63 41.19
C MET A 1190 -33.20 16.11 40.49
N VAL A 1191 -32.09 16.18 41.22
CA VAL A 1191 -30.78 16.54 40.66
C VAL A 1191 -29.73 15.52 41.06
N ARG A 1192 -28.92 15.13 40.08
CA ARG A 1192 -27.69 14.34 40.25
C ARG A 1192 -26.56 14.92 39.41
N VAL A 1193 -25.33 14.62 39.81
CA VAL A 1193 -24.12 14.98 39.07
C VAL A 1193 -23.35 13.69 38.80
N ASP A 1194 -22.83 13.51 37.60
CA ASP A 1194 -22.05 12.33 37.21
C ASP A 1194 -20.74 12.77 36.58
N THR A 1195 -19.62 12.22 37.05
CA THR A 1195 -18.30 12.51 36.53
C THR A 1195 -18.21 12.00 35.09
N LEU A 1196 -17.78 12.83 34.15
CA LEU A 1196 -17.73 12.45 32.74
C LEU A 1196 -16.78 11.27 32.50
N ALA A 1197 -15.72 11.12 33.28
CA ALA A 1197 -14.84 9.93 33.25
C ALA A 1197 -15.59 8.60 33.45
N ASN A 1198 -16.75 8.58 34.12
CA ASN A 1198 -17.55 7.38 34.37
C ASN A 1198 -18.58 7.09 33.27
N ILE A 1199 -18.69 7.96 32.26
CA ILE A 1199 -19.57 7.76 31.11
C ILE A 1199 -18.74 7.22 29.95
N ASP A 1200 -19.20 6.10 29.36
CA ASP A 1200 -18.53 5.48 28.24
C ASP A 1200 -18.55 6.37 26.99
N ARG A 1201 -17.50 6.27 26.19
CA ARG A 1201 -17.39 6.98 24.92
C ARG A 1201 -18.30 6.32 23.88
N CYS A 1202 -18.92 7.13 23.03
CA CYS A 1202 -19.77 6.63 21.94
C CYS A 1202 -19.53 7.42 20.64
N ARG A 1203 -20.00 6.88 19.51
CA ARG A 1203 -20.05 7.62 18.24
C ARG A 1203 -21.21 8.62 18.25
N LEU A 1204 -21.18 9.58 17.34
CA LEU A 1204 -22.20 10.63 17.23
C LEU A 1204 -23.63 10.10 16.95
N ALA A 1205 -23.73 8.99 16.22
CA ALA A 1205 -25.01 8.36 15.88
C ALA A 1205 -25.51 7.36 16.94
N ASP A 1206 -24.67 7.00 17.91
CA ASP A 1206 -25.01 6.02 18.95
C ASP A 1206 -25.94 6.65 19.99
N ALA A 1207 -26.79 5.83 20.61
CA ALA A 1207 -27.72 6.29 21.63
C ALA A 1207 -27.02 6.96 22.82
N GLY A 1208 -25.80 6.51 23.18
CA GLY A 1208 -25.07 6.92 24.39
C GLY A 1208 -25.45 6.09 25.62
N CYS A 1209 -25.07 6.56 26.80
CA CYS A 1209 -25.27 5.85 28.07
C CYS A 1209 -26.28 6.56 28.98
N ARG A 1210 -27.06 5.80 29.74
CA ARG A 1210 -27.90 6.38 30.82
C ARG A 1210 -27.19 6.25 32.15
N VAL A 1211 -27.23 7.34 32.92
CA VAL A 1211 -26.68 7.38 34.29
C VAL A 1211 -27.69 6.92 35.35
N PHE A 1212 -28.94 6.71 34.98
CA PHE A 1212 -30.00 6.16 35.82
C PHE A 1212 -30.89 5.16 35.05
N ASN A 1213 -31.54 4.24 35.77
CA ASN A 1213 -32.36 3.19 35.19
C ASN A 1213 -33.57 3.75 34.44
N GLU A 1214 -34.03 3.01 33.43
CA GLU A 1214 -35.26 3.36 32.72
C GLU A 1214 -36.49 3.26 33.63
N GLY A 1215 -37.43 4.20 33.47
CA GLY A 1215 -38.70 4.20 34.22
C GLY A 1215 -38.66 4.79 35.63
N ILE A 1216 -37.55 5.40 36.08
CA ILE A 1216 -37.54 6.15 37.35
C ILE A 1216 -37.69 7.67 37.17
N ALA A 1217 -37.32 8.21 36.01
CA ALA A 1217 -37.65 9.59 35.59
C ALA A 1217 -38.66 9.57 34.46
N THR A 1218 -39.62 10.51 34.50
CA THR A 1218 -40.55 10.76 33.39
C THR A 1218 -39.83 11.41 32.21
N ARG A 1219 -38.92 12.36 32.50
CA ARG A 1219 -38.06 13.06 31.52
C ARG A 1219 -36.93 13.81 32.20
N THR A 1220 -35.92 14.17 31.42
CA THR A 1220 -34.90 15.14 31.80
C THR A 1220 -35.36 16.55 31.42
N LEU A 1221 -35.21 17.49 32.34
CA LEU A 1221 -35.62 18.88 32.19
C LEU A 1221 -34.46 19.78 31.76
N GLN A 1222 -33.25 19.53 32.29
CA GLN A 1222 -32.08 20.37 32.04
C GLN A 1222 -30.78 19.56 32.24
N TYR A 1223 -29.77 19.92 31.45
CA TYR A 1223 -28.37 19.52 31.65
C TYR A 1223 -27.47 20.75 31.84
N GLU A 1224 -26.33 20.55 32.50
CA GLU A 1224 -25.28 21.57 32.62
C GLU A 1224 -23.93 20.90 32.96
N ILE A 1225 -22.81 21.59 32.74
CA ILE A 1225 -21.46 21.12 33.09
C ILE A 1225 -21.02 21.67 34.46
N ALA A 1226 -20.73 20.76 35.38
CA ALA A 1226 -20.10 21.05 36.66
C ALA A 1226 -18.57 21.01 36.53
N PRO A 1227 -17.84 22.11 36.82
CA PRO A 1227 -16.38 22.08 36.80
C PRO A 1227 -15.79 21.13 37.84
N ALA A 1228 -14.70 20.46 37.47
CA ALA A 1228 -13.91 19.60 38.35
C ALA A 1228 -13.64 20.23 39.74
N ALA A 1229 -13.31 21.53 39.77
CA ALA A 1229 -12.95 22.25 40.99
C ALA A 1229 -14.07 22.34 42.06
N GLY A 1230 -15.34 22.24 41.66
CA GLY A 1230 -16.47 22.33 42.59
C GLY A 1230 -17.22 21.01 42.83
N LEU A 1231 -16.79 19.91 42.19
CA LEU A 1231 -17.30 18.57 42.48
C LEU A 1231 -17.23 18.16 43.98
N PRO A 1232 -16.20 18.57 44.76
CA PRO A 1232 -16.16 18.27 46.20
C PRO A 1232 -17.35 18.83 47.00
N VAL A 1233 -17.92 19.97 46.59
CA VAL A 1233 -19.07 20.61 47.26
C VAL A 1233 -20.36 19.80 47.05
N VAL A 1234 -20.49 19.16 45.89
CA VAL A 1234 -21.67 18.37 45.49
C VAL A 1234 -21.48 16.87 45.68
N LYS A 1235 -20.49 16.43 46.49
CA LYS A 1235 -20.17 15.01 46.74
C LYS A 1235 -21.38 14.16 47.15
N ASN A 1236 -22.38 14.78 47.79
CA ASN A 1236 -23.62 14.13 48.22
C ASN A 1236 -24.58 13.77 47.08
N ILE A 1237 -24.41 14.36 45.90
CA ILE A 1237 -25.23 14.09 44.70
C ILE A 1237 -24.38 13.62 43.50
N LEU A 1238 -23.06 13.53 43.68
CA LEU A 1238 -22.08 13.06 42.70
C LEU A 1238 -22.06 11.53 42.58
N ASP A 1239 -21.94 11.02 41.36
CA ASP A 1239 -21.73 9.61 40.97
C ASP A 1239 -22.64 8.64 41.73
N ARG A 1240 -23.94 8.90 41.64
CA ARG A 1240 -24.95 8.13 42.37
C ARG A 1240 -25.30 6.83 41.64
N ASP A 1241 -25.69 5.83 42.41
CA ASP A 1241 -26.15 4.54 41.87
C ASP A 1241 -27.28 4.74 40.86
N SER A 1242 -27.30 3.92 39.80
CA SER A 1242 -28.27 4.07 38.71
C SER A 1242 -29.73 3.86 39.15
N ARG A 1243 -29.97 3.31 40.34
CA ARG A 1243 -31.33 3.14 40.91
C ARG A 1243 -31.92 4.43 41.49
N THR A 1244 -31.21 5.56 41.49
CA THR A 1244 -31.71 6.84 42.02
C THR A 1244 -31.54 8.00 41.03
N LEU A 1245 -32.45 8.97 41.06
CA LEU A 1245 -32.35 10.23 40.33
C LEU A 1245 -31.53 11.32 41.06
N GLY A 1246 -30.95 10.97 42.22
CA GLY A 1246 -30.25 11.91 43.07
C GLY A 1246 -31.14 12.45 44.19
N PHE A 1247 -31.10 13.76 44.41
CA PHE A 1247 -31.78 14.41 45.54
C PHE A 1247 -32.84 15.41 45.07
N PRO A 1248 -33.94 15.62 45.82
CA PRO A 1248 -34.94 16.61 45.44
C PRO A 1248 -34.37 18.03 45.59
N LEU A 1249 -34.42 18.81 44.51
CA LEU A 1249 -33.89 20.17 44.45
C LEU A 1249 -34.49 21.06 45.54
N ALA A 1250 -35.80 20.93 45.80
CA ALA A 1250 -36.55 21.72 46.77
C ALA A 1250 -36.12 21.50 48.24
N THR A 1251 -35.48 20.37 48.55
CA THR A 1251 -35.06 20.02 49.93
C THR A 1251 -33.55 19.94 50.09
N MET A 1252 -32.80 20.40 49.09
CA MET A 1252 -31.35 20.28 49.06
C MET A 1252 -30.68 21.31 49.99
N ALA A 1253 -29.48 21.00 50.47
CA ALA A 1253 -28.76 21.89 51.37
C ALA A 1253 -28.45 23.24 50.68
N PRO A 1254 -28.52 24.39 51.40
CA PRO A 1254 -28.37 25.71 50.78
C PRO A 1254 -27.03 25.91 50.08
N ASP A 1255 -25.94 25.36 50.62
CA ASP A 1255 -24.59 25.39 50.05
C ASP A 1255 -24.52 24.68 48.69
N ILE A 1256 -25.14 23.50 48.57
CA ILE A 1256 -25.22 22.76 47.29
C ILE A 1256 -26.14 23.49 46.30
N THR A 1257 -27.26 24.03 46.78
CA THR A 1257 -28.24 24.76 45.94
C THR A 1257 -27.64 26.04 45.37
N ASP A 1258 -26.92 26.82 46.18
CA ASP A 1258 -26.20 28.01 45.73
C ASP A 1258 -25.10 27.67 44.73
N GLN A 1259 -24.40 26.54 44.91
CA GLN A 1259 -23.40 26.05 43.96
C GLN A 1259 -24.02 25.66 42.61
N LEU A 1260 -25.16 24.96 42.61
CA LEU A 1260 -25.88 24.61 41.38
C LEU A 1260 -26.40 25.86 40.66
N ARG A 1261 -26.90 26.87 41.39
CA ARG A 1261 -27.31 28.15 40.81
C ARG A 1261 -26.16 28.89 40.14
N GLN A 1262 -24.96 28.87 40.74
CA GLN A 1262 -23.76 29.43 40.11
C GLN A 1262 -23.37 28.71 38.81
N TRP A 1263 -23.74 27.43 38.66
CA TRP A 1263 -23.48 26.68 37.44
C TRP A 1263 -24.56 26.84 36.37
N GLY A 1264 -25.71 27.43 36.69
CA GLY A 1264 -26.76 27.71 35.72
C GLY A 1264 -28.05 26.89 35.89
N ILE A 1265 -28.16 26.10 36.96
CA ILE A 1265 -29.41 25.41 37.30
C ILE A 1265 -30.38 26.43 37.93
N LYS A 1266 -31.54 26.61 37.31
CA LYS A 1266 -32.60 27.48 37.83
C LYS A 1266 -33.60 26.66 38.63
N ASP A 1267 -34.10 27.22 39.73
CA ASP A 1267 -35.25 26.66 40.43
C ASP A 1267 -36.48 26.86 39.53
N ASN A 1268 -36.79 25.87 38.70
CA ASN A 1268 -38.08 25.82 38.04
C ASN A 1268 -39.11 25.49 39.13
N GLY A 1269 -39.90 26.50 39.50
CA GLY A 1269 -41.04 26.35 40.40
C GLY A 1269 -42.16 25.56 39.76
#